data_AF-A0AAU9RVL6-F1
#
_entry.id   AF-A0AAU9RVL6-F1
#
_cell.length_a   1.000
_cell.length_b   1.000
_cell.length_c   1.000
_cell.angle_alpha   90.00
_cell.angle_beta   90.00
_cell.angle_gamma   90.00
#
_symmetry.space_group_name_H-M   'P 1'
#
loop_
_entity.id
_entity.type
_entity.pdbx_description
1 polymer ?
#
loop_
_entity_poly.entity_id
_entity_poly.type
_entity_poly.pdbx_seq_one_letter_code
_entity_poly.pdbx_strand_id
1 'polypeptide(L)'
;MVQAYARDDGSHHGAITPTTPLSIGQTLSSSSEIYELGFFSPNNTQDQYVGIWFKDSVPRIVVWVANREKPVTDSTANLAISSNGSLLLFDGKHGIVWSSGVTSTSSGYSAELLDSGNLIVINNVSTRTLWQSFEHLGDTMLHTSFLMYNLATGEERVLTSWKSNTDPSPGDFTVQITSQVPSQVCTMRGSALYWRSGPWAKTKFTGLPLMDESYTSPFSLHQDVNGSGTLSYFQRDYQLSRIILTSEGSTKMFRHNGVNWELFYMTPSHSCDFYGVCGPFGLCVMSVPPKCECFKGFVPKSIEEWKRGNWTDGCVRRTELYCQGNSTSKVGNVFHQVANMKPPDFYEFVISVDAEECYQSCLHNCSCLAFAYVHGIGCLVWNQNLMDAVKFSMGGELLFVRLARSELDGNKRKKTIVATSVSLTLFLILGFAAFGFWRCRVEHNGIARGLLYLHHDSRLRVIHRDLKVSNILLDEKMNPKISDFGLARMYQGTQYQDKTRRAWESWCENGGIDLLDQDLGDSCRPLQVGRCVQIGLLCVQHQPADRPNTLELLSMLTTTSDLPPPKQPTFALHNRDDETHFRNLITGDFRSGDIYSAYARDDGSQILEDQLRGQHCLENNCLKYLSVFFLAYFLFAYMLVSYTNLKEIVLGDTRTQMGMKRYACLLLFTMLLRISHAAITTTSPLSIGKTLSSSNEIYELGFFSPNNSQNQYVGIWFKGINPRVVVWVANRENPVTDSMANLTISSNGSLLLLDGKSGLVWSSGDTSASNGSRAELSDTGNFIVTDIFLGKTLWQSFEHLADTMLPFSSLMHNLTTGEKRVLVSWKSYTDPSPGDFVVQITPQLPSQVFTMRGSEPYGRSGPWAKTRFTGIPQMDATYTSPFSVQQDANGSASFTYLHRNFKLPRIMISPEGTLKIFQHSGTGWKLDYEAPLANSCDVYGVCGPFGLCVVSASPKCKCFKGFVPKSIKEWKRGNWSDGCVRRTELHCQGNSTGKDVNIFHPFANIKPPDFYEFARSVNAEECYQLCLHNCSCLAFAFINGIGCLVWNQELIDVVQFSAGGELLSIRLARSELGGNERNKTIAATIVSLVLFVILGSAAVAFWRYRLKHDGKRLEIDWPKRFDIIQGIARGLLYLHHDSRLRVIHRDLKVSNILLDEKMNPKISDFGLARMYQGTQYQDKTRRAWESWSENGGIDLLDQDLADSCRPLQVGRCVQIGLLCVQHQPADRPNTLELLSMLTTTSDLPPPKQPIFALHTRDDESHFRDLITVNEITHSVILGR
;
A
#
# COMPACT_ATOMS: atom_id res chain seq x y z
N MET A 1 -18.21 -37.52 -26.26
CA MET A 1 -18.75 -38.82 -26.70
C MET A 1 -20.05 -39.02 -25.94
N VAL A 2 -21.17 -39.17 -26.65
CA VAL A 2 -22.49 -39.39 -26.06
C VAL A 2 -23.14 -40.53 -26.84
N GLN A 3 -23.08 -41.75 -26.33
CA GLN A 3 -23.97 -42.87 -26.68
C GLN A 3 -23.65 -44.11 -25.84
N ALA A 4 -24.68 -44.95 -25.65
CA ALA A 4 -24.67 -46.30 -25.10
C ALA A 4 -24.15 -46.49 -23.65
N TYR A 5 -25.09 -46.57 -22.72
CA TYR A 5 -25.12 -47.69 -21.78
C TYR A 5 -26.40 -48.50 -22.02
N ALA A 6 -26.28 -49.82 -21.96
CA ALA A 6 -27.34 -50.75 -22.34
C ALA A 6 -28.46 -50.79 -21.29
N ARG A 7 -29.67 -51.12 -21.75
CA ARG A 7 -30.68 -51.73 -20.87
C ARG A 7 -30.19 -53.13 -20.54
N ASP A 8 -30.03 -53.43 -19.25
CA ASP A 8 -30.03 -54.81 -18.79
C ASP A 8 -31.48 -55.21 -18.51
N ASP A 9 -31.80 -56.48 -18.74
CA ASP A 9 -33.18 -56.99 -18.80
C ASP A 9 -33.45 -57.98 -17.64
N GLY A 10 -34.68 -58.00 -17.13
CA GLY A 10 -35.13 -59.05 -16.20
C GLY A 10 -34.99 -58.78 -14.70
N SER A 11 -35.68 -57.75 -14.18
CA SER A 11 -36.08 -57.69 -12.76
C SER A 11 -37.38 -56.89 -12.62
N HIS A 12 -38.37 -57.43 -11.91
CA HIS A 12 -39.67 -56.76 -11.68
C HIS A 12 -39.54 -55.65 -10.64
N HIS A 13 -39.03 -54.50 -11.07
CA HIS A 13 -39.07 -53.27 -10.28
C HIS A 13 -40.48 -52.65 -10.34
N GLY A 14 -40.89 -51.97 -9.26
CA GLY A 14 -42.19 -51.33 -9.20
C GLY A 14 -42.35 -50.24 -10.26
N ALA A 15 -43.56 -50.05 -10.76
CA ALA A 15 -43.92 -48.92 -11.61
C ALA A 15 -45.34 -48.47 -11.28
N ILE A 16 -45.58 -47.16 -11.35
CA ILE A 16 -46.95 -46.63 -11.23
C ILE A 16 -47.60 -46.81 -12.61
N THR A 17 -48.68 -47.58 -12.64
CA THR A 17 -49.49 -47.83 -13.84
C THR A 17 -50.94 -47.40 -13.56
N PRO A 18 -51.81 -47.28 -14.58
CA PRO A 18 -53.23 -47.01 -14.36
C PRO A 18 -53.94 -48.01 -13.42
N THR A 19 -53.39 -49.21 -13.27
CA THR A 19 -53.90 -50.27 -12.38
C THR A 19 -53.16 -50.40 -11.05
N THR A 20 -52.03 -49.69 -10.87
CA THR A 20 -51.20 -49.73 -9.65
C THR A 20 -50.91 -48.31 -9.14
N PRO A 21 -51.92 -47.62 -8.57
CA PRO A 21 -51.72 -46.31 -7.96
C PRO A 21 -50.92 -46.43 -6.65
N LEU A 22 -50.07 -45.45 -6.38
CA LEU A 22 -49.31 -45.35 -5.12
C LEU A 22 -50.16 -44.62 -4.08
N SER A 23 -50.44 -45.27 -2.95
CA SER A 23 -51.27 -44.73 -1.86
C SER A 23 -50.43 -44.29 -0.65
N ILE A 24 -51.00 -43.51 0.27
CA ILE A 24 -50.33 -43.16 1.53
C ILE A 24 -49.88 -44.42 2.28
N GLY A 25 -48.62 -44.44 2.72
CA GLY A 25 -47.98 -45.60 3.37
C GLY A 25 -47.28 -46.58 2.42
N GLN A 26 -47.43 -46.42 1.10
CA GLN A 26 -46.66 -47.15 0.10
C GLN A 26 -45.48 -46.30 -0.42
N THR A 27 -44.41 -46.96 -0.86
CA THR A 27 -43.25 -46.34 -1.51
C THR A 27 -42.91 -47.05 -2.82
N LEU A 28 -42.18 -46.35 -3.69
CA LEU A 28 -41.60 -46.86 -4.92
C LEU A 28 -40.08 -46.64 -4.87
N SER A 29 -39.28 -47.70 -4.84
CA SER A 29 -37.81 -47.61 -4.90
C SER A 29 -37.28 -47.60 -6.34
N SER A 30 -36.13 -46.98 -6.56
CA SER A 30 -35.36 -47.11 -7.81
C SER A 30 -34.73 -48.50 -7.94
N SER A 31 -34.27 -48.88 -9.14
CA SER A 31 -33.79 -50.25 -9.44
C SER A 31 -32.64 -50.73 -8.57
N SER A 32 -31.67 -49.85 -8.28
CA SER A 32 -30.54 -50.09 -7.37
C SER A 32 -30.84 -49.65 -5.91
N GLU A 33 -32.11 -49.41 -5.60
CA GLU A 33 -32.62 -48.98 -4.29
C GLU A 33 -32.00 -47.70 -3.70
N ILE A 34 -31.45 -46.81 -4.53
CA ILE A 34 -30.79 -45.57 -4.09
C ILE A 34 -31.81 -44.52 -3.63
N TYR A 35 -32.92 -44.41 -4.35
CA TYR A 35 -33.97 -43.42 -4.11
C TYR A 35 -35.31 -44.09 -3.83
N GLU A 36 -36.15 -43.43 -3.05
CA GLU A 36 -37.55 -43.79 -2.84
C GLU A 36 -38.46 -42.60 -3.15
N LEU A 37 -39.60 -42.87 -3.79
CA LEU A 37 -40.73 -41.98 -3.98
C LEU A 37 -41.87 -42.41 -3.05
N GLY A 38 -42.53 -41.47 -2.38
CA GLY A 38 -43.74 -41.76 -1.62
C GLY A 38 -44.33 -40.55 -0.91
N PHE A 39 -45.29 -40.81 -0.03
CA PHE A 39 -45.92 -39.79 0.81
C PHE A 39 -45.08 -39.52 2.07
N PHE A 40 -44.97 -38.24 2.46
CA PHE A 40 -44.33 -37.81 3.70
C PHE A 40 -44.96 -36.53 4.26
N SER A 41 -44.79 -36.31 5.56
CA SER A 41 -45.13 -35.05 6.23
C SER A 41 -43.87 -34.49 6.92
N PRO A 42 -43.43 -33.25 6.61
CA PRO A 42 -42.21 -32.67 7.20
C PRO A 42 -42.25 -32.48 8.72
N ASN A 43 -43.44 -32.32 9.30
CA ASN A 43 -43.63 -31.92 10.70
C ASN A 43 -44.67 -32.79 11.43
N ASN A 44 -44.93 -34.00 10.93
CA ASN A 44 -45.99 -34.91 11.41
C ASN A 44 -47.38 -34.24 11.52
N THR A 45 -47.68 -33.28 10.62
CA THR A 45 -49.02 -32.69 10.49
C THR A 45 -49.92 -33.60 9.67
N GLN A 46 -51.18 -33.22 9.50
CA GLN A 46 -52.08 -33.90 8.54
C GLN A 46 -51.67 -33.65 7.08
N ASP A 47 -50.80 -32.66 6.81
CA ASP A 47 -50.33 -32.32 5.47
C ASP A 47 -49.38 -33.39 4.93
N GLN A 48 -49.82 -34.05 3.85
CA GLN A 48 -49.05 -35.02 3.09
C GLN A 48 -48.56 -34.41 1.78
N TYR A 49 -47.30 -34.69 1.48
CA TYR A 49 -46.63 -34.35 0.24
C TYR A 49 -46.09 -35.62 -0.41
N VAL A 50 -46.14 -35.67 -1.74
CA VAL A 50 -45.43 -36.66 -2.55
C VAL A 50 -44.01 -36.14 -2.80
N GLY A 51 -43.00 -36.92 -2.44
CA GLY A 51 -41.61 -36.54 -2.63
C GLY A 51 -40.67 -37.71 -2.85
N ILE A 52 -39.45 -37.39 -3.29
CA ILE A 52 -38.34 -38.33 -3.49
C ILE A 52 -37.29 -38.08 -2.41
N TRP A 53 -36.72 -39.13 -1.83
CA TRP A 53 -35.63 -39.08 -0.86
C TRP A 53 -34.58 -40.18 -1.08
N PHE A 54 -33.41 -40.03 -0.46
CA PHE A 54 -32.42 -41.12 -0.39
C PHE A 54 -32.92 -42.23 0.53
N LYS A 55 -32.92 -43.48 0.04
CA LYS A 55 -33.29 -44.66 0.84
C LYS A 55 -32.37 -44.78 2.06
N ASP A 56 -32.92 -45.31 3.15
CA ASP A 56 -32.22 -45.59 4.43
C ASP A 56 -31.51 -44.37 5.08
N SER A 57 -31.76 -43.15 4.61
CA SER A 57 -31.21 -41.92 5.20
C SER A 57 -31.93 -41.53 6.50
N VAL A 58 -31.16 -41.33 7.59
CA VAL A 58 -31.66 -40.86 8.88
C VAL A 58 -30.87 -39.63 9.33
N PRO A 59 -31.50 -38.44 9.48
CA PRO A 59 -32.89 -38.13 9.13
C PRO A 59 -33.15 -38.22 7.61
N ARG A 60 -34.42 -38.40 7.22
CA ARG A 60 -34.85 -38.54 5.82
C ARG A 60 -34.46 -37.30 5.01
N ILE A 61 -33.63 -37.47 3.97
CA ILE A 61 -33.19 -36.39 3.09
C ILE A 61 -34.05 -36.36 1.82
N VAL A 62 -35.06 -35.49 1.82
CA VAL A 62 -35.91 -35.21 0.65
C VAL A 62 -35.13 -34.38 -0.38
N VAL A 63 -35.31 -34.70 -1.66
CA VAL A 63 -34.60 -34.08 -2.80
C VAL A 63 -35.53 -33.54 -3.89
N TRP A 64 -36.82 -33.93 -3.88
CA TRP A 64 -37.83 -33.41 -4.80
C TRP A 64 -39.23 -33.56 -4.18
N VAL A 65 -40.15 -32.64 -4.50
CA VAL A 65 -41.53 -32.63 -4.00
C VAL A 65 -42.49 -32.22 -5.12
N ALA A 66 -43.52 -33.04 -5.39
CA ALA A 66 -44.49 -32.80 -6.46
C ALA A 66 -45.48 -31.67 -6.11
N ASN A 67 -46.35 -31.93 -5.13
CA ASN A 67 -47.45 -31.05 -4.74
C ASN A 67 -47.03 -29.99 -3.71
N ARG A 68 -45.83 -29.41 -3.89
CA ARG A 68 -45.20 -28.50 -2.92
C ARG A 68 -46.05 -27.27 -2.58
N GLU A 69 -46.88 -26.81 -3.50
CA GLU A 69 -47.78 -25.65 -3.34
C GLU A 69 -49.08 -25.98 -2.61
N LYS A 70 -49.51 -27.25 -2.62
CA LYS A 70 -50.82 -27.69 -2.13
C LYS A 70 -50.74 -29.09 -1.52
N PRO A 71 -50.60 -29.21 -0.18
CA PRO A 71 -50.64 -30.50 0.50
C PRO A 71 -51.98 -31.21 0.34
N VAL A 72 -52.00 -32.51 0.60
CA VAL A 72 -53.23 -33.30 0.76
C VAL A 72 -53.39 -33.69 2.23
N THR A 73 -54.58 -33.52 2.80
CA THR A 73 -54.86 -33.87 4.20
C THR A 73 -55.69 -35.15 4.35
N ASP A 74 -56.15 -35.73 3.24
CA ASP A 74 -56.98 -36.93 3.22
C ASP A 74 -56.12 -38.20 3.17
N SER A 75 -56.36 -39.13 4.10
CA SER A 75 -55.65 -40.40 4.20
C SER A 75 -55.88 -41.35 3.02
N THR A 76 -56.87 -41.08 2.17
CA THR A 76 -57.18 -41.88 0.97
C THR A 76 -56.59 -41.30 -0.33
N ALA A 77 -55.74 -40.27 -0.23
CA ALA A 77 -55.02 -39.70 -1.36
C ALA A 77 -54.13 -40.74 -2.07
N ASN A 78 -54.08 -40.67 -3.40
CA ASN A 78 -53.25 -41.55 -4.21
C ASN A 78 -52.65 -40.84 -5.44
N LEU A 79 -51.48 -41.32 -5.87
CA LEU A 79 -50.74 -40.88 -7.04
C LEU A 79 -50.89 -41.95 -8.13
N ALA A 80 -51.50 -41.58 -9.26
CA ALA A 80 -51.89 -42.52 -10.31
C ALA A 80 -51.60 -41.97 -11.71
N ILE A 81 -51.38 -42.85 -12.68
CA ILE A 81 -51.37 -42.47 -14.10
C ILE A 81 -52.79 -42.55 -14.66
N SER A 82 -53.22 -41.47 -15.30
CA SER A 82 -54.48 -41.40 -16.04
C SER A 82 -54.35 -42.01 -17.44
N SER A 83 -55.49 -42.32 -18.07
CA SER A 83 -55.55 -42.98 -19.38
C SER A 83 -54.94 -42.19 -20.55
N ASN A 84 -54.61 -40.90 -20.37
CA ASN A 84 -53.94 -40.04 -21.36
C ASN A 84 -52.45 -39.82 -21.08
N GLY A 85 -51.87 -40.50 -20.08
CA GLY A 85 -50.46 -40.39 -19.72
C GLY A 85 -50.11 -39.28 -18.72
N SER A 86 -51.05 -38.46 -18.24
CA SER A 86 -50.79 -37.55 -17.12
C SER A 86 -50.64 -38.33 -15.81
N LEU A 87 -49.59 -38.02 -15.04
CA LEU A 87 -49.43 -38.43 -13.65
C LEU A 87 -50.22 -37.45 -12.77
N LEU A 88 -51.15 -37.97 -11.97
CA LEU A 88 -52.12 -37.18 -11.19
C LEU A 88 -52.06 -37.57 -9.71
N LEU A 89 -52.11 -36.57 -8.83
CA LEU A 89 -52.35 -36.74 -7.41
C LEU A 89 -53.80 -36.38 -7.10
N PHE A 90 -54.55 -37.34 -6.56
CA PHE A 90 -55.94 -37.14 -6.15
C PHE A 90 -56.05 -36.95 -4.62
N ASP A 91 -57.00 -36.11 -4.19
CA ASP A 91 -57.53 -36.16 -2.83
C ASP A 91 -58.57 -37.29 -2.68
N GLY A 92 -58.99 -37.59 -1.45
CA GLY A 92 -59.98 -38.64 -1.16
C GLY A 92 -61.39 -38.40 -1.74
N LYS A 93 -61.67 -37.19 -2.23
CA LYS A 93 -62.90 -36.86 -2.96
C LYS A 93 -62.72 -36.99 -4.48
N HIS A 94 -61.60 -37.58 -4.92
CA HIS A 94 -61.19 -37.72 -6.32
C HIS A 94 -60.97 -36.37 -7.03
N GLY A 95 -60.71 -35.30 -6.27
CA GLY A 95 -60.28 -34.00 -6.79
C GLY A 95 -58.79 -34.03 -7.15
N ILE A 96 -58.43 -33.48 -8.32
CA ILE A 96 -57.02 -33.39 -8.73
C ILE A 96 -56.33 -32.27 -7.92
N VAL A 97 -55.27 -32.63 -7.20
CA VAL A 97 -54.45 -31.71 -6.40
C VAL A 97 -53.20 -31.28 -7.14
N TRP A 98 -52.57 -32.19 -7.88
CA TRP A 98 -51.38 -31.93 -8.70
C TRP A 98 -51.43 -32.80 -9.97
N SER A 99 -50.79 -32.33 -11.05
CA SER A 99 -50.72 -33.01 -12.35
C SER A 99 -49.39 -32.72 -13.04
N SER A 100 -48.85 -33.70 -13.77
CA SER A 100 -47.72 -33.48 -14.69
C SER A 100 -48.09 -32.68 -15.95
N GLY A 101 -49.39 -32.45 -16.21
CA GLY A 101 -49.88 -31.61 -17.31
C GLY A 101 -49.74 -32.20 -18.73
N VAL A 102 -49.31 -33.45 -18.87
CA VAL A 102 -49.01 -34.06 -20.19
C VAL A 102 -50.18 -34.87 -20.72
N THR A 103 -50.75 -34.42 -21.85
CA THR A 103 -51.80 -35.14 -22.59
C THR A 103 -51.23 -35.82 -23.82
N SER A 104 -51.34 -37.14 -23.88
CA SER A 104 -50.93 -37.97 -25.02
C SER A 104 -52.09 -38.89 -25.46
N THR A 105 -52.12 -39.24 -26.74
CA THR A 105 -53.23 -40.01 -27.37
C THR A 105 -52.90 -41.49 -27.57
N SER A 106 -51.75 -41.96 -27.08
CA SER A 106 -51.32 -43.36 -27.16
C SER A 106 -51.87 -44.22 -26.00
N SER A 107 -51.55 -45.50 -25.99
CA SER A 107 -51.89 -46.43 -24.91
C SER A 107 -50.65 -47.13 -24.37
N GLY A 108 -50.59 -47.36 -23.05
CA GLY A 108 -49.47 -48.03 -22.38
C GLY A 108 -48.47 -47.02 -21.81
N TYR A 109 -48.71 -46.60 -20.57
CA TYR A 109 -47.91 -45.61 -19.85
C TYR A 109 -47.48 -46.16 -18.49
N SER A 110 -46.24 -45.91 -18.09
CA SER A 110 -45.73 -46.13 -16.74
C SER A 110 -45.03 -44.87 -16.22
N ALA A 111 -44.96 -44.73 -14.88
CA ALA A 111 -43.99 -43.87 -14.24
C ALA A 111 -42.98 -44.70 -13.44
N GLU A 112 -41.71 -44.38 -13.64
CA GLU A 112 -40.56 -45.16 -13.19
C GLU A 112 -39.55 -44.21 -12.52
N LEU A 113 -39.02 -44.62 -11.38
CA LEU A 113 -37.99 -43.88 -10.64
C LEU A 113 -36.61 -44.43 -11.01
N LEU A 114 -35.81 -43.63 -11.71
CA LEU A 114 -34.47 -44.02 -12.14
C LEU A 114 -33.45 -43.90 -11.00
N ASP A 115 -32.34 -44.64 -11.10
CA ASP A 115 -31.23 -44.58 -10.14
C ASP A 115 -30.46 -43.24 -10.14
N SER A 116 -30.77 -42.33 -11.06
CA SER A 116 -30.34 -40.92 -10.99
C SER A 116 -31.18 -40.07 -10.04
N GLY A 117 -32.32 -40.58 -9.56
CA GLY A 117 -33.35 -39.82 -8.83
C GLY A 117 -34.34 -39.10 -9.74
N ASN A 118 -34.24 -39.27 -11.07
CA ASN A 118 -35.20 -38.72 -12.03
C ASN A 118 -36.45 -39.62 -12.10
N LEU A 119 -37.62 -39.04 -11.80
CA LEU A 119 -38.91 -39.70 -11.97
C LEU A 119 -39.42 -39.39 -13.38
N ILE A 120 -39.51 -40.41 -14.23
CA ILE A 120 -39.95 -40.27 -15.62
C ILE A 120 -41.37 -40.82 -15.80
N VAL A 121 -42.14 -40.20 -16.70
CA VAL A 121 -43.32 -40.82 -17.30
C VAL A 121 -42.95 -41.24 -18.72
N ILE A 122 -43.06 -42.53 -19.02
CA ILE A 122 -42.67 -43.10 -20.31
C ILE A 122 -43.88 -43.72 -21.02
N ASN A 123 -43.88 -43.63 -22.35
CA ASN A 123 -44.74 -44.45 -23.19
C ASN A 123 -44.05 -45.79 -23.44
N ASN A 124 -44.65 -46.89 -22.97
CA ASN A 124 -44.05 -48.23 -22.99
C ASN A 124 -43.91 -48.78 -24.42
N VAL A 125 -44.74 -48.30 -25.35
CA VAL A 125 -44.74 -48.72 -26.77
C VAL A 125 -43.68 -47.98 -27.57
N SER A 126 -43.59 -46.65 -27.41
CA SER A 126 -42.67 -45.82 -28.19
C SER A 126 -41.33 -45.55 -27.49
N THR A 127 -41.15 -46.02 -26.25
CA THR A 127 -40.03 -45.76 -25.33
C THR A 127 -39.66 -44.28 -25.15
N ARG A 128 -40.60 -43.38 -25.44
CA ARG A 128 -40.41 -41.92 -25.37
C ARG A 128 -40.79 -41.42 -23.98
N THR A 129 -39.89 -40.69 -23.34
CA THR A 129 -40.20 -39.89 -22.14
C THR A 129 -41.18 -38.77 -22.50
N LEU A 130 -42.27 -38.70 -21.75
CA LEU A 130 -43.36 -37.73 -21.91
C LEU A 130 -43.25 -36.58 -20.90
N TRP A 131 -42.75 -36.88 -19.70
CA TRP A 131 -42.51 -35.96 -18.60
C TRP A 131 -41.34 -36.48 -17.75
N GLN A 132 -40.59 -35.61 -17.09
CA GLN A 132 -39.57 -36.01 -16.12
C GLN A 132 -39.37 -34.96 -15.01
N SER A 133 -39.09 -35.40 -13.78
CA SER A 133 -38.94 -34.48 -12.63
C SER A 133 -37.74 -33.54 -12.77
N PHE A 134 -36.71 -33.92 -13.53
CA PHE A 134 -35.53 -33.07 -13.77
C PHE A 134 -35.81 -31.79 -14.60
N GLU A 135 -37.01 -31.62 -15.18
CA GLU A 135 -37.42 -30.34 -15.80
C GLU A 135 -38.13 -29.40 -14.81
N HIS A 136 -38.55 -29.92 -13.65
CA HIS A 136 -39.30 -29.22 -12.61
C HIS A 136 -38.57 -29.36 -11.27
N LEU A 137 -37.39 -28.74 -11.18
CA LEU A 137 -36.52 -28.85 -10.02
C LEU A 137 -37.15 -28.24 -8.75
N GLY A 138 -36.81 -28.83 -7.60
CA GLY A 138 -37.17 -28.29 -6.28
C GLY A 138 -36.12 -27.31 -5.77
N ASP A 139 -35.78 -27.46 -4.50
CA ASP A 139 -34.64 -26.82 -3.83
C ASP A 139 -33.31 -27.55 -4.09
N THR A 140 -33.36 -28.80 -4.53
CA THR A 140 -32.18 -29.67 -4.71
C THR A 140 -31.90 -30.01 -6.18
N MET A 141 -30.62 -29.89 -6.57
CA MET A 141 -30.02 -30.35 -7.82
C MET A 141 -29.25 -31.65 -7.58
N LEU A 142 -29.57 -32.68 -8.36
CA LEU A 142 -28.94 -34.01 -8.31
C LEU A 142 -27.96 -34.23 -9.46
N HIS A 143 -27.19 -35.31 -9.38
CA HIS A 143 -26.33 -35.79 -10.44
C HIS A 143 -27.09 -35.90 -11.78
N THR A 144 -26.52 -35.40 -12.89
CA THR A 144 -27.13 -35.29 -14.23
C THR A 144 -28.34 -34.36 -14.41
N SER A 145 -28.88 -33.77 -13.33
CA SER A 145 -29.83 -32.65 -13.49
C SER A 145 -29.09 -31.37 -13.94
N PHE A 146 -29.84 -30.40 -14.47
CA PHE A 146 -29.27 -29.18 -15.05
C PHE A 146 -30.16 -27.95 -14.87
N LEU A 147 -29.53 -26.78 -14.72
CA LEU A 147 -30.20 -25.49 -14.87
C LEU A 147 -30.20 -25.10 -16.35
N MET A 148 -31.22 -24.36 -16.80
CA MET A 148 -31.34 -23.90 -18.18
C MET A 148 -31.87 -22.47 -18.21
N TYR A 149 -31.45 -21.72 -19.23
CA TYR A 149 -32.11 -20.49 -19.63
C TYR A 149 -32.11 -20.41 -21.17
N ASN A 150 -33.27 -20.23 -21.78
CA ASN A 150 -33.44 -20.10 -23.23
C ASN A 150 -33.88 -18.68 -23.57
N LEU A 151 -33.00 -17.89 -24.20
CA LEU A 151 -33.30 -16.49 -24.49
C LEU A 151 -34.41 -16.32 -25.55
N ALA A 152 -34.57 -17.29 -26.45
CA ALA A 152 -35.56 -17.20 -27.54
C ALA A 152 -36.98 -17.50 -27.08
N THR A 153 -37.17 -18.38 -26.08
CA THR A 153 -38.49 -18.72 -25.53
C THR A 153 -38.79 -18.04 -24.20
N GLY A 154 -37.77 -17.56 -23.48
CA GLY A 154 -37.90 -17.12 -22.10
C GLY A 154 -38.07 -18.28 -21.10
N GLU A 155 -37.91 -19.54 -21.54
CA GLU A 155 -37.98 -20.71 -20.65
C GLU A 155 -36.75 -20.76 -19.75
N GLU A 156 -36.97 -20.92 -18.44
CA GLU A 156 -35.92 -21.09 -17.45
C GLU A 156 -36.17 -22.33 -16.57
N ARG A 157 -35.07 -22.96 -16.14
CA ARG A 157 -35.09 -24.08 -15.19
C ARG A 157 -34.16 -23.70 -14.04
N VAL A 158 -34.78 -23.45 -12.89
CA VAL A 158 -34.17 -22.83 -11.70
C VAL A 158 -34.38 -23.73 -10.48
N LEU A 159 -33.49 -23.66 -9.50
CA LEU A 159 -33.82 -24.15 -8.15
C LEU A 159 -34.68 -23.14 -7.44
N THR A 160 -35.66 -23.59 -6.65
CA THR A 160 -36.51 -22.74 -5.82
C THR A 160 -36.55 -23.28 -4.41
N SER A 161 -36.03 -22.51 -3.46
CA SER A 161 -35.93 -22.85 -2.03
C SER A 161 -37.26 -23.32 -1.45
N TRP A 162 -37.20 -24.09 -0.37
CA TRP A 162 -38.36 -24.25 0.51
C TRP A 162 -38.61 -22.94 1.27
N LYS A 163 -39.86 -22.67 1.60
CA LYS A 163 -40.25 -21.49 2.38
C LYS A 163 -39.76 -21.54 3.82
N SER A 164 -39.65 -22.74 4.40
CA SER A 164 -38.93 -22.99 5.65
C SER A 164 -38.46 -24.45 5.71
N ASN A 165 -37.66 -24.81 6.70
CA ASN A 165 -37.22 -26.20 6.92
C ASN A 165 -38.38 -27.18 7.21
N THR A 166 -39.60 -26.69 7.47
CA THR A 166 -40.82 -27.48 7.72
C THR A 166 -41.93 -27.25 6.69
N ASP A 167 -41.73 -26.35 5.71
CA ASP A 167 -42.74 -25.97 4.71
C ASP A 167 -42.09 -26.02 3.30
N PRO A 168 -42.38 -27.06 2.49
CA PRO A 168 -41.76 -27.27 1.18
C PRO A 168 -42.31 -26.36 0.07
N SER A 169 -43.31 -25.52 0.37
CA SER A 169 -43.83 -24.56 -0.61
C SER A 169 -42.73 -23.61 -1.12
N PRO A 170 -42.90 -23.01 -2.31
CA PRO A 170 -41.92 -22.08 -2.87
C PRO A 170 -41.55 -20.96 -1.90
N GLY A 171 -40.26 -20.85 -1.58
CA GLY A 171 -39.68 -19.78 -0.77
C GLY A 171 -39.17 -18.59 -1.59
N ASP A 172 -38.65 -17.57 -0.89
CA ASP A 172 -38.18 -16.30 -1.48
C ASP A 172 -36.99 -16.43 -2.44
N PHE A 173 -36.21 -17.52 -2.36
CA PHE A 173 -34.92 -17.65 -3.05
C PHE A 173 -34.96 -18.62 -4.22
N THR A 174 -34.34 -18.22 -5.33
CA THR A 174 -34.07 -19.07 -6.50
C THR A 174 -32.60 -19.09 -6.88
N VAL A 175 -32.15 -20.14 -7.59
CA VAL A 175 -30.82 -20.19 -8.23
C VAL A 175 -30.97 -20.47 -9.73
N GLN A 176 -30.37 -19.61 -10.53
CA GLN A 176 -30.50 -19.57 -11.99
C GLN A 176 -29.18 -19.21 -12.69
N ILE A 177 -29.12 -19.40 -14.00
CA ILE A 177 -28.01 -18.95 -14.86
C ILE A 177 -28.41 -17.70 -15.65
N THR A 178 -27.46 -16.80 -15.89
CA THR A 178 -27.72 -15.56 -16.64
C THR A 178 -27.57 -15.72 -18.16
N SER A 179 -28.34 -14.93 -18.90
CA SER A 179 -28.23 -14.78 -20.37
C SER A 179 -27.01 -13.97 -20.82
N GLN A 180 -26.36 -13.23 -19.91
CA GLN A 180 -25.11 -12.51 -20.16
C GLN A 180 -24.04 -13.48 -20.67
N VAL A 181 -23.18 -13.05 -21.59
CA VAL A 181 -22.12 -13.89 -22.18
C VAL A 181 -20.75 -13.45 -21.66
N PRO A 182 -19.94 -14.33 -21.03
CA PRO A 182 -20.28 -15.68 -20.56
C PRO A 182 -21.27 -15.67 -19.38
N SER A 183 -22.09 -16.70 -19.21
CA SER A 183 -23.03 -16.77 -18.08
C SER A 183 -22.33 -16.81 -16.73
N GLN A 184 -23.06 -16.36 -15.72
CA GLN A 184 -22.79 -16.56 -14.30
C GLN A 184 -23.99 -17.26 -13.64
N VAL A 185 -23.75 -18.00 -12.55
CA VAL A 185 -24.81 -18.52 -11.66
C VAL A 185 -25.15 -17.44 -10.65
N CYS A 186 -26.44 -17.19 -10.45
CA CYS A 186 -26.94 -16.20 -9.51
C CYS A 186 -27.96 -16.82 -8.56
N THR A 187 -27.88 -16.43 -7.29
CA THR A 187 -28.98 -16.60 -6.33
C THR A 187 -29.79 -15.32 -6.32
N MET A 188 -31.09 -15.42 -6.58
CA MET A 188 -32.04 -14.31 -6.48
C MET A 188 -32.83 -14.41 -5.18
N ARG A 189 -33.30 -13.27 -4.68
CA ARG A 189 -34.33 -13.16 -3.65
C ARG A 189 -35.49 -12.34 -4.22
N GLY A 190 -36.56 -13.01 -4.65
CA GLY A 190 -37.52 -12.43 -5.56
C GLY A 190 -36.81 -11.88 -6.82
N SER A 191 -37.01 -10.60 -7.14
CA SER A 191 -36.34 -9.94 -8.27
C SER A 191 -34.95 -9.34 -7.94
N ALA A 192 -34.50 -9.42 -6.67
CA ALA A 192 -33.22 -8.83 -6.26
C ALA A 192 -32.08 -9.84 -6.34
N LEU A 193 -30.93 -9.44 -6.89
CA LEU A 193 -29.73 -10.29 -6.92
C LEU A 193 -29.12 -10.38 -5.51
N TYR A 194 -29.00 -11.60 -4.98
CA TYR A 194 -28.52 -11.87 -3.62
C TYR A 194 -27.06 -12.33 -3.60
N TRP A 195 -26.68 -13.18 -4.56
CA TRP A 195 -25.32 -13.69 -4.75
C TRP A 195 -25.05 -13.99 -6.23
N ARG A 196 -23.79 -13.90 -6.66
CA ARG A 196 -23.36 -14.33 -8.00
C ARG A 196 -21.99 -15.03 -7.97
N SER A 197 -21.83 -16.02 -8.83
CA SER A 197 -20.59 -16.79 -9.02
C SER A 197 -19.50 -16.04 -9.78
N GLY A 198 -19.83 -14.95 -10.48
CA GLY A 198 -18.99 -14.39 -11.54
C GLY A 198 -18.99 -15.27 -12.80
N PRO A 199 -18.50 -14.75 -13.95
CA PRO A 199 -18.55 -15.44 -15.24
C PRO A 199 -17.84 -16.81 -15.23
N TRP A 200 -18.36 -17.72 -16.05
CA TRP A 200 -17.79 -19.04 -16.30
C TRP A 200 -16.55 -19.00 -17.21
N ALA A 201 -15.44 -19.52 -16.70
CA ALA A 201 -14.13 -19.56 -17.36
C ALA A 201 -13.79 -20.95 -17.92
N LYS A 202 -14.79 -21.67 -18.49
CA LYS A 202 -14.72 -23.05 -19.02
C LYS A 202 -14.42 -24.17 -18.01
N THR A 203 -13.65 -23.90 -16.96
CA THR A 203 -13.31 -24.86 -15.89
C THR A 203 -13.79 -24.40 -14.50
N LYS A 204 -13.91 -23.10 -14.26
CA LYS A 204 -14.31 -22.53 -12.95
C LYS A 204 -15.23 -21.33 -13.14
N PHE A 205 -16.00 -20.99 -12.11
CA PHE A 205 -16.58 -19.66 -12.00
C PHE A 205 -15.56 -18.70 -11.37
N THR A 206 -15.36 -17.52 -11.96
CA THR A 206 -14.29 -16.57 -11.56
C THR A 206 -14.43 -15.99 -10.16
N GLY A 207 -15.63 -15.99 -9.58
CA GLY A 207 -15.89 -15.63 -8.18
C GLY A 207 -15.76 -16.80 -7.20
N LEU A 208 -15.38 -17.99 -7.66
CA LEU A 208 -15.14 -19.19 -6.86
C LEU A 208 -13.66 -19.61 -6.98
N PRO A 209 -12.71 -18.87 -6.37
CA PRO A 209 -11.26 -19.07 -6.59
C PRO A 209 -10.72 -20.40 -6.02
N LEU A 210 -11.52 -21.14 -5.26
CA LEU A 210 -11.22 -22.48 -4.74
C LEU A 210 -11.79 -23.61 -5.63
N MET A 211 -12.43 -23.29 -6.76
CA MET A 211 -12.73 -24.30 -7.79
C MET A 211 -11.44 -24.69 -8.52
N ASP A 212 -11.12 -25.97 -8.43
CA ASP A 212 -9.93 -26.61 -8.99
C ASP A 212 -9.81 -26.42 -10.51
N GLU A 213 -8.62 -26.05 -10.98
CA GLU A 213 -8.29 -25.93 -12.41
C GLU A 213 -7.92 -27.29 -13.05
N SER A 214 -7.81 -28.38 -12.28
CA SER A 214 -7.35 -29.70 -12.72
C SER A 214 -8.42 -30.53 -13.50
N TYR A 215 -8.93 -29.97 -14.60
CA TYR A 215 -9.70 -30.65 -15.65
C TYR A 215 -11.00 -31.39 -15.26
N THR A 216 -11.42 -31.36 -13.99
CA THR A 216 -12.61 -32.06 -13.49
C THR A 216 -13.48 -31.18 -12.62
N SER A 217 -13.76 -29.97 -13.12
CA SER A 217 -14.88 -29.19 -12.61
C SER A 217 -16.13 -30.06 -12.57
N PRO A 218 -16.86 -30.12 -11.43
CA PRO A 218 -18.08 -30.90 -11.34
C PRO A 218 -19.27 -30.19 -12.02
N PHE A 219 -19.01 -29.06 -12.67
CA PHE A 219 -19.97 -28.28 -13.43
C PHE A 219 -19.55 -28.24 -14.90
N SER A 220 -20.52 -28.35 -15.81
CA SER A 220 -20.32 -28.05 -17.23
C SER A 220 -21.40 -27.08 -17.69
N LEU A 221 -20.99 -25.83 -17.96
CA LEU A 221 -21.84 -24.84 -18.61
C LEU A 221 -21.58 -24.86 -20.12
N HIS A 222 -22.64 -25.08 -20.89
CA HIS A 222 -22.69 -24.81 -22.32
C HIS A 222 -23.56 -23.57 -22.53
N GLN A 223 -23.06 -22.59 -23.29
CA GLN A 223 -23.80 -21.38 -23.67
C GLN A 223 -23.64 -21.16 -25.17
N ASP A 224 -24.72 -20.76 -25.84
CA ASP A 224 -24.68 -20.30 -27.24
C ASP A 224 -24.23 -18.83 -27.34
N VAL A 225 -23.99 -18.37 -28.57
CA VAL A 225 -23.58 -16.97 -28.84
C VAL A 225 -24.69 -15.94 -28.59
N ASN A 226 -25.94 -16.39 -28.47
CA ASN A 226 -27.10 -15.52 -28.26
C ASN A 226 -27.37 -15.30 -26.76
N GLY A 227 -26.84 -16.16 -25.88
CA GLY A 227 -26.99 -16.09 -24.43
C GLY A 227 -27.75 -17.25 -23.80
N SER A 228 -28.36 -18.15 -24.59
CA SER A 228 -29.04 -19.34 -24.06
C SER A 228 -28.01 -20.32 -23.51
N GLY A 229 -28.30 -20.93 -22.36
CA GLY A 229 -27.33 -21.78 -21.67
C GLY A 229 -27.94 -22.97 -20.94
N THR A 230 -27.07 -23.92 -20.61
CA THR A 230 -27.39 -25.09 -19.79
C THR A 230 -26.20 -25.39 -18.88
N LEU A 231 -26.44 -25.45 -17.58
CA LEU A 231 -25.46 -25.81 -16.56
C LEU A 231 -25.81 -27.19 -16.00
N SER A 232 -24.98 -28.18 -16.32
CA SER A 232 -25.11 -29.53 -15.78
C SER A 232 -24.18 -29.76 -14.59
N TYR A 233 -24.59 -30.62 -13.66
CA TYR A 233 -23.82 -31.03 -12.49
C TYR A 233 -23.44 -32.52 -12.57
N PHE A 234 -22.14 -32.81 -12.54
CA PHE A 234 -21.58 -34.16 -12.66
C PHE A 234 -20.26 -34.30 -11.89
N GLN A 235 -20.29 -35.03 -10.76
CA GLN A 235 -19.11 -35.34 -9.95
C GLN A 235 -18.60 -36.75 -10.31
N ARG A 236 -17.37 -36.88 -10.82
CA ARG A 236 -16.88 -38.14 -11.42
C ARG A 236 -16.46 -39.22 -10.41
N ASP A 237 -15.95 -38.83 -9.23
CA ASP A 237 -15.40 -39.75 -8.22
C ASP A 237 -16.33 -40.00 -7.02
N TYR A 238 -17.56 -39.46 -7.01
CA TYR A 238 -18.56 -39.66 -5.95
C TYR A 238 -19.90 -40.04 -6.59
N GLN A 239 -20.41 -41.25 -6.29
CA GLN A 239 -21.68 -41.72 -6.89
C GLN A 239 -22.92 -40.98 -6.34
N LEU A 240 -22.87 -40.46 -5.11
CA LEU A 240 -23.95 -39.68 -4.52
C LEU A 240 -23.45 -38.30 -4.09
N SER A 241 -24.05 -37.26 -4.67
CA SER A 241 -23.79 -35.87 -4.36
C SER A 241 -25.00 -35.00 -4.73
N ARG A 242 -25.17 -33.88 -4.03
CA ARG A 242 -26.33 -32.98 -4.21
C ARG A 242 -25.96 -31.53 -3.91
N ILE A 243 -26.65 -30.61 -4.57
CA ILE A 243 -26.60 -29.17 -4.26
C ILE A 243 -28.00 -28.77 -3.81
N ILE A 244 -28.13 -28.11 -2.65
CA ILE A 244 -29.41 -27.70 -2.07
C ILE A 244 -29.41 -26.20 -1.79
N LEU A 245 -30.51 -25.53 -2.13
CA LEU A 245 -30.78 -24.13 -1.82
C LEU A 245 -31.67 -24.03 -0.57
N THR A 246 -31.10 -23.57 0.55
CA THR A 246 -31.85 -23.45 1.81
C THR A 246 -32.85 -22.30 1.79
N SER A 247 -33.83 -22.34 2.70
CA SER A 247 -34.78 -21.24 2.95
C SER A 247 -34.10 -19.92 3.40
N GLU A 248 -32.83 -19.98 3.80
CA GLU A 248 -31.98 -18.84 4.17
C GLU A 248 -31.27 -18.20 2.94
N GLY A 249 -31.46 -18.78 1.75
CA GLY A 249 -30.80 -18.37 0.52
C GLY A 249 -29.37 -18.89 0.35
N SER A 250 -28.92 -19.82 1.20
CA SER A 250 -27.59 -20.44 1.06
C SER A 250 -27.64 -21.66 0.15
N THR A 251 -26.81 -21.66 -0.89
CA THR A 251 -26.54 -22.84 -1.72
C THR A 251 -25.46 -23.69 -1.02
N LYS A 252 -25.80 -24.92 -0.64
CA LYS A 252 -24.92 -25.88 0.05
C LYS A 252 -24.69 -27.10 -0.83
N MET A 253 -23.44 -27.51 -1.00
CA MET A 253 -23.03 -28.65 -1.82
C MET A 253 -22.54 -29.78 -0.91
N PHE A 254 -23.19 -30.93 -0.99
CA PHE A 254 -22.86 -32.11 -0.19
C PHE A 254 -22.35 -33.27 -1.05
N ARG A 255 -21.40 -34.02 -0.52
CA ARG A 255 -20.89 -35.27 -1.10
C ARG A 255 -21.08 -36.40 -0.09
N HIS A 256 -21.43 -37.59 -0.57
CA HIS A 256 -21.52 -38.77 0.28
C HIS A 256 -20.21 -39.57 0.20
N ASN A 257 -19.54 -39.79 1.34
CA ASN A 257 -18.27 -40.52 1.37
C ASN A 257 -18.45 -42.06 1.51
N GLY A 258 -19.69 -42.54 1.51
CA GLY A 258 -20.05 -43.94 1.75
C GLY A 258 -20.61 -44.21 3.16
N VAL A 259 -20.39 -43.29 4.11
CA VAL A 259 -20.88 -43.40 5.50
C VAL A 259 -21.71 -42.18 5.90
N ASN A 260 -21.25 -40.97 5.54
CA ASN A 260 -21.87 -39.70 5.94
C ASN A 260 -21.94 -38.71 4.77
N TRP A 261 -22.85 -37.75 4.91
CA TRP A 261 -22.94 -36.56 4.05
C TRP A 261 -21.99 -35.47 4.55
N GLU A 262 -20.96 -35.16 3.76
CA GLU A 262 -20.00 -34.09 4.05
C GLU A 262 -20.40 -32.81 3.30
N LEU A 263 -20.43 -31.68 4.01
CA LEU A 263 -20.57 -30.35 3.39
C LEU A 263 -19.26 -29.98 2.72
N PHE A 264 -19.24 -30.03 1.38
CA PHE A 264 -18.05 -29.70 0.60
C PHE A 264 -17.92 -28.19 0.36
N TYR A 265 -19.04 -27.49 0.10
CA TYR A 265 -19.04 -26.06 -0.20
C TYR A 265 -20.35 -25.39 0.21
N MET A 266 -20.30 -24.10 0.54
CA MET A 266 -21.46 -23.28 0.91
C MET A 266 -21.28 -21.85 0.40
N THR A 267 -22.35 -21.23 -0.09
CA THR A 267 -22.36 -19.80 -0.46
C THR A 267 -23.75 -19.17 -0.28
N PRO A 268 -23.88 -17.89 0.12
CA PRO A 268 -22.85 -17.02 0.70
C PRO A 268 -22.19 -17.63 1.95
N SER A 269 -20.89 -17.42 2.12
CA SER A 269 -20.10 -17.93 3.25
C SER A 269 -19.44 -16.81 4.07
N HIS A 270 -19.08 -15.73 3.40
CA HIS A 270 -18.49 -14.53 3.97
C HIS A 270 -19.37 -13.30 3.68
N SER A 271 -19.23 -12.27 4.50
CA SER A 271 -19.93 -11.00 4.34
C SER A 271 -19.59 -10.23 3.06
N CYS A 272 -18.52 -10.59 2.34
CA CYS A 272 -18.21 -10.05 1.00
C CYS A 272 -18.82 -10.87 -0.15
N ASP A 273 -19.45 -12.02 0.12
CA ASP A 273 -20.06 -12.84 -0.93
C ASP A 273 -21.42 -12.26 -1.36
N PHE A 274 -22.16 -11.64 -0.43
CA PHE A 274 -23.43 -10.96 -0.71
C PHE A 274 -23.25 -9.86 -1.76
N TYR A 275 -24.20 -9.76 -2.68
CA TYR A 275 -24.09 -8.88 -3.82
C TYR A 275 -24.05 -7.40 -3.42
N GLY A 276 -23.04 -6.67 -3.90
CA GLY A 276 -23.04 -5.20 -3.93
C GLY A 276 -22.73 -4.49 -2.61
N VAL A 277 -22.23 -5.21 -1.58
CA VAL A 277 -21.99 -4.69 -0.21
C VAL A 277 -21.23 -3.37 -0.12
N CYS A 278 -20.28 -3.10 -1.03
CA CYS A 278 -19.46 -1.88 -1.02
C CYS A 278 -19.90 -0.79 -2.02
N GLY A 279 -21.03 -0.97 -2.70
CA GLY A 279 -21.54 -0.02 -3.70
C GLY A 279 -20.66 0.17 -4.94
N PRO A 280 -21.01 1.14 -5.81
CA PRO A 280 -20.29 1.43 -7.05
C PRO A 280 -18.82 1.82 -6.81
N PHE A 281 -17.88 1.19 -7.53
CA PHE A 281 -16.43 1.39 -7.38
C PHE A 281 -15.88 1.16 -5.96
N GLY A 282 -16.66 0.54 -5.08
CA GLY A 282 -16.18 -0.03 -3.83
C GLY A 282 -15.58 -1.42 -4.06
N LEU A 283 -14.65 -1.78 -3.19
CA LEU A 283 -13.93 -3.05 -3.18
C LEU A 283 -14.13 -3.72 -1.83
N CYS A 284 -14.78 -4.88 -1.80
CA CYS A 284 -14.92 -5.67 -0.58
C CYS A 284 -13.65 -6.49 -0.36
N VAL A 285 -12.88 -6.18 0.68
CA VAL A 285 -11.70 -6.95 1.07
C VAL A 285 -12.10 -8.02 2.07
N MET A 286 -11.88 -9.30 1.73
CA MET A 286 -12.15 -10.43 2.61
C MET A 286 -11.21 -10.39 3.84
N SER A 287 -11.68 -9.72 4.88
CA SER A 287 -11.05 -9.53 6.18
C SER A 287 -12.12 -9.62 7.27
N VAL A 288 -11.70 -9.78 8.53
CA VAL A 288 -12.62 -9.80 9.69
C VAL A 288 -12.29 -8.59 10.58
N PRO A 289 -13.22 -7.63 10.77
CA PRO A 289 -14.49 -7.46 10.06
C PRO A 289 -14.30 -7.13 8.57
N PRO A 290 -15.33 -7.31 7.70
CA PRO A 290 -15.24 -6.95 6.29
C PRO A 290 -14.93 -5.47 6.12
N LYS A 291 -14.06 -5.17 5.16
CA LYS A 291 -13.58 -3.81 4.93
C LYS A 291 -13.86 -3.41 3.49
N CYS A 292 -14.85 -2.52 3.32
CA CYS A 292 -15.02 -1.81 2.08
C CYS A 292 -13.93 -0.74 1.94
N GLU A 293 -13.19 -0.79 0.84
CA GLU A 293 -12.20 0.20 0.43
C GLU A 293 -12.58 0.76 -0.94
N CYS A 294 -12.22 2.01 -1.25
CA CYS A 294 -12.36 2.51 -2.62
C CYS A 294 -11.19 2.03 -3.48
N PHE A 295 -11.43 1.78 -4.77
CA PHE A 295 -10.33 1.60 -5.72
C PHE A 295 -9.33 2.77 -5.67
N LYS A 296 -8.06 2.50 -5.94
CA LYS A 296 -7.02 3.55 -5.96
C LYS A 296 -7.40 4.64 -6.98
N GLY A 297 -7.32 5.90 -6.57
CA GLY A 297 -7.76 7.05 -7.39
C GLY A 297 -9.25 7.38 -7.25
N PHE A 298 -9.98 6.68 -6.37
CA PHE A 298 -11.35 6.99 -5.98
C PHE A 298 -11.40 7.45 -4.51
N VAL A 299 -12.54 8.00 -4.09
CA VAL A 299 -12.86 8.42 -2.71
C VAL A 299 -14.33 8.07 -2.41
N PRO A 300 -14.72 7.86 -1.14
CA PRO A 300 -16.12 7.63 -0.79
C PRO A 300 -17.00 8.77 -1.28
N LYS A 301 -18.17 8.45 -1.84
CA LYS A 301 -19.15 9.45 -2.29
C LYS A 301 -19.70 10.26 -1.11
N SER A 302 -19.97 9.57 0.00
CA SER A 302 -20.36 10.14 1.30
C SER A 302 -19.36 9.69 2.38
N ILE A 303 -18.49 10.60 2.83
CA ILE A 303 -17.45 10.28 3.84
C ILE A 303 -18.08 9.98 5.21
N GLU A 304 -19.21 10.59 5.53
CA GLU A 304 -19.90 10.36 6.80
C GLU A 304 -20.55 8.97 6.86
N GLU A 305 -21.26 8.58 5.82
CA GLU A 305 -21.88 7.25 5.75
C GLU A 305 -20.83 6.15 5.72
N TRP A 306 -19.76 6.34 4.94
CA TRP A 306 -18.64 5.39 4.88
C TRP A 306 -17.99 5.14 6.24
N LYS A 307 -17.92 6.17 7.10
CA LYS A 307 -17.44 6.06 8.49
C LYS A 307 -18.45 5.40 9.44
N ARG A 308 -19.75 5.53 9.17
CA ARG A 308 -20.84 4.88 9.91
C ARG A 308 -21.05 3.42 9.49
N GLY A 309 -20.33 2.92 8.48
CA GLY A 309 -20.46 1.57 7.95
C GLY A 309 -21.55 1.40 6.88
N ASN A 310 -22.11 2.50 6.37
CA ASN A 310 -22.96 2.46 5.17
C ASN A 310 -22.11 2.72 3.92
N TRP A 311 -22.00 1.72 3.06
CA TRP A 311 -21.18 1.77 1.83
C TRP A 311 -22.02 1.71 0.54
N THR A 312 -23.35 1.72 0.65
CA THR A 312 -24.29 1.61 -0.50
C THR A 312 -24.01 2.64 -1.59
N ASP A 313 -23.67 3.86 -1.19
CA ASP A 313 -23.40 4.99 -2.08
C ASP A 313 -22.03 4.90 -2.81
N GLY A 314 -21.19 3.95 -2.41
CA GLY A 314 -19.93 3.62 -3.09
C GLY A 314 -18.88 4.75 -3.09
N CYS A 315 -18.09 4.74 -4.16
CA CYS A 315 -16.95 5.61 -4.37
C CYS A 315 -17.06 6.37 -5.71
N VAL A 316 -16.52 7.58 -5.75
CA VAL A 316 -16.41 8.41 -6.95
C VAL A 316 -14.94 8.64 -7.31
N ARG A 317 -14.66 8.89 -8.60
CA ARG A 317 -13.31 9.19 -9.08
C ARG A 317 -12.81 10.50 -8.48
N ARG A 318 -11.54 10.54 -8.06
CA ARG A 318 -10.90 11.75 -7.54
C ARG A 318 -10.50 12.73 -8.64
N THR A 319 -10.11 12.20 -9.80
CA THR A 319 -9.76 12.96 -11.01
C THR A 319 -10.53 12.34 -12.18
N GLU A 320 -11.11 13.19 -13.03
CA GLU A 320 -11.80 12.78 -14.26
C GLU A 320 -10.84 12.16 -15.29
N LEU A 321 -11.40 11.36 -16.20
CA LEU A 321 -10.65 10.70 -17.26
C LEU A 321 -10.64 11.56 -18.53
N TYR A 322 -9.47 11.74 -19.14
CA TYR A 322 -9.34 12.48 -20.41
C TYR A 322 -9.25 11.50 -21.58
N CYS A 323 -10.28 11.38 -22.40
CA CYS A 323 -10.17 10.57 -23.63
C CYS A 323 -9.38 11.34 -24.71
N GLN A 324 -8.51 10.65 -25.44
CA GLN A 324 -7.67 11.27 -26.47
C GLN A 324 -8.42 11.53 -27.78
N GLY A 325 -9.25 12.57 -27.79
CA GLY A 325 -9.67 13.25 -29.02
C GLY A 325 -8.67 14.35 -29.39
N ASN A 326 -7.72 14.08 -30.28
CA ASN A 326 -6.87 15.07 -30.99
C ASN A 326 -6.24 16.19 -30.13
N SER A 327 -5.77 15.90 -28.92
CA SER A 327 -5.12 16.92 -28.05
C SER A 327 -3.69 16.54 -27.68
N THR A 328 -2.74 17.42 -28.01
CA THR A 328 -1.28 17.30 -27.77
C THR A 328 -0.85 17.47 -26.30
N SER A 329 -1.77 17.33 -25.35
CA SER A 329 -1.47 17.50 -23.92
C SER A 329 -0.83 16.23 -23.33
N LYS A 330 0.21 16.39 -22.48
CA LYS A 330 0.99 15.28 -21.92
C LYS A 330 0.31 14.56 -20.74
N VAL A 331 -1.02 14.47 -20.73
CA VAL A 331 -1.83 13.88 -19.63
C VAL A 331 -2.72 12.75 -20.16
N GLY A 332 -2.10 11.65 -20.61
CA GLY A 332 -2.84 10.44 -20.99
C GLY A 332 -3.39 9.68 -19.77
N ASN A 333 -4.46 8.90 -19.97
CA ASN A 333 -4.94 7.93 -18.98
C ASN A 333 -3.99 6.72 -18.87
N VAL A 334 -4.01 6.00 -17.75
CA VAL A 334 -3.22 4.79 -17.50
C VAL A 334 -4.09 3.77 -16.76
N PHE A 335 -3.86 2.48 -17.01
CA PHE A 335 -4.55 1.41 -16.29
C PHE A 335 -3.78 0.97 -15.04
N HIS A 336 -4.47 0.86 -13.91
CA HIS A 336 -3.94 0.33 -12.67
C HIS A 336 -4.41 -1.11 -12.47
N GLN A 337 -3.44 -2.02 -12.41
CA GLN A 337 -3.65 -3.44 -12.16
C GLN A 337 -4.01 -3.69 -10.68
N VAL A 338 -5.06 -4.48 -10.47
CA VAL A 338 -5.52 -4.99 -9.17
C VAL A 338 -5.62 -6.51 -9.28
N ALA A 339 -4.96 -7.23 -8.38
CA ALA A 339 -4.87 -8.68 -8.39
C ALA A 339 -5.75 -9.33 -7.32
N ASN A 340 -5.99 -10.64 -7.49
CA ASN A 340 -6.84 -11.50 -6.67
C ASN A 340 -8.30 -11.02 -6.63
N MET A 341 -8.87 -10.72 -7.80
CA MET A 341 -10.18 -10.09 -7.92
C MET A 341 -11.28 -11.07 -8.35
N LYS A 342 -12.45 -11.01 -7.71
CA LYS A 342 -13.72 -11.37 -8.36
C LYS A 342 -13.96 -10.31 -9.46
N PRO A 343 -14.06 -10.67 -10.74
CA PRO A 343 -14.39 -9.70 -11.79
C PRO A 343 -15.69 -8.96 -11.45
N PRO A 344 -15.72 -7.62 -11.55
CA PRO A 344 -16.94 -6.84 -11.28
C PRO A 344 -18.11 -7.27 -12.17
N ASP A 345 -19.32 -6.99 -11.74
CA ASP A 345 -20.52 -7.26 -12.53
C ASP A 345 -20.65 -6.29 -13.72
N PHE A 346 -21.63 -6.52 -14.62
CA PHE A 346 -21.86 -5.69 -15.82
C PHE A 346 -20.68 -5.62 -16.81
N TYR A 347 -19.96 -6.74 -16.98
CA TYR A 347 -18.97 -6.92 -18.04
C TYR A 347 -19.64 -7.08 -19.41
N GLU A 348 -18.96 -6.57 -20.43
CA GLU A 348 -19.18 -6.85 -21.85
C GLU A 348 -18.05 -7.77 -22.33
N PHE A 349 -18.39 -8.86 -23.01
CA PHE A 349 -17.41 -9.73 -23.65
C PHE A 349 -16.96 -9.15 -25.00
N VAL A 350 -15.65 -9.05 -25.21
CA VAL A 350 -15.05 -8.56 -26.45
C VAL A 350 -14.18 -9.66 -27.04
N ILE A 351 -14.32 -9.90 -28.34
CA ILE A 351 -13.45 -10.81 -29.08
C ILE A 351 -12.07 -10.13 -29.22
N SER A 352 -11.06 -10.64 -28.51
CA SER A 352 -9.66 -10.30 -28.73
C SER A 352 -8.80 -11.57 -28.73
N VAL A 353 -7.70 -11.53 -29.47
CA VAL A 353 -6.74 -12.64 -29.61
C VAL A 353 -5.88 -12.77 -28.35
N ASP A 354 -5.54 -11.64 -27.71
CA ASP A 354 -4.75 -11.61 -26.49
C ASP A 354 -5.11 -10.42 -25.56
N ALA A 355 -4.37 -10.32 -24.45
CA ALA A 355 -4.51 -9.28 -23.43
C ALA A 355 -4.01 -7.89 -23.86
N GLU A 356 -3.10 -7.81 -24.84
CA GLU A 356 -2.61 -6.53 -25.37
C GLU A 356 -3.68 -5.93 -26.30
N GLU A 357 -4.29 -6.72 -27.17
CA GLU A 357 -5.43 -6.27 -27.99
C GLU A 357 -6.63 -5.86 -27.11
N CYS A 358 -6.91 -6.60 -26.04
CA CYS A 358 -7.90 -6.23 -25.02
C CYS A 358 -7.58 -4.86 -24.37
N TYR A 359 -6.32 -4.63 -24.01
CA TYR A 359 -5.83 -3.35 -23.49
C TYR A 359 -6.01 -2.21 -24.51
N GLN A 360 -5.60 -2.41 -25.78
CA GLN A 360 -5.71 -1.38 -26.82
C GLN A 360 -7.18 -1.05 -27.13
N SER A 361 -8.05 -2.06 -27.21
CA SER A 361 -9.50 -1.88 -27.42
C SER A 361 -10.12 -1.00 -26.33
N CYS A 362 -9.85 -1.31 -25.06
CA CYS A 362 -10.28 -0.48 -23.92
C CYS A 362 -9.58 0.90 -23.86
N LEU A 363 -8.33 1.01 -24.30
CA LEU A 363 -7.62 2.30 -24.35
C LEU A 363 -8.23 3.25 -25.39
N HIS A 364 -8.65 2.74 -26.55
CA HIS A 364 -9.29 3.52 -27.61
C HIS A 364 -10.77 3.81 -27.34
N ASN A 365 -11.50 2.91 -26.67
CA ASN A 365 -12.88 3.16 -26.26
C ASN A 365 -12.92 4.19 -25.10
N CYS A 366 -13.49 5.38 -25.32
CA CYS A 366 -13.61 6.41 -24.28
C CYS A 366 -14.48 6.00 -23.08
N SER A 367 -15.50 5.16 -23.33
CA SER A 367 -16.43 4.68 -22.29
C SER A 367 -15.81 3.59 -21.41
N CYS A 368 -14.73 2.94 -21.85
CA CYS A 368 -14.11 1.88 -21.06
C CYS A 368 -13.52 2.41 -19.75
N LEU A 369 -14.00 1.86 -18.63
CA LEU A 369 -13.60 2.19 -17.26
C LEU A 369 -12.63 1.15 -16.66
N ALA A 370 -12.70 -0.11 -17.11
CA ALA A 370 -11.78 -1.18 -16.77
C ALA A 370 -11.81 -2.31 -17.81
N PHE A 371 -10.77 -3.15 -17.83
CA PHE A 371 -10.77 -4.42 -18.55
C PHE A 371 -10.11 -5.54 -17.74
N ALA A 372 -10.33 -6.78 -18.15
CA ALA A 372 -9.66 -7.98 -17.65
C ALA A 372 -9.53 -8.98 -18.80
N TYR A 373 -8.41 -9.71 -18.86
CA TYR A 373 -8.25 -10.82 -19.81
C TYR A 373 -8.21 -12.11 -19.00
N VAL A 374 -9.32 -12.85 -19.01
CA VAL A 374 -9.53 -14.04 -18.17
C VAL A 374 -9.31 -15.29 -19.00
N HIS A 375 -8.46 -16.20 -18.52
CA HIS A 375 -8.19 -17.45 -19.23
C HIS A 375 -9.47 -18.30 -19.35
N GLY A 376 -9.64 -19.01 -20.46
CA GLY A 376 -10.89 -19.71 -20.78
C GLY A 376 -12.00 -18.80 -21.34
N ILE A 377 -12.05 -17.52 -20.96
CA ILE A 377 -13.02 -16.52 -21.46
C ILE A 377 -12.45 -15.75 -22.67
N GLY A 378 -11.43 -14.93 -22.45
CA GLY A 378 -11.00 -13.86 -23.35
C GLY A 378 -11.09 -12.49 -22.68
N CYS A 379 -11.36 -11.44 -23.47
CA CYS A 379 -11.44 -10.06 -23.00
C CYS A 379 -12.81 -9.73 -22.39
N LEU A 380 -12.80 -9.21 -21.17
CA LEU A 380 -13.94 -8.63 -20.47
C LEU A 380 -13.69 -7.13 -20.30
N VAL A 381 -14.68 -6.31 -20.65
CA VAL A 381 -14.59 -4.85 -20.68
C VAL A 381 -15.74 -4.26 -19.88
N TRP A 382 -15.50 -3.20 -19.11
CA TRP A 382 -16.53 -2.51 -18.33
C TRP A 382 -16.70 -1.08 -18.83
N ASN A 383 -17.83 -0.79 -19.45
CA ASN A 383 -18.25 0.57 -19.83
C ASN A 383 -19.15 1.24 -18.77
N GLN A 384 -19.53 0.50 -17.72
CA GLN A 384 -20.41 0.94 -16.64
C GLN A 384 -19.70 0.88 -15.28
N ASN A 385 -20.37 1.36 -14.22
CA ASN A 385 -19.83 1.38 -12.87
C ASN A 385 -19.43 -0.03 -12.41
N LEU A 386 -18.23 -0.15 -11.83
CA LEU A 386 -17.73 -1.43 -11.32
C LEU A 386 -18.52 -1.82 -10.07
N MET A 387 -19.36 -2.83 -10.17
CA MET A 387 -20.22 -3.33 -9.08
C MET A 387 -19.76 -4.69 -8.59
N ASP A 388 -20.04 -4.99 -7.32
CA ASP A 388 -19.77 -6.30 -6.70
C ASP A 388 -18.32 -6.81 -6.89
N ALA A 389 -17.36 -5.91 -6.72
CA ALA A 389 -15.94 -6.23 -6.78
C ALA A 389 -15.44 -6.74 -5.42
N VAL A 390 -14.91 -7.96 -5.39
CA VAL A 390 -14.36 -8.59 -4.19
C VAL A 390 -12.88 -8.86 -4.38
N LYS A 391 -12.08 -8.59 -3.35
CA LYS A 391 -10.66 -8.95 -3.30
C LYS A 391 -10.47 -10.17 -2.40
N PHE A 392 -10.05 -11.27 -3.01
CA PHE A 392 -9.69 -12.51 -2.34
C PHE A 392 -8.32 -12.39 -1.65
N SER A 393 -8.12 -13.21 -0.63
CA SER A 393 -6.80 -13.38 0.00
C SER A 393 -5.81 -14.09 -0.94
N MET A 394 -6.29 -15.09 -1.68
CA MET A 394 -5.54 -15.88 -2.67
C MET A 394 -6.45 -16.25 -3.85
N GLY A 395 -5.87 -16.44 -5.04
CA GLY A 395 -6.63 -16.77 -6.25
C GLY A 395 -7.49 -15.61 -6.78
N GLY A 396 -8.27 -15.88 -7.83
CA GLY A 396 -9.04 -14.86 -8.56
C GLY A 396 -8.25 -14.21 -9.71
N GLU A 397 -8.87 -13.24 -10.37
CA GLU A 397 -8.43 -12.72 -11.66
C GLU A 397 -7.68 -11.38 -11.57
N LEU A 398 -7.11 -10.94 -12.70
CA LEU A 398 -6.43 -9.64 -12.86
C LEU A 398 -7.37 -8.60 -13.48
N LEU A 399 -7.68 -7.54 -12.74
CA LEU A 399 -8.49 -6.41 -13.20
C LEU A 399 -7.62 -5.17 -13.45
N PHE A 400 -7.83 -4.49 -14.58
CA PHE A 400 -7.12 -3.27 -14.96
C PHE A 400 -8.08 -2.09 -14.97
N VAL A 401 -8.03 -1.26 -13.92
CA VAL A 401 -8.93 -0.09 -13.76
C VAL A 401 -8.30 1.15 -14.37
N ARG A 402 -9.03 1.86 -15.24
CA ARG A 402 -8.56 3.09 -15.90
C ARG A 402 -8.50 4.25 -14.91
N LEU A 403 -7.39 4.98 -14.86
CA LEU A 403 -7.17 6.15 -14.01
C LEU A 403 -6.50 7.29 -14.78
N ALA A 404 -6.63 8.52 -14.29
CA ALA A 404 -5.80 9.64 -14.74
C ALA A 404 -4.36 9.44 -14.26
N ARG A 405 -3.36 9.73 -15.10
CA ARG A 405 -1.92 9.53 -14.78
C ARG A 405 -1.45 10.28 -13.53
N SER A 406 -2.10 11.39 -13.19
CA SER A 406 -1.89 12.16 -11.95
C SER A 406 -2.10 11.34 -10.67
N GLU A 407 -2.99 10.35 -10.68
CA GLU A 407 -3.29 9.49 -9.52
C GLU A 407 -2.14 8.51 -9.19
N LEU A 408 -1.26 8.23 -10.15
CA LEU A 408 -0.08 7.36 -9.94
C LEU A 408 1.09 8.12 -9.31
N ASP A 409 1.19 9.44 -9.52
CA ASP A 409 2.25 10.32 -8.99
C ASP A 409 1.97 10.87 -7.56
N GLY A 410 0.86 10.46 -6.95
CA GLY A 410 0.27 11.09 -5.75
C GLY A 410 1.18 11.22 -4.53
N ASN A 411 2.21 10.39 -4.37
CA ASN A 411 3.14 10.47 -3.22
C ASN A 411 4.45 11.23 -3.52
N LYS A 412 4.75 11.52 -4.80
CA LYS A 412 5.82 12.46 -5.16
C LYS A 412 5.31 13.89 -5.17
N ARG A 413 4.11 14.17 -5.68
CA ARG A 413 3.67 15.57 -5.82
C ARG A 413 3.52 16.30 -4.48
N LYS A 414 3.05 15.66 -3.39
CA LYS A 414 3.02 16.30 -2.05
C LYS A 414 4.40 16.44 -1.40
N LYS A 415 5.25 15.40 -1.42
CA LYS A 415 6.62 15.51 -0.89
C LYS A 415 7.49 16.45 -1.73
N THR A 416 7.30 16.52 -3.04
CA THR A 416 7.98 17.48 -3.91
C THR A 416 7.39 18.87 -3.78
N ILE A 417 6.07 19.11 -3.68
CA ILE A 417 5.56 20.47 -3.43
C ILE A 417 5.96 20.96 -2.03
N VAL A 418 5.93 20.11 -0.99
CA VAL A 418 6.43 20.51 0.33
C VAL A 418 7.95 20.68 0.32
N ALA A 419 8.73 19.79 -0.31
CA ALA A 419 10.18 19.96 -0.40
C ALA A 419 10.62 21.08 -1.35
N THR A 420 9.88 21.41 -2.43
CA THR A 420 10.19 22.56 -3.29
C THR A 420 9.64 23.84 -2.71
N SER A 421 8.53 23.82 -1.95
CA SER A 421 8.08 24.96 -1.14
C SER A 421 9.11 25.23 -0.06
N VAL A 422 9.46 24.23 0.75
CA VAL A 422 10.46 24.33 1.81
C VAL A 422 11.83 24.64 1.22
N SER A 423 12.25 24.07 0.08
CA SER A 423 13.49 24.48 -0.58
C SER A 423 13.41 25.85 -1.23
N LEU A 424 12.26 26.32 -1.76
CA LEU A 424 12.15 27.71 -2.23
C LEU A 424 12.18 28.67 -1.05
N THR A 425 11.43 28.42 0.02
CA THR A 425 11.51 29.25 1.22
C THR A 425 12.86 29.13 1.89
N LEU A 426 13.53 27.97 1.89
CA LEU A 426 14.88 27.84 2.44
C LEU A 426 15.94 28.48 1.53
N PHE A 427 15.81 28.44 0.19
CA PHE A 427 16.70 29.20 -0.71
C PHE A 427 16.38 30.70 -0.74
N LEU A 428 15.13 31.11 -0.50
CA LEU A 428 14.77 32.51 -0.32
C LEU A 428 15.21 33.00 1.06
N ILE A 429 15.08 32.20 2.12
CA ILE A 429 15.55 32.54 3.47
C ILE A 429 17.08 32.50 3.52
N LEU A 430 17.75 31.50 2.95
CA LEU A 430 19.22 31.49 2.79
C LEU A 430 19.68 32.55 1.80
N GLY A 431 18.86 32.92 0.81
CA GLY A 431 19.13 34.00 -0.13
C GLY A 431 19.00 35.38 0.51
N PHE A 432 17.97 35.60 1.33
CA PHE A 432 17.77 36.80 2.15
C PHE A 432 18.71 36.84 3.35
N ALA A 433 19.12 35.70 3.89
CA ALA A 433 20.13 35.61 4.94
C ALA A 433 21.53 35.80 4.36
N ALA A 434 21.86 35.25 3.18
CA ALA A 434 23.13 35.52 2.50
C ALA A 434 23.18 36.94 1.94
N PHE A 435 22.09 37.47 1.38
CA PHE A 435 21.96 38.88 1.03
C PHE A 435 21.98 39.76 2.27
N GLY A 436 21.40 39.35 3.38
CA GLY A 436 21.46 40.03 4.67
C GLY A 436 22.84 39.98 5.32
N PHE A 437 23.58 38.88 5.19
CA PHE A 437 24.94 38.72 5.70
C PHE A 437 25.96 39.43 4.80
N TRP A 438 25.72 39.46 3.49
CA TRP A 438 26.46 40.26 2.51
C TRP A 438 26.18 41.75 2.71
N ARG A 439 24.91 42.14 2.88
CA ARG A 439 24.49 43.51 3.18
C ARG A 439 25.02 43.96 4.54
N CYS A 440 24.95 43.15 5.60
CA CYS A 440 25.61 43.45 6.87
C CYS A 440 27.14 43.56 6.71
N ARG A 441 27.80 42.72 5.90
CA ARG A 441 29.24 42.88 5.61
C ARG A 441 29.60 44.13 4.78
N VAL A 442 28.66 44.65 3.98
CA VAL A 442 28.88 45.82 3.11
C VAL A 442 28.47 47.13 3.81
N GLU A 443 27.33 47.19 4.52
CA GLU A 443 26.89 48.36 5.29
C GLU A 443 27.74 48.60 6.55
N HIS A 444 28.21 47.56 7.26
CA HIS A 444 29.10 47.76 8.41
C HIS A 444 30.48 48.33 8.02
N ASN A 445 31.01 48.06 6.83
CA ASN A 445 32.34 48.55 6.43
C ASN A 445 32.33 49.98 5.83
N GLY A 446 31.15 50.52 5.49
CA GLY A 446 30.99 51.91 5.06
C GLY A 446 30.78 52.85 6.25
N ILE A 447 29.78 52.57 7.08
CA ILE A 447 29.40 53.41 8.22
C ILE A 447 30.49 53.42 9.30
N ALA A 448 31.10 52.27 9.60
CA ALA A 448 32.19 52.19 10.57
C ALA A 448 33.41 53.01 10.14
N ARG A 449 33.76 53.05 8.84
CA ARG A 449 34.87 53.88 8.34
C ARG A 449 34.56 55.39 8.37
N GLY A 450 33.32 55.78 8.08
CA GLY A 450 32.89 57.19 8.20
C GLY A 450 32.93 57.69 9.64
N LEU A 451 32.48 56.87 10.61
CA LEU A 451 32.62 57.15 12.03
C LEU A 451 34.07 57.08 12.51
N LEU A 452 34.90 56.14 12.02
CA LEU A 452 36.33 56.10 12.35
C LEU A 452 37.04 57.40 11.94
N TYR A 453 36.75 57.93 10.76
CA TYR A 453 37.31 59.19 10.29
C TYR A 453 36.90 60.36 11.21
N LEU A 454 35.61 60.46 11.59
CA LEU A 454 35.10 61.51 12.48
C LEU A 454 35.55 61.38 13.95
N HIS A 455 35.84 60.16 14.42
CA HIS A 455 36.27 59.90 15.80
C HIS A 455 37.80 59.89 15.99
N HIS A 456 38.58 59.51 14.96
CA HIS A 456 40.03 59.30 15.07
C HIS A 456 40.91 60.11 14.11
N ASP A 457 40.44 60.47 12.91
CA ASP A 457 41.33 60.95 11.82
C ASP A 457 41.05 62.39 11.35
N SER A 458 39.90 62.96 11.71
CA SER A 458 39.62 64.39 11.54
C SER A 458 40.21 65.21 12.71
N ARG A 459 40.86 66.35 12.39
CA ARG A 459 41.59 67.19 13.38
C ARG A 459 40.72 67.77 14.51
N LEU A 460 39.40 67.67 14.42
CA LEU A 460 38.44 68.05 15.46
C LEU A 460 37.44 66.90 15.60
N ARG A 461 37.43 66.21 16.76
CA ARG A 461 36.50 65.11 17.02
C ARG A 461 35.09 65.65 17.25
N VAL A 462 34.12 65.21 16.45
CA VAL A 462 32.73 65.68 16.50
C VAL A 462 31.79 64.52 16.83
N ILE A 463 31.08 64.58 17.96
CA ILE A 463 29.98 63.64 18.25
C ILE A 463 28.69 64.19 17.68
N HIS A 464 28.17 63.47 16.68
CA HIS A 464 26.85 63.70 16.10
C HIS A 464 25.77 63.19 17.05
N ARG A 465 25.19 64.07 17.88
CA ARG A 465 24.23 63.66 18.92
C ARG A 465 22.83 63.35 18.41
N ASP A 466 22.50 63.77 17.18
CA ASP A 466 21.21 63.46 16.55
C ASP A 466 21.40 62.67 15.24
N LEU A 467 21.96 61.47 15.37
CA LEU A 467 22.15 60.56 14.23
C LEU A 467 20.89 59.71 14.00
N LYS A 468 19.90 60.31 13.30
CA LYS A 468 18.69 59.63 12.83
C LYS A 468 18.81 59.24 11.36
N VAL A 469 17.99 58.31 10.90
CA VAL A 469 18.01 57.81 9.50
C VAL A 469 17.78 58.95 8.47
N SER A 470 17.00 59.97 8.83
CA SER A 470 16.78 61.19 8.03
C SER A 470 18.05 62.00 7.76
N ASN A 471 19.07 61.86 8.61
CA ASN A 471 20.26 62.70 8.61
C ASN A 471 21.45 62.01 7.91
N ILE A 472 21.26 60.76 7.46
CA ILE A 472 22.21 60.01 6.64
C ILE A 472 21.75 60.09 5.18
N LEU A 473 22.37 60.99 4.42
CA LEU A 473 22.14 61.16 2.98
C LEU A 473 23.03 60.19 2.19
N LEU A 474 22.60 59.76 1.02
CA LEU A 474 23.44 59.00 0.09
C LEU A 474 24.00 59.95 -0.97
N ASP A 475 25.30 59.89 -1.24
CA ASP A 475 25.89 60.61 -2.38
C ASP A 475 25.53 59.96 -3.73
N GLU A 476 25.86 60.62 -4.84
CA GLU A 476 25.56 60.15 -6.21
C GLU A 476 26.15 58.76 -6.55
N LYS A 477 27.01 58.20 -5.68
CA LYS A 477 27.59 56.85 -5.79
C LYS A 477 27.04 55.88 -4.73
N MET A 478 25.93 56.23 -4.08
CA MET A 478 25.27 55.48 -3.00
C MET A 478 26.11 55.31 -1.73
N ASN A 479 27.08 56.19 -1.46
CA ASN A 479 27.82 56.15 -0.18
C ASN A 479 27.11 57.00 0.88
N PRO A 480 26.96 56.51 2.13
CA PRO A 480 26.39 57.30 3.21
C PRO A 480 27.28 58.49 3.59
N LYS A 481 26.66 59.66 3.68
CA LYS A 481 27.18 60.94 4.16
C LYS A 481 26.30 61.44 5.30
N ILE A 482 26.92 61.89 6.37
CA ILE A 482 26.20 62.43 7.53
C ILE A 482 25.94 63.92 7.28
N SER A 483 24.73 64.37 7.58
CA SER A 483 24.24 65.73 7.41
C SER A 483 23.50 66.19 8.67
N ASP A 484 23.21 67.49 8.74
CA ASP A 484 22.59 68.16 9.90
C ASP A 484 23.37 68.05 11.23
N PHE A 485 24.52 68.72 11.25
CA PHE A 485 25.36 68.87 12.43
C PHE A 485 24.79 69.87 13.48
N GLY A 486 23.53 70.32 13.36
CA GLY A 486 22.94 71.37 14.22
C GLY A 486 22.93 71.07 15.72
N LEU A 487 22.98 69.79 16.10
CA LEU A 487 23.11 69.31 17.49
C LEU A 487 24.46 68.61 17.77
N ALA A 488 25.42 68.69 16.86
CA ALA A 488 26.72 68.07 17.02
C ALA A 488 27.58 68.81 18.05
N ARG A 489 28.23 68.07 18.95
CA ARG A 489 29.12 68.62 19.98
C ARG A 489 30.55 68.16 19.71
N MET A 490 31.51 69.08 19.71
CA MET A 490 32.93 68.71 19.70
C MET A 490 33.27 67.94 20.99
N TYR A 491 34.05 66.87 20.85
CA TYR A 491 34.48 66.04 21.97
C TYR A 491 35.90 66.41 22.39
N GLN A 492 36.01 67.34 23.33
CA GLN A 492 37.09 67.25 24.30
C GLN A 492 36.76 66.07 25.23
N GLY A 493 37.72 65.15 25.36
CA GLY A 493 37.44 63.78 25.75
C GLY A 493 37.20 63.52 27.24
N THR A 494 37.51 62.29 27.64
CA THR A 494 37.50 61.75 29.00
C THR A 494 38.44 62.51 29.94
N GLN A 495 38.05 63.73 30.33
CA GLN A 495 38.71 64.54 31.34
C GLN A 495 37.71 65.15 32.34
N TYR A 496 36.39 65.11 32.08
CA TYR A 496 35.40 65.79 32.92
C TYR A 496 34.80 64.94 34.06
N GLN A 497 34.75 63.60 33.92
CA GLN A 497 34.48 62.71 35.08
C GLN A 497 35.72 62.55 35.97
N ASP A 498 36.90 62.84 35.44
CA ASP A 498 38.18 62.73 36.15
C ASP A 498 38.56 64.04 36.87
N LYS A 499 38.10 65.21 36.39
CA LYS A 499 38.40 66.53 36.99
C LYS A 499 37.74 66.76 38.34
N THR A 500 36.45 66.45 38.51
CA THR A 500 35.79 66.63 39.83
C THR A 500 36.34 65.65 40.86
N ARG A 501 36.77 64.46 40.41
CA ARG A 501 37.46 63.46 41.23
C ARG A 501 38.84 63.95 41.67
N ARG A 502 39.71 64.36 40.74
CA ARG A 502 41.03 64.96 41.06
C ARG A 502 40.91 66.24 41.89
N ALA A 503 39.89 67.06 41.65
CA ALA A 503 39.68 68.28 42.43
C ALA A 503 39.25 67.97 43.88
N TRP A 504 38.50 66.90 44.09
CA TRP A 504 38.18 66.40 45.43
C TRP A 504 39.40 65.76 46.12
N GLU A 505 40.14 64.92 45.39
CA GLU A 505 41.35 64.24 45.89
C GLU A 505 42.44 65.27 46.26
N SER A 506 42.75 66.25 45.38
CA SER A 506 43.68 67.35 45.67
C SER A 506 43.17 68.33 46.74
N TRP A 507 41.85 68.56 46.85
CA TRP A 507 41.29 69.33 47.97
C TRP A 507 41.54 68.63 49.33
N CYS A 508 41.36 67.31 49.39
CA CYS A 508 41.59 66.52 50.60
C CYS A 508 43.08 66.45 51.00
N GLU A 509 43.99 66.51 50.03
CA GLU A 509 45.44 66.39 50.29
C GLU A 509 46.10 67.74 50.65
N ASN A 510 45.73 68.85 50.00
CA ASN A 510 46.33 70.18 50.28
C ASN A 510 45.46 71.41 49.94
N GLY A 511 44.14 71.27 49.94
CA GLY A 511 43.24 72.40 49.68
C GLY A 511 43.18 72.81 48.20
N GLY A 512 43.59 71.92 47.28
CA GLY A 512 43.40 72.10 45.83
C GLY A 512 44.43 73.01 45.16
N ILE A 513 45.56 73.30 45.82
CA ILE A 513 46.61 74.20 45.30
C ILE A 513 47.30 73.58 44.08
N ASP A 514 47.46 72.25 44.05
CA ASP A 514 48.12 71.50 42.95
C ASP A 514 47.34 71.51 41.63
N LEU A 515 46.12 72.06 41.63
CA LEU A 515 45.32 72.26 40.42
C LEU A 515 45.73 73.55 39.67
N LEU A 516 46.67 74.33 40.21
CA LEU A 516 47.27 75.47 39.53
C LEU A 516 48.17 75.01 38.39
N ASP A 517 47.95 75.62 37.22
CA ASP A 517 48.83 75.44 36.07
C ASP A 517 50.19 76.12 36.33
N GLN A 518 51.30 75.46 35.98
CA GLN A 518 52.65 75.94 36.31
C GLN A 518 53.03 77.23 35.56
N ASP A 519 52.32 77.56 34.47
CA ASP A 519 52.49 78.82 33.74
C ASP A 519 51.84 80.03 34.45
N LEU A 520 51.04 79.84 35.51
CA LEU A 520 50.47 80.91 36.33
C LEU A 520 51.43 81.38 37.44
N GLY A 521 52.65 81.73 37.05
CA GLY A 521 53.67 82.29 37.94
C GLY A 521 53.24 83.61 38.59
N ASP A 522 53.57 83.75 39.88
CA ASP A 522 53.60 84.95 40.73
C ASP A 522 52.36 85.86 40.86
N SER A 523 51.30 85.61 40.09
CA SER A 523 50.11 86.50 40.01
C SER A 523 48.92 86.07 40.87
N CYS A 524 48.94 84.88 41.48
CA CYS A 524 47.88 84.40 42.37
C CYS A 524 48.40 84.05 43.77
N ARG A 525 47.78 84.60 44.81
CA ARG A 525 48.04 84.19 46.21
C ARG A 525 47.39 82.82 46.46
N PRO A 526 48.12 81.78 46.92
CA PRO A 526 47.57 80.42 47.06
C PRO A 526 46.26 80.34 47.88
N LEU A 527 46.15 81.17 48.92
CA LEU A 527 44.96 81.31 49.77
C LEU A 527 43.67 81.71 49.02
N GLN A 528 43.76 82.45 47.91
CA GLN A 528 42.59 82.83 47.11
C GLN A 528 42.16 81.71 46.15
N VAL A 529 43.11 80.90 45.68
CA VAL A 529 42.83 79.80 44.75
C VAL A 529 42.16 78.64 45.48
N GLY A 530 42.70 78.23 46.64
CA GLY A 530 42.04 77.23 47.49
C GLY A 530 40.62 77.63 47.88
N ARG A 531 40.39 78.92 48.19
CA ARG A 531 39.07 79.48 48.47
C ARG A 531 38.10 79.34 47.28
N CYS A 532 38.56 79.56 46.04
CA CYS A 532 37.75 79.37 44.84
C CYS A 532 37.43 77.88 44.58
N VAL A 533 38.40 76.98 44.81
CA VAL A 533 38.19 75.52 44.71
C VAL A 533 37.16 75.06 45.76
N GLN A 534 37.24 75.56 46.99
CA GLN A 534 36.29 75.28 48.07
C GLN A 534 34.86 75.69 47.70
N ILE A 535 34.66 76.91 47.18
CA ILE A 535 33.34 77.37 46.71
C ILE A 535 32.84 76.48 45.56
N GLY A 536 33.71 76.13 44.61
CA GLY A 536 33.37 75.21 43.51
C GLY A 536 32.90 73.84 44.00
N LEU A 537 33.55 73.28 45.02
CA LEU A 537 33.17 72.00 45.64
C LEU A 537 31.86 72.08 46.45
N LEU A 538 31.57 73.21 47.11
CA LEU A 538 30.28 73.46 47.77
C LEU A 538 29.12 73.56 46.77
N CYS A 539 29.35 74.07 45.56
CA CYS A 539 28.31 74.18 44.53
C CYS A 539 27.87 72.83 43.94
N VAL A 540 28.72 71.79 44.01
CA VAL A 540 28.48 70.47 43.40
C VAL A 540 28.10 69.37 44.42
N GLN A 541 27.73 69.76 45.64
CA GLN A 541 27.30 68.84 46.70
C GLN A 541 26.09 68.00 46.29
N HIS A 542 25.99 66.76 46.78
CA HIS A 542 24.94 65.83 46.35
C HIS A 542 23.53 66.31 46.78
N GLN A 543 23.37 66.71 48.04
CA GLN A 543 22.14 67.28 48.59
C GLN A 543 21.93 68.73 48.11
N PRO A 544 20.77 69.11 47.55
CA PRO A 544 20.51 70.49 47.12
C PRO A 544 20.57 71.52 48.25
N ALA A 545 20.22 71.13 49.48
CA ALA A 545 20.23 71.99 50.67
C ALA A 545 21.64 72.28 51.23
N ASP A 546 22.65 71.49 50.84
CA ASP A 546 24.06 71.71 51.19
C ASP A 546 24.79 72.64 50.20
N ARG A 547 24.09 73.16 49.17
CA ARG A 547 24.66 74.06 48.16
C ARG A 547 24.35 75.51 48.51
N PRO A 548 25.31 76.44 48.40
CA PRO A 548 25.05 77.86 48.64
C PRO A 548 24.09 78.42 47.61
N ASN A 549 23.17 79.28 48.04
CA ASN A 549 22.28 80.00 47.13
C ASN A 549 23.02 81.15 46.43
N THR A 550 22.40 81.75 45.40
CA THR A 550 23.06 82.77 44.56
C THR A 550 23.49 84.02 45.33
N LEU A 551 22.81 84.37 46.43
CA LEU A 551 23.15 85.51 47.29
C LEU A 551 24.34 85.18 48.21
N GLU A 552 24.34 83.97 48.79
CA GLU A 552 25.46 83.44 49.58
C GLU A 552 26.73 83.32 48.73
N LEU A 553 26.62 82.78 47.51
CA LEU A 553 27.74 82.64 46.57
C LEU A 553 28.44 83.99 46.30
N LEU A 554 27.66 85.06 46.11
CA LEU A 554 28.16 86.42 45.92
C LEU A 554 28.86 86.97 47.17
N SER A 555 28.38 86.67 48.38
CA SER A 555 29.09 87.04 49.62
C SER A 555 30.40 86.26 49.80
N MET A 556 30.40 84.94 49.52
CA MET A 556 31.57 84.06 49.70
C MET A 556 32.75 84.45 48.80
N LEU A 557 32.45 84.97 47.61
CA LEU A 557 33.41 85.48 46.62
C LEU A 557 33.95 86.89 46.94
N THR A 558 33.32 87.65 47.86
CA THR A 558 33.65 89.07 48.10
C THR A 558 34.15 89.38 49.52
N THR A 559 33.82 88.57 50.53
CA THR A 559 34.35 88.72 51.89
C THR A 559 35.61 87.89 52.13
N THR A 560 36.34 88.17 53.21
CA THR A 560 37.55 87.43 53.63
C THR A 560 37.32 86.43 54.77
N SER A 561 36.11 86.30 55.29
CA SER A 561 35.75 85.37 56.38
C SER A 561 35.85 83.90 55.97
N ASP A 562 36.11 82.99 56.91
CA ASP A 562 36.31 81.56 56.62
C ASP A 562 35.06 80.89 56.00
N LEU A 563 35.29 79.90 55.12
CA LEU A 563 34.26 79.16 54.40
C LEU A 563 34.03 77.76 55.01
N PRO A 564 32.80 77.22 54.97
CA PRO A 564 32.51 75.87 55.46
C PRO A 564 33.16 74.78 54.57
N PRO A 565 33.58 73.64 55.13
CA PRO A 565 34.22 72.56 54.36
C PRO A 565 33.19 71.77 53.51
N PRO A 566 33.51 71.41 52.25
CA PRO A 566 32.64 70.61 51.38
C PRO A 566 32.63 69.12 51.77
N LYS A 567 31.54 68.40 51.45
CA LYS A 567 31.38 66.94 51.67
C LYS A 567 31.61 66.15 50.36
N GLN A 568 31.76 64.82 50.47
CA GLN A 568 32.22 63.95 49.37
C GLN A 568 31.17 63.71 48.25
N PRO A 569 31.52 63.82 46.95
CA PRO A 569 30.61 63.52 45.83
C PRO A 569 30.48 62.01 45.48
N THR A 570 29.29 61.58 45.07
CA THR A 570 28.86 60.16 44.97
C THR A 570 29.44 59.32 43.82
N PHE A 571 30.26 59.87 42.91
CA PHE A 571 30.71 59.18 41.67
C PHE A 571 32.01 58.36 41.81
N ALA A 572 32.35 57.89 43.02
CA ALA A 572 33.67 57.32 43.33
C ALA A 572 33.73 55.79 43.50
N LEU A 573 32.70 55.02 43.09
CA LEU A 573 32.66 53.56 43.27
C LEU A 573 32.41 52.77 41.96
N HIS A 574 33.27 51.77 41.77
CA HIS A 574 33.22 50.65 40.79
C HIS A 574 33.59 50.91 39.31
N ASN A 575 34.84 50.55 38.99
CA ASN A 575 35.23 49.90 37.72
C ASN A 575 36.64 49.28 37.87
N ARG A 576 36.79 47.95 37.76
CA ARG A 576 38.04 47.21 37.47
C ARG A 576 37.76 45.70 37.37
N ASP A 577 38.70 44.98 36.74
CA ASP A 577 38.79 43.51 36.64
C ASP A 577 37.77 42.79 35.75
N ASP A 578 37.91 42.93 34.43
CA ASP A 578 38.01 41.75 33.52
C ASP A 578 38.64 42.04 32.14
N GLU A 579 39.55 43.01 32.02
CA GLU A 579 40.24 43.32 30.74
C GLU A 579 41.37 42.31 30.40
N THR A 580 41.59 41.31 31.23
CA THR A 580 42.71 40.35 31.16
C THR A 580 42.37 39.03 30.46
N HIS A 581 41.10 38.64 30.35
CA HIS A 581 40.75 37.35 29.74
C HIS A 581 40.69 37.36 28.21
N PHE A 582 40.50 38.53 27.58
CA PHE A 582 40.42 38.65 26.12
C PHE A 582 41.76 38.41 25.39
N ARG A 583 42.88 38.35 26.12
CA ARG A 583 44.23 38.21 25.54
C ARG A 583 44.68 36.76 25.33
N ASN A 584 44.07 35.78 26.02
CA ASN A 584 44.53 34.39 26.02
C ASN A 584 43.78 33.45 25.05
N LEU A 585 42.73 33.94 24.36
CA LEU A 585 42.01 33.14 23.34
C LEU A 585 42.70 33.06 21.97
N ILE A 586 43.88 33.70 21.81
CA ILE A 586 44.64 33.73 20.55
C ILE A 586 45.68 32.59 20.47
N THR A 587 45.98 31.92 21.58
CA THR A 587 47.01 30.87 21.67
C THR A 587 46.46 29.64 22.40
N GLY A 588 45.99 28.65 21.65
CA GLY A 588 45.41 27.43 22.24
C GLY A 588 46.45 26.43 22.74
N ASP A 589 46.25 25.90 23.95
CA ASP A 589 46.85 24.65 24.42
C ASP A 589 45.96 23.94 25.49
N PHE A 590 46.36 22.74 25.92
CA PHE A 590 45.49 21.63 26.36
C PHE A 590 45.28 21.41 27.89
N ARG A 591 44.37 20.46 28.17
CA ARG A 591 44.33 19.44 29.29
C ARG A 591 43.50 19.68 30.58
N SER A 592 43.33 18.58 31.31
CA SER A 592 42.26 18.32 32.29
C SER A 592 42.77 17.93 33.68
N GLY A 593 42.03 18.34 34.70
CA GLY A 593 41.69 17.53 35.89
C GLY A 593 42.78 17.22 36.94
N ASP A 594 42.67 17.92 38.07
CA ASP A 594 43.02 17.46 39.43
C ASP A 594 42.08 18.23 40.40
N ILE A 595 41.71 17.82 41.61
CA ILE A 595 41.33 16.56 42.26
C ILE A 595 40.74 17.00 43.64
N TYR A 596 39.84 16.20 44.21
CA TYR A 596 39.12 16.48 45.48
C TYR A 596 39.94 16.19 46.77
N SER A 597 39.44 16.74 47.89
CA SER A 597 39.20 16.08 49.21
C SER A 597 40.03 16.41 50.48
N ALA A 598 39.32 16.94 51.48
CA ALA A 598 39.42 16.70 52.94
C ALA A 598 38.09 17.20 53.58
N TYR A 599 37.09 16.35 53.88
CA TYR A 599 36.82 15.66 55.17
C TYR A 599 36.74 16.59 56.42
N ALA A 600 35.74 16.55 57.34
CA ALA A 600 34.41 15.89 57.38
C ALA A 600 33.54 16.31 58.61
N ARG A 601 32.20 16.26 58.48
CA ARG A 601 31.11 15.91 59.46
C ARG A 601 30.97 16.68 60.80
N ASP A 602 29.83 17.37 61.02
CA ASP A 602 28.58 16.94 61.71
C ASP A 602 28.56 17.34 63.20
N ASP A 603 27.49 17.79 63.87
CA ASP A 603 26.04 17.77 63.56
C ASP A 603 25.40 19.18 63.43
N GLY A 604 25.12 19.67 62.22
CA GLY A 604 25.77 19.21 60.99
C GLY A 604 25.60 20.09 59.75
N SER A 605 24.58 20.94 59.67
CA SER A 605 24.75 22.40 59.93
C SER A 605 24.65 23.24 58.64
N GLN A 606 24.32 24.53 58.81
CA GLN A 606 24.71 25.72 58.01
C GLN A 606 24.80 25.64 56.45
N ILE A 607 23.97 26.37 55.68
CA ILE A 607 24.08 27.79 55.24
C ILE A 607 24.97 28.03 53.97
N LEU A 608 24.42 28.79 52.99
CA LEU A 608 25.02 29.57 51.86
C LEU A 608 25.43 28.93 50.48
N GLU A 609 24.92 29.59 49.42
CA GLU A 609 25.48 30.10 48.14
C GLU A 609 26.53 29.37 47.21
N ASP A 610 26.15 29.31 45.91
CA ASP A 610 26.85 29.65 44.63
C ASP A 610 27.78 28.74 43.75
N GLN A 611 27.53 28.88 42.42
CA GLN A 611 28.38 28.81 41.19
C GLN A 611 28.95 27.51 40.47
N LEU A 612 28.58 27.43 39.16
CA LEU A 612 29.37 27.10 37.92
C LEU A 612 29.65 25.64 37.35
N ARG A 613 29.96 25.62 36.02
CA ARG A 613 30.15 24.56 34.96
C ARG A 613 31.12 23.38 35.30
N GLY A 614 31.28 22.25 34.56
CA GLY A 614 30.66 21.60 33.36
C GLY A 614 31.62 20.60 32.60
N GLN A 615 31.10 19.46 32.06
CA GLN A 615 31.75 18.47 31.10
C GLN A 615 32.93 17.57 31.64
N HIS A 616 33.44 16.45 31.03
CA HIS A 616 33.24 15.70 29.74
C HIS A 616 33.63 14.16 29.80
N CYS A 617 33.32 13.39 28.74
CA CYS A 617 33.58 11.98 28.29
C CYS A 617 34.81 11.12 28.74
N LEU A 618 34.62 9.78 28.94
CA LEU A 618 35.10 8.64 28.07
C LEU A 618 34.87 7.18 28.62
N GLU A 619 34.80 6.20 27.68
CA GLU A 619 35.08 4.73 27.71
C GLU A 619 34.40 3.62 28.60
N ASN A 620 33.65 2.75 27.91
CA ASN A 620 33.58 1.25 27.86
C ASN A 620 33.88 0.27 29.04
N ASN A 621 32.92 -0.68 29.17
CA ASN A 621 33.03 -2.16 29.33
C ASN A 621 32.88 -2.92 30.69
N CYS A 622 31.91 -3.86 30.65
CA CYS A 622 31.82 -5.18 31.32
C CYS A 622 31.51 -5.34 32.84
N LEU A 623 30.35 -6.00 33.11
CA LEU A 623 30.12 -7.13 34.05
C LEU A 623 30.41 -6.91 35.57
N LYS A 624 29.60 -7.32 36.58
CA LYS A 624 28.56 -8.36 36.75
C LYS A 624 27.83 -8.17 38.11
N TYR A 625 26.60 -8.68 38.26
CA TYR A 625 26.02 -9.34 39.48
C TYR A 625 25.77 -8.48 40.76
N LEU A 626 24.88 -8.85 41.72
CA LEU A 626 23.62 -9.64 41.71
C LEU A 626 22.93 -9.49 43.10
N SER A 627 21.59 -9.24 43.15
CA SER A 627 20.67 -9.61 44.26
C SER A 627 20.96 -9.01 45.68
N VAL A 628 20.15 -9.13 46.75
CA VAL A 628 18.91 -9.88 47.11
C VAL A 628 18.15 -8.99 48.16
N PHE A 629 16.82 -8.87 48.28
CA PHE A 629 15.81 -9.65 49.06
C PHE A 629 14.44 -8.94 48.86
N PHE A 630 13.34 -9.59 48.41
CA PHE A 630 12.32 -10.35 49.20
C PHE A 630 11.41 -9.46 50.09
N LEU A 631 10.20 -9.82 50.57
CA LEU A 631 9.30 -11.00 50.54
C LEU A 631 7.87 -10.43 50.27
N ALA A 632 6.99 -10.96 49.40
CA ALA A 632 6.17 -12.19 49.46
C ALA A 632 4.79 -12.05 50.16
N TYR A 633 3.86 -12.94 49.76
CA TYR A 633 2.40 -13.05 49.99
C TYR A 633 1.51 -12.27 48.99
N PHE A 634 0.56 -12.90 48.26
CA PHE A 634 0.00 -14.25 48.37
C PHE A 634 0.26 -15.14 47.14
N LEU A 635 0.77 -16.35 47.38
CA LEU A 635 0.43 -17.52 46.57
C LEU A 635 -0.93 -18.03 47.04
N PHE A 636 -1.82 -18.42 46.13
CA PHE A 636 -2.27 -19.81 45.96
C PHE A 636 -3.14 -19.85 44.69
N ALA A 637 -2.64 -20.35 43.55
CA ALA A 637 -2.42 -21.78 43.22
C ALA A 637 -3.70 -22.43 42.65
N TYR A 638 -3.65 -23.39 41.72
CA TYR A 638 -2.53 -23.99 40.96
C TYR A 638 -3.15 -24.47 39.62
N MET A 639 -2.67 -24.05 38.45
CA MET A 639 -1.51 -24.56 37.70
C MET A 639 -1.74 -25.82 36.88
N LEU A 640 -1.34 -25.68 35.61
CA LEU A 640 -0.94 -26.70 34.65
C LEU A 640 0.24 -27.58 35.13
N VAL A 641 0.50 -28.61 34.31
CA VAL A 641 1.77 -29.33 34.06
C VAL A 641 1.98 -30.67 34.79
N SER A 642 2.18 -31.70 33.97
CA SER A 642 2.51 -33.11 34.24
C SER A 642 3.98 -33.37 34.66
N TYR A 643 4.29 -34.67 34.93
CA TYR A 643 5.62 -35.33 35.14
C TYR A 643 6.20 -35.32 36.59
N THR A 644 6.67 -36.43 37.21
CA THR A 644 6.58 -37.89 36.90
C THR A 644 6.94 -38.80 38.09
N ASN A 645 6.60 -40.11 37.97
CA ASN A 645 7.32 -41.31 38.47
C ASN A 645 7.47 -41.64 39.98
N LEU A 646 6.91 -42.81 40.34
CA LEU A 646 7.50 -43.95 41.11
C LEU A 646 8.23 -43.72 42.46
N LYS A 647 7.62 -44.21 43.57
CA LYS A 647 8.05 -45.43 44.30
C LYS A 647 7.15 -45.83 45.50
N GLU A 648 6.42 -46.94 45.31
CA GLU A 648 6.27 -48.17 46.14
C GLU A 648 6.49 -48.22 47.69
N ILE A 649 5.83 -49.23 48.33
CA ILE A 649 6.05 -49.86 49.68
C ILE A 649 5.23 -49.26 50.87
N VAL A 650 4.44 -49.99 51.71
CA VAL A 650 3.93 -51.40 51.78
C VAL A 650 2.84 -51.54 52.90
N LEU A 651 2.14 -52.70 53.00
CA LEU A 651 1.17 -53.19 54.05
C LEU A 651 -0.22 -52.48 54.09
N GLY A 652 -1.38 -53.14 54.15
CA GLY A 652 -1.84 -54.56 54.14
C GLY A 652 -3.40 -54.56 54.24
N ASP A 653 -4.21 -55.63 54.13
CA ASP A 653 -4.00 -57.07 53.91
C ASP A 653 -5.34 -57.76 53.41
N THR A 654 -5.26 -58.99 52.85
CA THR A 654 -6.29 -60.07 52.60
C THR A 654 -7.78 -59.74 52.25
N ARG A 655 -8.53 -60.42 51.34
CA ARG A 655 -8.62 -61.87 50.98
C ARG A 655 -9.69 -62.18 49.87
N THR A 656 -9.49 -63.23 49.03
CA THR A 656 -10.51 -64.08 48.31
C THR A 656 -11.52 -63.45 47.31
N GLN A 657 -12.08 -64.06 46.24
CA GLN A 657 -12.14 -65.40 45.57
C GLN A 657 -12.30 -65.13 44.03
N MET A 658 -11.67 -65.81 43.07
CA MET A 658 -11.86 -67.18 42.52
C MET A 658 -13.07 -67.40 41.56
N GLY A 659 -12.80 -67.51 40.24
CA GLY A 659 -13.42 -68.52 39.36
C GLY A 659 -14.47 -68.09 38.31
N MET A 660 -14.08 -68.07 37.02
CA MET A 660 -14.69 -68.90 35.96
C MET A 660 -13.88 -68.85 34.65
N LYS A 661 -13.54 -70.02 34.10
CA LYS A 661 -13.02 -70.24 32.74
C LYS A 661 -13.86 -71.36 32.09
N ARG A 662 -13.76 -71.45 30.76
CA ARG A 662 -14.16 -72.60 29.89
C ARG A 662 -15.62 -72.60 29.41
N TYR A 663 -15.87 -72.00 28.23
CA TYR A 663 -16.74 -72.54 27.17
C TYR A 663 -16.52 -71.78 25.83
N ALA A 664 -15.29 -71.82 25.29
CA ALA A 664 -14.98 -71.26 23.96
C ALA A 664 -13.78 -71.95 23.24
N CYS A 665 -13.33 -73.12 23.72
CA CYS A 665 -12.09 -73.76 23.25
C CYS A 665 -12.28 -74.81 22.13
N LEU A 666 -13.46 -74.91 21.49
CA LEU A 666 -13.72 -75.93 20.46
C LEU A 666 -14.01 -75.41 19.03
N LEU A 667 -14.06 -74.09 18.80
CA LEU A 667 -14.22 -73.50 17.46
C LEU A 667 -12.97 -72.76 16.95
N LEU A 668 -11.91 -72.68 17.77
CA LEU A 668 -10.64 -72.02 17.42
C LEU A 668 -9.53 -72.99 16.94
N PHE A 669 -9.82 -74.30 16.85
CA PHE A 669 -8.81 -75.32 16.54
C PHE A 669 -8.92 -75.93 15.12
N THR A 670 -9.89 -75.49 14.30
CA THR A 670 -10.06 -75.93 12.90
C THR A 670 -9.74 -74.85 11.86
N MET A 671 -9.37 -73.63 12.29
CA MET A 671 -8.93 -72.53 11.42
C MET A 671 -7.41 -72.25 11.49
N LEU A 672 -6.62 -73.21 12.01
CA LEU A 672 -5.15 -73.12 12.07
C LEU A 672 -4.47 -74.16 11.18
N LEU A 673 -4.90 -74.25 9.91
CA LEU A 673 -4.10 -74.85 8.84
C LEU A 673 -4.09 -73.95 7.58
N ARG A 674 -2.97 -73.22 7.46
CA ARG A 674 -2.40 -72.62 6.23
C ARG A 674 -3.14 -71.46 5.56
N ILE A 675 -2.66 -70.24 5.85
CA ILE A 675 -2.07 -69.40 4.80
C ILE A 675 -0.64 -69.05 5.24
N SER A 676 0.34 -69.79 4.73
CA SER A 676 1.73 -69.33 4.74
C SER A 676 1.86 -68.31 3.60
N HIS A 677 2.03 -67.04 3.94
CA HIS A 677 2.38 -66.02 2.96
C HIS A 677 3.66 -66.47 2.23
N ALA A 678 3.68 -66.32 0.90
CA ALA A 678 4.88 -66.61 0.14
C ALA A 678 5.97 -65.63 0.60
N ALA A 679 7.12 -66.15 0.98
CA ALA A 679 8.28 -65.40 1.42
C ALA A 679 9.53 -66.14 0.93
N ILE A 680 10.57 -65.39 0.56
CA ILE A 680 11.85 -66.00 0.19
C ILE A 680 12.62 -66.26 1.49
N THR A 681 13.14 -67.47 1.63
CA THR A 681 14.03 -67.89 2.72
C THR A 681 15.22 -68.67 2.17
N THR A 682 16.22 -68.92 3.01
CA THR A 682 17.34 -69.85 2.71
C THR A 682 16.88 -71.23 2.21
N THR A 683 15.70 -71.69 2.66
CA THR A 683 15.09 -72.99 2.30
C THR A 683 14.07 -72.91 1.16
N SER A 684 13.72 -71.71 0.70
CA SER A 684 12.74 -71.48 -0.37
C SER A 684 13.20 -70.38 -1.34
N PRO A 685 14.26 -70.64 -2.13
CA PRO A 685 14.74 -69.69 -3.12
C PRO A 685 13.75 -69.53 -4.28
N LEU A 686 13.70 -68.33 -4.86
CA LEU A 686 12.92 -68.03 -6.05
C LEU A 686 13.72 -68.38 -7.30
N SER A 687 13.24 -69.32 -8.11
CA SER A 687 13.86 -69.74 -9.37
C SER A 687 13.15 -69.14 -10.58
N ILE A 688 13.81 -69.15 -11.75
CA ILE A 688 13.17 -68.79 -13.02
C ILE A 688 11.87 -69.59 -13.22
N GLY A 689 10.80 -68.89 -13.64
CA GLY A 689 9.46 -69.46 -13.80
C GLY A 689 8.57 -69.46 -12.54
N LYS A 690 9.11 -69.11 -11.36
CA LYS A 690 8.31 -68.82 -10.15
C LYS A 690 8.22 -67.31 -9.92
N THR A 691 7.15 -66.88 -9.27
CA THR A 691 6.93 -65.48 -8.87
C THR A 691 6.47 -65.37 -7.41
N LEU A 692 6.63 -64.17 -6.85
CA LEU A 692 6.20 -63.77 -5.51
C LEU A 692 5.20 -62.62 -5.65
N SER A 693 3.93 -62.82 -5.27
CA SER A 693 2.92 -61.75 -5.24
C SER A 693 2.89 -61.03 -3.89
N SER A 694 2.52 -59.75 -3.89
CA SER A 694 2.09 -59.03 -2.68
C SER A 694 0.76 -59.59 -2.13
N SER A 695 0.43 -59.31 -0.88
CA SER A 695 -0.75 -59.88 -0.20
C SER A 695 -2.06 -59.37 -0.80
N ASN A 696 -2.07 -58.13 -1.29
CA ASN A 696 -3.17 -57.53 -2.05
C ASN A 696 -3.19 -57.89 -3.55
N GLU A 697 -2.27 -58.75 -4.01
CA GLU A 697 -2.10 -59.13 -5.41
C GLU A 697 -1.86 -57.99 -6.43
N ILE A 698 -1.49 -56.78 -5.99
CA ILE A 698 -1.20 -55.64 -6.90
C ILE A 698 0.18 -55.76 -7.55
N TYR A 699 1.18 -56.25 -6.81
CA TYR A 699 2.56 -56.34 -7.26
C TYR A 699 3.03 -57.79 -7.35
N GLU A 700 3.92 -58.05 -8.29
CA GLU A 700 4.53 -59.35 -8.51
C GLU A 700 6.04 -59.19 -8.77
N LEU A 701 6.85 -60.00 -8.09
CA LEU A 701 8.29 -60.08 -8.22
C LEU A 701 8.71 -61.42 -8.84
N GLY A 702 9.66 -61.39 -9.77
CA GLY A 702 10.24 -62.60 -10.35
C GLY A 702 11.21 -62.32 -11.48
N PHE A 703 11.52 -63.36 -12.25
CA PHE A 703 12.39 -63.28 -13.41
C PHE A 703 11.62 -62.80 -14.66
N PHE A 704 12.24 -61.94 -15.45
CA PHE A 704 11.74 -61.49 -16.74
C PHE A 704 12.88 -61.25 -17.74
N SER A 705 12.56 -61.35 -19.02
CA SER A 705 13.47 -61.01 -20.13
C SER A 705 12.82 -59.95 -21.03
N PRO A 706 13.44 -58.78 -21.21
CA PRO A 706 13.07 -57.83 -22.25
C PRO A 706 13.17 -58.46 -23.64
N ASN A 707 12.14 -58.25 -24.46
CA ASN A 707 12.09 -58.63 -25.88
C ASN A 707 12.46 -60.12 -26.17
N ASN A 708 12.16 -61.04 -25.26
CA ASN A 708 12.51 -62.47 -25.35
C ASN A 708 14.01 -62.75 -25.57
N SER A 709 14.89 -61.87 -25.07
CA SER A 709 16.33 -62.11 -25.07
C SER A 709 16.73 -63.28 -24.14
N GLN A 710 17.99 -63.76 -24.24
CA GLN A 710 18.53 -64.71 -23.26
C GLN A 710 18.84 -64.07 -21.89
N ASN A 711 18.79 -62.74 -21.78
CA ASN A 711 19.12 -62.01 -20.55
C ASN A 711 17.92 -62.00 -19.60
N GLN A 712 18.07 -62.66 -18.45
CA GLN A 712 17.11 -62.67 -17.35
C GLN A 712 17.47 -61.62 -16.30
N TYR A 713 16.45 -60.89 -15.85
CA TYR A 713 16.52 -59.92 -14.79
C TYR A 713 15.49 -60.24 -13.71
N VAL A 714 15.83 -60.01 -12.45
CA VAL A 714 14.88 -60.00 -11.34
C VAL A 714 14.26 -58.61 -11.25
N GLY A 715 12.94 -58.53 -11.28
CA GLY A 715 12.23 -57.26 -11.14
C GLY A 715 10.86 -57.37 -10.49
N ILE A 716 10.27 -56.21 -10.22
CA ILE A 716 8.91 -56.05 -9.70
C ILE A 716 8.06 -55.41 -10.81
N TRP A 717 6.83 -55.89 -11.01
CA TRP A 717 5.85 -55.32 -11.93
C TRP A 717 4.45 -55.30 -11.31
N PHE A 718 3.53 -54.57 -11.94
CA PHE A 718 2.10 -54.65 -11.61
C PHE A 718 1.51 -55.96 -12.12
N LYS A 719 0.91 -56.74 -11.23
CA LYS A 719 0.25 -58.01 -11.57
C LYS A 719 -0.99 -57.74 -12.42
N GLY A 720 -1.27 -58.61 -13.40
CA GLY A 720 -2.45 -58.53 -14.26
C GLY A 720 -2.46 -57.41 -15.33
N ILE A 721 -1.47 -56.52 -15.36
CA ILE A 721 -1.38 -55.45 -16.37
C ILE A 721 -0.60 -55.92 -17.61
N ASN A 722 -1.22 -55.79 -18.79
CA ASN A 722 -0.61 -56.08 -20.09
C ASN A 722 -0.60 -54.83 -21.00
N PRO A 723 0.52 -54.53 -21.69
CA PRO A 723 1.84 -55.16 -21.57
C PRO A 723 2.45 -54.96 -20.18
N ARG A 724 3.33 -55.89 -19.76
CA ARG A 724 3.94 -55.89 -18.41
C ARG A 724 4.69 -54.59 -18.14
N VAL A 725 4.34 -53.92 -17.05
CA VAL A 725 5.00 -52.68 -16.59
C VAL A 725 5.90 -52.99 -15.39
N VAL A 726 7.20 -53.08 -15.65
CA VAL A 726 8.26 -53.24 -14.64
C VAL A 726 8.51 -51.88 -13.96
N VAL A 727 8.71 -51.89 -12.64
CA VAL A 727 8.88 -50.70 -11.79
C VAL A 727 10.15 -50.74 -10.94
N TRP A 728 10.80 -51.89 -10.84
CA TRP A 728 12.09 -52.06 -10.16
C TRP A 728 12.85 -53.25 -10.74
N VAL A 729 14.18 -53.18 -10.77
CA VAL A 729 15.07 -54.23 -11.31
C VAL A 729 16.30 -54.34 -10.42
N ALA A 730 16.62 -55.55 -9.95
CA ALA A 730 17.77 -55.80 -9.05
C ALA A 730 19.10 -55.79 -9.82
N ASN A 731 19.30 -56.81 -10.66
CA ASN A 731 20.55 -57.07 -11.37
C ASN A 731 20.65 -56.31 -12.70
N ARG A 732 20.26 -55.03 -12.70
CA ARG A 732 20.10 -54.22 -13.91
C ARG A 732 21.39 -54.06 -14.73
N GLU A 733 22.55 -54.13 -14.08
CA GLU A 733 23.87 -54.05 -14.71
C GLU A 733 24.39 -55.42 -15.20
N ASN A 734 24.00 -56.50 -14.51
CA ASN A 734 24.56 -57.84 -14.69
C ASN A 734 23.41 -58.86 -14.92
N PRO A 735 22.91 -59.01 -16.17
CA PRO A 735 21.90 -60.02 -16.49
C PRO A 735 22.42 -61.44 -16.27
N VAL A 736 21.51 -62.36 -15.94
CA VAL A 736 21.81 -63.80 -15.89
C VAL A 736 21.32 -64.47 -17.17
N THR A 737 22.12 -65.35 -17.77
CA THR A 737 21.71 -66.13 -18.97
C THR A 737 21.43 -67.60 -18.67
N ASP A 738 21.75 -68.06 -17.46
CA ASP A 738 21.56 -69.44 -17.02
C ASP A 738 20.11 -69.69 -16.55
N SER A 739 19.47 -70.73 -17.09
CA SER A 739 18.11 -71.14 -16.73
C SER A 739 17.97 -71.68 -15.29
N MET A 740 19.07 -72.02 -14.63
CA MET A 740 19.09 -72.52 -13.24
C MET A 740 19.30 -71.41 -12.19
N ALA A 741 19.31 -70.14 -12.62
CA ALA A 741 19.48 -69.00 -11.72
C ALA A 741 18.40 -68.94 -10.62
N ASN A 742 18.80 -68.50 -9.42
CA ASN A 742 17.89 -68.34 -8.31
C ASN A 742 18.24 -67.14 -7.40
N LEU A 743 17.21 -66.54 -6.82
CA LEU A 743 17.29 -65.50 -5.80
C LEU A 743 17.06 -66.14 -4.42
N THR A 744 18.03 -66.02 -3.54
CA THR A 744 18.02 -66.59 -2.18
C THR A 744 18.45 -65.55 -1.15
N ILE A 745 18.44 -65.94 0.13
CA ILE A 745 18.95 -65.12 1.25
C ILE A 745 20.13 -65.86 1.88
N SER A 746 21.18 -65.14 2.24
CA SER A 746 22.34 -65.66 2.95
C SER A 746 22.08 -65.86 4.46
N SER A 747 22.97 -66.55 5.15
CA SER A 747 22.92 -66.67 6.61
C SER A 747 23.13 -65.35 7.36
N ASN A 748 23.62 -64.28 6.71
CA ASN A 748 23.73 -62.94 7.29
C ASN A 748 22.62 -61.97 6.82
N GLY A 749 21.57 -62.47 6.15
CA GLY A 749 20.40 -61.67 5.76
C GLY A 749 20.55 -60.87 4.47
N SER A 750 21.60 -61.10 3.68
CA SER A 750 21.80 -60.48 2.37
C SER A 750 20.98 -61.23 1.32
N LEU A 751 20.30 -60.54 0.41
CA LEU A 751 19.75 -61.15 -0.80
C LEU A 751 20.90 -61.47 -1.76
N LEU A 752 20.91 -62.70 -2.30
CA LEU A 752 21.89 -63.17 -3.26
C LEU A 752 21.19 -63.66 -4.52
N LEU A 753 21.56 -63.13 -5.68
CA LEU A 753 21.22 -63.70 -6.99
C LEU A 753 22.39 -64.57 -7.46
N LEU A 754 22.14 -65.87 -7.61
CA LEU A 754 23.11 -66.87 -8.03
C LEU A 754 22.81 -67.35 -9.44
N ASP A 755 23.87 -67.60 -10.23
CA ASP A 755 23.76 -68.34 -11.51
C ASP A 755 23.62 -69.86 -11.28
N GLY A 756 23.44 -70.63 -12.35
CA GLY A 756 23.29 -72.08 -12.27
C GLY A 756 24.54 -72.85 -11.83
N LYS A 757 25.70 -72.19 -11.74
CA LYS A 757 26.96 -72.70 -11.17
C LYS A 757 27.17 -72.21 -9.73
N SER A 758 26.17 -71.56 -9.13
CA SER A 758 26.25 -70.90 -7.81
C SER A 758 27.24 -69.72 -7.75
N GLY A 759 27.59 -69.12 -8.89
CA GLY A 759 28.33 -67.87 -8.96
C GLY A 759 27.46 -66.68 -8.55
N LEU A 760 28.01 -65.76 -7.76
CA LEU A 760 27.29 -64.55 -7.31
C LEU A 760 27.21 -63.52 -8.44
N VAL A 761 25.99 -63.14 -8.85
CA VAL A 761 25.75 -62.14 -9.90
C VAL A 761 25.29 -60.80 -9.33
N TRP A 762 24.51 -60.81 -8.26
CA TRP A 762 24.05 -59.60 -7.57
C TRP A 762 23.83 -59.87 -6.08
N SER A 763 24.09 -58.87 -5.23
CA SER A 763 23.87 -58.92 -3.79
C SER A 763 23.30 -57.59 -3.27
N SER A 764 22.50 -57.64 -2.21
CA SER A 764 22.04 -56.45 -1.48
C SER A 764 23.11 -55.81 -0.58
N GLY A 765 24.31 -56.39 -0.50
CA GLY A 765 25.41 -55.93 0.36
C GLY A 765 25.46 -56.60 1.74
N ASP A 766 26.48 -56.25 2.53
CA ASP A 766 26.76 -56.88 3.83
C ASP A 766 25.78 -56.42 4.92
N THR A 767 24.79 -57.26 5.25
CA THR A 767 23.93 -57.08 6.42
C THR A 767 24.48 -57.85 7.64
N SER A 768 24.21 -57.32 8.83
CA SER A 768 24.71 -57.85 10.10
C SER A 768 24.18 -59.26 10.38
N ALA A 769 25.00 -60.11 11.02
CA ALA A 769 24.67 -61.50 11.30
C ALA A 769 23.28 -61.66 11.97
N SER A 770 22.38 -62.34 11.26
CA SER A 770 21.00 -62.63 11.66
C SER A 770 20.84 -64.13 11.82
N ASN A 771 20.20 -64.59 12.91
CA ASN A 771 19.92 -66.01 13.09
C ASN A 771 18.71 -66.51 12.27
N GLY A 772 18.09 -65.64 11.47
CA GLY A 772 17.00 -65.99 10.56
C GLY A 772 16.43 -64.75 9.89
N SER A 773 16.49 -64.71 8.56
CA SER A 773 15.98 -63.62 7.74
C SER A 773 14.99 -64.12 6.70
N ARG A 774 13.99 -63.28 6.36
CA ARG A 774 13.02 -63.52 5.29
C ARG A 774 12.85 -62.28 4.42
N ALA A 775 12.56 -62.48 3.13
CA ALA A 775 12.25 -61.38 2.22
C ALA A 775 10.80 -61.50 1.71
N GLU A 776 10.06 -60.39 1.80
CA GLU A 776 8.63 -60.32 1.52
C GLU A 776 8.32 -59.11 0.63
N LEU A 777 7.39 -59.28 -0.31
CA LEU A 777 6.90 -58.20 -1.16
C LEU A 777 5.67 -57.56 -0.51
N SER A 778 5.81 -56.32 -0.08
CA SER A 778 4.72 -55.58 0.57
C SER A 778 3.67 -55.09 -0.42
N ASP A 779 2.50 -54.76 0.12
CA ASP A 779 1.33 -54.25 -0.61
C ASP A 779 1.54 -52.87 -1.27
N THR A 780 2.62 -52.15 -0.91
CA THR A 780 3.05 -50.90 -1.57
C THR A 780 4.05 -51.12 -2.71
N GLY A 781 4.50 -52.37 -2.94
CA GLY A 781 5.54 -52.71 -3.90
C GLY A 781 6.97 -52.57 -3.36
N ASN A 782 7.15 -52.25 -2.07
CA ASN A 782 8.46 -52.30 -1.42
C ASN A 782 8.84 -53.77 -1.15
N PHE A 783 10.03 -54.19 -1.57
CA PHE A 783 10.56 -55.53 -1.31
C PHE A 783 11.54 -55.45 -0.16
N ILE A 784 11.22 -56.11 0.96
CA ILE A 784 11.84 -55.86 2.27
C ILE A 784 12.45 -57.14 2.80
N VAL A 785 13.70 -57.08 3.24
CA VAL A 785 14.34 -58.14 4.02
C VAL A 785 14.23 -57.81 5.51
N THR A 786 13.70 -58.73 6.29
CA THR A 786 13.49 -58.58 7.73
C THR A 786 14.20 -59.66 8.53
N ASP A 787 14.80 -59.27 9.65
CA ASP A 787 15.21 -60.20 10.70
C ASP A 787 13.96 -60.75 11.40
N ILE A 788 13.81 -62.08 11.43
CA ILE A 788 12.62 -62.77 11.93
C ILE A 788 12.48 -62.63 13.45
N PHE A 789 13.58 -62.46 14.18
CA PHE A 789 13.60 -62.42 15.65
C PHE A 789 13.53 -61.00 16.21
N LEU A 790 14.18 -60.04 15.55
CA LEU A 790 14.23 -58.63 15.95
C LEU A 790 13.15 -57.78 15.29
N GLY A 791 12.50 -58.27 14.22
CA GLY A 791 11.56 -57.48 13.42
C GLY A 791 12.20 -56.30 12.68
N LYS A 792 13.54 -56.26 12.63
CA LYS A 792 14.31 -55.16 12.05
C LYS A 792 14.41 -55.31 10.54
N THR A 793 14.13 -54.24 9.79
CA THR A 793 14.47 -54.17 8.36
C THR A 793 15.98 -54.17 8.18
N LEU A 794 16.49 -55.12 7.39
CA LEU A 794 17.90 -55.26 7.05
C LEU A 794 18.23 -54.57 5.73
N TRP A 795 17.31 -54.64 4.76
CA TRP A 795 17.42 -54.04 3.44
C TRP A 795 16.02 -53.81 2.85
N GLN A 796 15.84 -52.82 1.98
CA GLN A 796 14.57 -52.57 1.27
C GLN A 796 14.76 -51.93 -0.12
N SER A 797 13.92 -52.29 -1.09
CA SER A 797 14.04 -51.80 -2.47
C SER A 797 13.77 -50.30 -2.62
N PHE A 798 12.97 -49.70 -1.73
CA PHE A 798 12.66 -48.26 -1.76
C PHE A 798 13.86 -47.33 -1.48
N GLU A 799 14.99 -47.88 -1.01
CA GLU A 799 16.25 -47.13 -0.86
C GLU A 799 17.15 -47.23 -2.10
N HIS A 800 16.85 -48.14 -3.02
CA HIS A 800 17.59 -48.43 -4.24
C HIS A 800 16.67 -48.34 -5.47
N LEU A 801 16.17 -47.13 -5.73
CA LEU A 801 15.23 -46.88 -6.83
C LEU A 801 15.85 -47.15 -8.22
N ALA A 802 15.01 -47.54 -9.18
CA ALA A 802 15.40 -47.74 -10.57
C ALA A 802 15.03 -46.50 -11.40
N ASP A 803 14.32 -46.68 -12.53
CA ASP A 803 13.73 -45.61 -13.32
C ASP A 803 12.39 -45.09 -12.74
N THR A 804 11.72 -45.90 -11.91
CA THR A 804 10.37 -45.63 -11.42
C THR A 804 10.34 -45.38 -9.90
N MET A 805 9.57 -44.37 -9.49
CA MET A 805 9.17 -44.05 -8.12
C MET A 805 7.71 -44.46 -7.89
N LEU A 806 7.46 -45.18 -6.80
CA LEU A 806 6.14 -45.64 -6.36
C LEU A 806 5.64 -44.80 -5.17
N PRO A 807 4.35 -44.86 -4.81
CA PRO A 807 3.86 -44.32 -3.56
C PRO A 807 4.68 -44.84 -2.36
N PHE A 808 4.86 -43.97 -1.37
CA PHE A 808 5.66 -44.16 -0.15
C PHE A 808 7.19 -44.27 -0.35
N SER A 809 7.71 -44.19 -1.58
CA SER A 809 9.15 -44.01 -1.81
C SER A 809 9.55 -42.54 -1.97
N SER A 810 10.85 -42.25 -1.93
CA SER A 810 11.36 -40.88 -1.88
C SER A 810 12.70 -40.68 -2.60
N LEU A 811 12.83 -39.57 -3.31
CA LEU A 811 14.15 -39.00 -3.65
C LEU A 811 14.76 -38.40 -2.39
N MET A 812 16.09 -38.49 -2.23
CA MET A 812 16.78 -37.96 -1.06
C MET A 812 18.19 -37.49 -1.41
N HIS A 813 18.66 -36.45 -0.72
CA HIS A 813 20.05 -36.03 -0.72
C HIS A 813 20.41 -35.59 0.70
N ASN A 814 21.23 -36.39 1.39
CA ASN A 814 21.72 -36.10 2.73
C ASN A 814 23.10 -35.44 2.64
N LEU A 815 23.20 -34.17 3.06
CA LEU A 815 24.47 -33.43 3.00
C LEU A 815 25.49 -33.90 4.04
N THR A 816 25.02 -34.48 5.16
CA THR A 816 25.90 -34.94 6.25
C THR A 816 26.56 -36.28 5.93
N THR A 817 25.85 -37.20 5.26
CA THR A 817 26.39 -38.52 4.88
C THR A 817 26.86 -38.60 3.43
N GLY A 818 26.46 -37.64 2.58
CA GLY A 818 26.67 -37.71 1.13
C GLY A 818 25.74 -38.70 0.40
N GLU A 819 24.84 -39.37 1.12
CA GLU A 819 23.91 -40.35 0.56
C GLU A 819 22.89 -39.68 -0.38
N LYS A 820 22.65 -40.31 -1.54
CA LYS A 820 21.67 -39.87 -2.52
C LYS A 820 20.76 -41.03 -2.92
N ARG A 821 19.45 -40.78 -2.93
CA ARG A 821 18.42 -41.65 -3.51
C ARG A 821 17.87 -40.93 -4.74
N VAL A 822 18.09 -41.52 -5.91
CA VAL A 822 17.86 -40.92 -7.23
C VAL A 822 17.09 -41.89 -8.12
N LEU A 823 16.38 -41.38 -9.12
CA LEU A 823 15.93 -42.22 -10.23
C LEU A 823 17.01 -42.24 -11.31
N VAL A 824 17.25 -43.40 -11.92
CA VAL A 824 18.20 -43.56 -13.03
C VAL A 824 17.48 -44.28 -14.16
N SER A 825 17.33 -43.59 -15.29
CA SER A 825 16.69 -44.10 -16.51
C SER A 825 17.21 -45.45 -16.94
N TRP A 826 16.39 -46.18 -17.70
CA TRP A 826 16.87 -47.31 -18.50
C TRP A 826 17.68 -46.77 -19.68
N LYS A 827 18.69 -47.53 -20.12
CA LYS A 827 19.51 -47.20 -21.28
C LYS A 827 18.73 -47.23 -22.60
N SER A 828 17.70 -48.06 -22.69
CA SER A 828 16.68 -48.03 -23.74
C SER A 828 15.40 -48.71 -23.27
N TYR A 829 14.31 -48.61 -24.04
CA TYR A 829 13.05 -49.33 -23.74
C TYR A 829 13.19 -50.87 -23.66
N THR A 830 14.30 -51.43 -24.14
CA THR A 830 14.59 -52.87 -24.12
C THR A 830 15.82 -53.25 -23.28
N ASP A 831 16.49 -52.28 -22.66
CA ASP A 831 17.73 -52.47 -21.90
C ASP A 831 17.62 -51.75 -20.53
N PRO A 832 17.40 -52.50 -19.43
CA PRO A 832 17.20 -51.93 -18.09
C PRO A 832 18.49 -51.45 -17.42
N SER A 833 19.66 -51.62 -18.06
CA SER A 833 20.92 -51.08 -17.53
C SER A 833 20.85 -49.55 -17.32
N PRO A 834 21.69 -48.98 -16.46
CA PRO A 834 21.71 -47.53 -16.20
C PRO A 834 21.89 -46.72 -17.50
N GLY A 835 20.94 -45.82 -17.76
CA GLY A 835 20.98 -44.84 -18.85
C GLY A 835 21.57 -43.49 -18.42
N ASP A 836 21.66 -42.56 -19.38
CA ASP A 836 22.37 -41.28 -19.21
C ASP A 836 21.66 -40.26 -18.30
N PHE A 837 20.37 -40.49 -18.00
CA PHE A 837 19.53 -39.53 -17.28
C PHE A 837 19.26 -39.94 -15.82
N VAL A 838 19.50 -38.98 -14.92
CA VAL A 838 19.36 -39.14 -13.47
C VAL A 838 18.47 -38.03 -12.90
N VAL A 839 17.45 -38.39 -12.11
CA VAL A 839 16.57 -37.44 -11.42
C VAL A 839 16.93 -37.38 -9.95
N GLN A 840 17.30 -36.20 -9.46
CA GLN A 840 17.78 -35.97 -8.10
C GLN A 840 17.19 -34.69 -7.49
N ILE A 841 17.07 -34.65 -6.16
CA ILE A 841 16.73 -33.44 -5.40
C ILE A 841 18.01 -32.67 -5.01
N THR A 842 17.96 -31.33 -5.11
CA THR A 842 19.07 -30.45 -4.73
C THR A 842 18.97 -30.02 -3.27
N PRO A 843 20.12 -29.80 -2.61
CA PRO A 843 20.16 -29.35 -1.22
C PRO A 843 20.13 -27.82 -1.08
N GLN A 844 20.00 -27.10 -2.20
CA GLN A 844 19.75 -25.64 -2.21
C GLN A 844 18.47 -25.35 -1.43
N LEU A 845 18.38 -24.19 -0.76
CA LEU A 845 17.21 -23.81 0.05
C LEU A 845 16.41 -22.73 -0.68
N PRO A 846 15.11 -22.93 -0.99
CA PRO A 846 14.37 -24.21 -0.99
C PRO A 846 14.89 -25.19 -2.05
N SER A 847 14.66 -26.48 -1.86
CA SER A 847 15.08 -27.51 -2.83
C SER A 847 14.37 -27.43 -4.18
N GLN A 848 15.06 -27.91 -5.21
CA GLN A 848 14.55 -28.15 -6.57
C GLN A 848 14.75 -29.63 -6.93
N VAL A 849 13.99 -30.14 -7.90
CA VAL A 849 14.27 -31.42 -8.56
C VAL A 849 14.89 -31.13 -9.93
N PHE A 850 15.98 -31.83 -10.21
CA PHE A 850 16.70 -31.76 -11.49
C PHE A 850 16.69 -33.12 -12.17
N THR A 851 16.46 -33.09 -13.48
CA THR A 851 16.88 -34.15 -14.39
C THR A 851 18.24 -33.76 -14.95
N MET A 852 19.26 -34.57 -14.67
CA MET A 852 20.62 -34.42 -15.19
C MET A 852 20.82 -35.34 -16.39
N ARG A 853 21.67 -34.95 -17.34
CA ARG A 853 22.24 -35.84 -18.36
C ARG A 853 23.75 -35.89 -18.15
N GLY A 854 24.25 -36.96 -17.53
CA GLY A 854 25.60 -36.96 -16.96
C GLY A 854 25.75 -35.87 -15.88
N SER A 855 26.70 -34.96 -16.06
CA SER A 855 26.94 -33.81 -15.15
C SER A 855 26.11 -32.56 -15.46
N GLU A 856 25.46 -32.48 -16.62
CA GLU A 856 24.78 -31.27 -17.08
C GLU A 856 23.28 -31.28 -16.72
N PRO A 857 22.70 -30.14 -16.27
CA PRO A 857 21.25 -29.99 -16.13
C PRO A 857 20.53 -30.16 -17.48
N TYR A 858 19.53 -31.04 -17.52
CA TYR A 858 18.68 -31.25 -18.70
C TYR A 858 17.27 -30.67 -18.52
N GLY A 859 16.72 -30.79 -17.30
CA GLY A 859 15.42 -30.21 -16.92
C GLY A 859 15.39 -29.86 -15.43
N ARG A 860 14.63 -28.82 -15.07
CA ARG A 860 14.57 -28.28 -13.70
C ARG A 860 13.13 -27.95 -13.30
N SER A 861 12.69 -28.44 -12.15
CA SER A 861 11.33 -28.20 -11.61
C SER A 861 11.09 -26.77 -11.10
N GLY A 862 12.15 -26.02 -10.80
CA GLY A 862 12.10 -24.83 -9.96
C GLY A 862 11.99 -25.17 -8.45
N PRO A 863 12.12 -24.17 -7.57
CA PRO A 863 12.01 -24.36 -6.11
C PRO A 863 10.66 -24.90 -5.64
N TRP A 864 10.68 -25.62 -4.52
CA TRP A 864 9.48 -26.10 -3.82
C TRP A 864 8.81 -24.99 -3.01
N ALA A 865 7.55 -24.70 -3.32
CA ALA A 865 6.71 -23.69 -2.66
C ALA A 865 5.66 -24.31 -1.71
N LYS A 866 6.10 -25.25 -0.87
CA LYS A 866 5.30 -26.03 0.11
C LYS A 866 4.22 -26.97 -0.45
N THR A 867 3.53 -26.61 -1.53
CA THR A 867 2.49 -27.44 -2.18
C THR A 867 2.84 -27.84 -3.62
N ARG A 868 3.61 -27.01 -4.34
CA ARG A 868 4.02 -27.23 -5.73
C ARG A 868 5.47 -26.83 -6.00
N PHE A 869 6.06 -27.34 -7.08
CA PHE A 869 7.28 -26.76 -7.66
C PHE A 869 6.94 -25.59 -8.57
N THR A 870 7.64 -24.46 -8.46
CA THR A 870 7.27 -23.21 -9.14
C THR A 870 7.42 -23.24 -10.67
N GLY A 871 8.17 -24.19 -11.21
CA GLY A 871 8.30 -24.41 -12.66
C GLY A 871 7.30 -25.41 -13.23
N ILE A 872 6.35 -25.90 -12.43
CA ILE A 872 5.30 -26.82 -12.86
C ILE A 872 3.94 -26.20 -12.50
N PRO A 873 3.40 -25.28 -13.33
CA PRO A 873 2.18 -24.53 -13.01
C PRO A 873 0.90 -25.40 -12.93
N GLN A 874 0.96 -26.64 -13.45
CA GLN A 874 -0.12 -27.65 -13.37
C GLN A 874 -0.23 -28.29 -11.98
N MET A 875 0.77 -28.13 -11.09
CA MET A 875 0.70 -28.68 -9.73
C MET A 875 -0.22 -27.82 -8.86
N ASP A 876 -1.27 -28.43 -8.32
CA ASP A 876 -2.27 -27.78 -7.47
C ASP A 876 -1.63 -27.10 -6.25
N ALA A 877 -2.13 -25.91 -5.93
CA ALA A 877 -1.73 -25.12 -4.77
C ALA A 877 -2.52 -25.44 -3.50
N THR A 878 -3.60 -26.24 -3.56
CA THR A 878 -4.41 -26.59 -2.39
C THR A 878 -3.75 -27.63 -1.47
N TYR A 879 -4.36 -27.87 -0.31
CA TYR A 879 -3.77 -28.54 0.87
C TYR A 879 -3.50 -30.05 0.73
N THR A 880 -3.72 -30.66 -0.44
CA THR A 880 -3.56 -32.11 -0.67
C THR A 880 -2.68 -32.47 -1.87
N SER A 881 -1.57 -31.73 -2.06
CA SER A 881 -0.49 -32.23 -2.90
C SER A 881 -0.07 -33.63 -2.44
N PRO A 882 0.00 -34.65 -3.33
CA PRO A 882 0.53 -35.97 -2.98
C PRO A 882 2.06 -35.95 -2.85
N PHE A 883 2.68 -34.78 -3.00
CA PHE A 883 4.11 -34.56 -2.92
C PHE A 883 4.45 -33.73 -1.68
N SER A 884 5.50 -34.12 -0.98
CA SER A 884 6.06 -33.34 0.11
C SER A 884 7.58 -33.32 0.05
N VAL A 885 8.18 -32.12 0.04
CA VAL A 885 9.60 -31.97 0.35
C VAL A 885 9.76 -31.67 1.83
N GLN A 886 10.53 -32.51 2.52
CA GLN A 886 11.09 -32.22 3.84
C GLN A 886 12.54 -31.77 3.64
N GLN A 887 12.91 -30.62 4.18
CA GLN A 887 14.27 -30.09 4.10
C GLN A 887 14.73 -29.65 5.49
N ASP A 888 15.92 -30.09 5.90
CA ASP A 888 16.51 -29.70 7.18
C ASP A 888 17.20 -28.31 7.09
N ALA A 889 17.61 -27.77 8.25
CA ALA A 889 18.27 -26.48 8.30
C ALA A 889 19.71 -26.48 7.72
N ASN A 890 20.28 -27.67 7.50
CA ASN A 890 21.63 -27.87 6.96
C ASN A 890 21.62 -28.01 5.43
N GLY A 891 20.44 -28.19 4.82
CA GLY A 891 20.20 -28.32 3.39
C GLY A 891 19.86 -29.74 2.92
N SER A 892 19.92 -30.77 3.78
CA SER A 892 19.51 -32.13 3.39
C SER A 892 18.03 -32.15 3.05
N ALA A 893 17.67 -32.82 1.95
CA ALA A 893 16.32 -32.80 1.42
C ALA A 893 15.81 -34.20 1.08
N SER A 894 14.55 -34.47 1.39
CA SER A 894 13.81 -35.66 0.98
C SER A 894 12.50 -35.23 0.31
N PHE A 895 12.26 -35.74 -0.90
CA PHE A 895 11.02 -35.57 -1.65
C PHE A 895 10.26 -36.89 -1.63
N THR A 896 9.19 -36.94 -0.86
CA THR A 896 8.33 -38.12 -0.69
C THR A 896 7.08 -37.99 -1.55
N TYR A 897 6.65 -39.12 -2.13
CA TYR A 897 5.37 -39.23 -2.82
C TYR A 897 4.40 -40.07 -2.01
N LEU A 898 3.25 -39.51 -1.63
CA LEU A 898 2.25 -40.14 -0.77
C LEU A 898 0.85 -39.90 -1.36
N HIS A 899 0.36 -40.88 -2.13
CA HIS A 899 -0.96 -40.79 -2.75
C HIS A 899 -2.04 -41.38 -1.83
N ARG A 900 -3.19 -40.69 -1.71
CA ARG A 900 -4.30 -41.07 -0.82
C ARG A 900 -5.49 -41.73 -1.53
N ASN A 901 -5.49 -41.81 -2.87
CA ASN A 901 -6.61 -42.33 -3.66
C ASN A 901 -6.33 -43.73 -4.23
N PHE A 902 -7.39 -44.48 -4.51
CA PHE A 902 -7.39 -45.89 -4.95
C PHE A 902 -6.89 -46.15 -6.39
N LYS A 903 -6.34 -45.17 -7.12
CA LYS A 903 -5.85 -45.34 -8.51
C LYS A 903 -4.34 -45.55 -8.51
N LEU A 904 -3.85 -46.66 -9.08
CA LEU A 904 -2.43 -47.02 -9.10
C LEU A 904 -1.60 -45.97 -9.87
N PRO A 905 -0.67 -45.24 -9.23
CA PRO A 905 0.12 -44.23 -9.92
C PRO A 905 1.62 -44.57 -9.90
N ARG A 906 2.36 -44.10 -10.91
CA ARG A 906 3.81 -44.24 -10.97
C ARG A 906 4.47 -43.03 -11.63
N ILE A 907 5.68 -42.72 -11.20
CA ILE A 907 6.50 -41.65 -11.76
C ILE A 907 7.75 -42.30 -12.32
N MET A 908 8.01 -42.16 -13.63
CA MET A 908 9.16 -42.78 -14.28
C MET A 908 10.00 -41.77 -15.05
N ILE A 909 11.31 -42.00 -15.16
CA ILE A 909 12.20 -41.29 -16.08
C ILE A 909 12.45 -42.16 -17.32
N SER A 910 12.09 -41.68 -18.51
CA SER A 910 12.29 -42.42 -19.76
C SER A 910 13.76 -42.40 -20.23
N PRO A 911 14.16 -43.30 -21.15
CA PRO A 911 15.51 -43.28 -21.74
C PRO A 911 15.86 -41.98 -22.48
N GLU A 912 14.86 -41.20 -22.90
CA GLU A 912 15.04 -39.88 -23.55
C GLU A 912 15.22 -38.74 -22.53
N GLY A 913 15.19 -39.03 -21.23
CA GLY A 913 15.31 -38.04 -20.16
C GLY A 913 14.01 -37.33 -19.82
N THR A 914 12.86 -37.87 -20.23
CA THR A 914 11.55 -37.27 -19.94
C THR A 914 10.92 -37.91 -18.72
N LEU A 915 10.66 -37.12 -17.68
CA LEU A 915 9.93 -37.52 -16.48
C LEU A 915 8.43 -37.60 -16.81
N LYS A 916 7.82 -38.76 -16.55
CA LYS A 916 6.41 -39.06 -16.86
C LYS A 916 5.67 -39.49 -15.60
N ILE A 917 4.53 -38.86 -15.34
CA ILE A 917 3.61 -39.28 -14.27
C ILE A 917 2.43 -39.98 -14.93
N PHE A 918 2.19 -41.23 -14.55
CA PHE A 918 1.08 -42.03 -15.02
C PHE A 918 0.13 -42.38 -13.89
N GLN A 919 -1.17 -42.37 -14.18
CA GLN A 919 -2.23 -42.90 -13.33
C GLN A 919 -2.99 -44.01 -14.07
N HIS A 920 -3.17 -45.16 -13.43
CA HIS A 920 -3.96 -46.25 -13.97
C HIS A 920 -5.45 -46.02 -13.69
N SER A 921 -6.26 -46.08 -14.75
CA SER A 921 -7.71 -45.88 -14.69
C SER A 921 -8.52 -47.14 -14.39
N GLY A 922 -7.86 -48.30 -14.27
CA GLY A 922 -8.48 -49.62 -14.25
C GLY A 922 -8.51 -50.28 -15.63
N THR A 923 -8.76 -49.50 -16.69
CA THR A 923 -8.76 -49.98 -18.09
C THR A 923 -7.45 -49.70 -18.84
N GLY A 924 -6.56 -48.88 -18.29
CA GLY A 924 -5.26 -48.57 -18.89
C GLY A 924 -4.54 -47.39 -18.22
N TRP A 925 -3.31 -47.13 -18.67
CA TRP A 925 -2.46 -46.03 -18.19
C TRP A 925 -2.81 -44.70 -18.86
N LYS A 926 -3.16 -43.70 -18.05
CA LYS A 926 -3.29 -42.29 -18.46
C LYS A 926 -2.00 -41.56 -18.11
N LEU A 927 -1.45 -40.79 -19.06
CA LEU A 927 -0.35 -39.87 -18.84
C LEU A 927 -0.93 -38.55 -18.27
N ASP A 928 -0.49 -38.16 -17.08
CA ASP A 928 -0.93 -36.93 -16.41
C ASP A 928 0.09 -35.78 -16.53
N TYR A 929 1.37 -36.11 -16.65
CA TYR A 929 2.45 -35.13 -16.80
C TYR A 929 3.63 -35.72 -17.57
N GLU A 930 4.28 -34.89 -18.40
CA GLU A 930 5.46 -35.24 -19.19
C GLU A 930 6.37 -34.02 -19.38
N ALA A 931 7.62 -34.07 -18.89
CA ALA A 931 8.62 -33.02 -19.10
C ALA A 931 10.06 -33.50 -18.83
N PRO A 932 11.10 -32.89 -19.44
CA PRO A 932 11.03 -31.85 -20.46
C PRO A 932 10.76 -32.43 -21.86
N LEU A 933 9.98 -31.70 -22.67
CA LEU A 933 9.74 -32.07 -24.07
C LEU A 933 10.86 -31.53 -24.97
N ALA A 934 11.32 -32.31 -25.94
CA ALA A 934 12.36 -31.87 -26.89
C ALA A 934 11.95 -30.58 -27.64
N ASN A 935 12.87 -29.62 -27.75
CA ASN A 935 12.65 -28.29 -28.34
C ASN A 935 11.55 -27.42 -27.65
N SER A 936 11.18 -27.73 -26.40
CA SER A 936 10.29 -26.90 -25.56
C SER A 936 11.07 -25.90 -24.69
N CYS A 937 10.36 -25.11 -23.89
CA CYS A 937 10.96 -24.28 -22.84
C CYS A 937 11.27 -25.05 -21.54
N ASP A 938 10.94 -26.35 -21.46
CA ASP A 938 11.17 -27.16 -20.26
C ASP A 938 12.62 -27.65 -20.16
N VAL A 939 13.30 -27.73 -21.33
CA VAL A 939 14.73 -28.03 -21.43
C VAL A 939 15.53 -26.88 -20.81
N TYR A 940 16.49 -27.23 -19.96
CA TYR A 940 17.22 -26.25 -19.16
C TYR A 940 17.96 -25.22 -20.03
N GLY A 941 17.74 -23.93 -19.76
CA GLY A 941 18.60 -22.85 -20.25
C GLY A 941 18.53 -22.52 -21.75
N VAL A 942 17.51 -22.99 -22.49
CA VAL A 942 17.37 -22.85 -23.96
C VAL A 942 17.62 -21.44 -24.53
N CYS A 943 17.27 -20.38 -23.79
CA CYS A 943 17.41 -18.99 -24.25
C CYS A 943 18.68 -18.26 -23.75
N GLY A 944 19.59 -18.97 -23.09
CA GLY A 944 20.82 -18.41 -22.53
C GLY A 944 20.60 -17.40 -21.39
N PRO A 945 21.68 -16.79 -20.87
CA PRO A 945 21.61 -15.79 -19.80
C PRO A 945 20.77 -14.57 -20.16
N PHE A 946 19.91 -14.12 -19.25
CA PHE A 946 18.93 -13.03 -19.43
C PHE A 946 17.99 -13.19 -20.64
N GLY A 947 17.92 -14.39 -21.23
CA GLY A 947 16.89 -14.79 -22.17
C GLY A 947 15.63 -15.26 -21.45
N LEU A 948 14.49 -15.04 -22.09
CA LEU A 948 13.16 -15.44 -21.64
C LEU A 948 12.55 -16.40 -22.66
N CYS A 949 12.29 -17.64 -22.25
CA CYS A 949 11.60 -18.62 -23.09
C CYS A 949 10.10 -18.47 -22.94
N VAL A 950 9.40 -18.06 -24.00
CA VAL A 950 7.95 -17.83 -24.00
C VAL A 950 7.27 -19.01 -24.68
N VAL A 951 6.56 -19.82 -23.89
CA VAL A 951 5.97 -21.10 -24.35
C VAL A 951 5.05 -20.94 -25.56
N SER A 952 4.32 -19.82 -25.63
CA SER A 952 3.31 -19.52 -26.66
C SER A 952 3.83 -18.73 -27.88
N ALA A 953 5.10 -18.32 -27.93
CA ALA A 953 5.59 -17.41 -28.96
C ALA A 953 6.54 -18.06 -29.97
N SER A 954 6.59 -17.49 -31.19
CA SER A 954 7.60 -17.79 -32.21
C SER A 954 8.28 -16.48 -32.66
N PRO A 955 9.63 -16.36 -32.60
CA PRO A 955 10.57 -17.30 -31.97
C PRO A 955 10.34 -17.44 -30.46
N LYS A 956 10.67 -18.62 -29.91
CA LYS A 956 10.43 -18.97 -28.50
C LYS A 956 11.24 -18.12 -27.53
N CYS A 957 12.46 -17.73 -27.90
CA CYS A 957 13.32 -16.89 -27.07
C CYS A 957 13.17 -15.40 -27.36
N LYS A 958 13.02 -14.61 -26.29
CA LYS A 958 13.02 -13.14 -26.30
C LYS A 958 14.00 -12.62 -25.24
N CYS A 959 14.56 -11.43 -25.42
CA CYS A 959 15.30 -10.77 -24.33
C CYS A 959 14.33 -10.05 -23.38
N PHE A 960 14.70 -9.93 -22.10
CA PHE A 960 13.98 -9.06 -21.17
C PHE A 960 13.96 -7.60 -21.65
N LYS A 961 12.96 -6.84 -21.23
CA LYS A 961 12.89 -5.40 -21.49
C LYS A 961 14.13 -4.69 -20.91
N GLY A 962 14.80 -3.88 -21.71
CA GLY A 962 16.07 -3.25 -21.36
C GLY A 962 17.32 -4.11 -21.64
N PHE A 963 17.14 -5.27 -22.27
CA PHE A 963 18.22 -6.14 -22.76
C PHE A 963 18.16 -6.27 -24.30
N VAL A 964 19.26 -6.72 -24.89
CA VAL A 964 19.42 -6.98 -26.33
C VAL A 964 20.21 -8.28 -26.53
N PRO A 965 20.03 -9.02 -27.65
CA PRO A 965 20.80 -10.23 -27.91
C PRO A 965 22.31 -9.94 -27.92
N LYS A 966 23.10 -10.78 -27.25
CA LYS A 966 24.56 -10.65 -27.21
C LYS A 966 25.17 -10.81 -28.61
N SER A 967 24.63 -11.72 -29.41
CA SER A 967 24.94 -11.91 -30.84
C SER A 967 23.67 -11.87 -31.68
N ILE A 968 23.39 -10.73 -32.33
CA ILE A 968 22.21 -10.57 -33.21
C ILE A 968 22.24 -11.55 -34.40
N LYS A 969 23.43 -11.94 -34.86
CA LYS A 969 23.62 -12.88 -35.98
C LYS A 969 23.17 -14.29 -35.61
N GLU A 970 23.60 -14.79 -34.45
CA GLU A 970 23.24 -16.12 -33.96
C GLU A 970 21.78 -16.15 -33.50
N TRP A 971 21.31 -15.10 -32.82
CA TRP A 971 19.91 -14.98 -32.41
C TRP A 971 18.92 -15.08 -33.57
N LYS A 972 19.25 -14.49 -34.73
CA LYS A 972 18.46 -14.58 -35.98
C LYS A 972 18.54 -15.95 -36.65
N ARG A 973 19.54 -16.77 -36.33
CA ARG A 973 19.71 -18.14 -36.83
C ARG A 973 19.00 -19.19 -35.95
N GLY A 974 18.38 -18.77 -34.85
CA GLY A 974 17.78 -19.68 -33.87
C GLY A 974 18.77 -20.21 -32.83
N ASN A 975 19.99 -19.66 -32.77
CA ASN A 975 20.97 -20.01 -31.75
C ASN A 975 20.93 -18.94 -30.63
N TRP A 976 20.39 -19.32 -29.47
CA TRP A 976 20.12 -18.40 -28.35
C TRP A 976 21.04 -18.62 -27.14
N SER A 977 22.02 -19.53 -27.23
CA SER A 977 22.92 -19.92 -26.12
C SER A 977 23.70 -18.75 -25.52
N ASP A 978 24.14 -17.81 -26.38
CA ASP A 978 24.81 -16.56 -26.00
C ASP A 978 23.94 -15.61 -25.14
N GLY A 979 22.62 -15.82 -25.12
CA GLY A 979 21.68 -15.04 -24.34
C GLY A 979 21.60 -13.55 -24.72
N CYS A 980 21.30 -12.73 -23.72
CA CYS A 980 21.06 -11.31 -23.83
C CYS A 980 21.95 -10.52 -22.86
N VAL A 981 22.33 -9.31 -23.27
CA VAL A 981 23.08 -8.36 -22.45
C VAL A 981 22.25 -7.11 -22.17
N ARG A 982 22.53 -6.42 -21.06
CA ARG A 982 21.87 -5.16 -20.72
C ARG A 982 22.17 -4.09 -21.77
N ARG A 983 21.16 -3.29 -22.12
CA ARG A 983 21.31 -2.14 -23.02
C ARG A 983 21.96 -0.93 -22.32
N THR A 984 21.60 -0.72 -21.05
CA THR A 984 22.19 0.30 -20.17
C THR A 984 22.71 -0.37 -18.91
N GLU A 985 23.90 0.03 -18.47
CA GLU A 985 24.51 -0.42 -17.21
C GLU A 985 23.70 0.01 -15.98
N LEU A 986 23.93 -0.66 -14.85
CA LEU A 986 23.28 -0.34 -13.57
C LEU A 986 24.17 0.59 -12.73
N HIS A 987 23.59 1.66 -12.19
CA HIS A 987 24.30 2.58 -11.29
C HIS A 987 23.87 2.35 -9.84
N CYS A 988 24.69 1.64 -9.06
CA CYS A 988 24.42 1.46 -7.64
C CYS A 988 25.08 2.55 -6.79
N GLN A 989 24.29 3.54 -6.36
CA GLN A 989 24.64 4.45 -5.27
C GLN A 989 23.40 4.80 -4.45
N GLY A 990 23.43 4.53 -3.15
CA GLY A 990 22.31 4.79 -2.24
C GLY A 990 21.99 6.29 -2.02
N ASN A 991 22.82 7.21 -2.52
CA ASN A 991 22.71 8.65 -2.31
C ASN A 991 22.56 9.47 -3.61
N SER A 992 22.41 8.86 -4.79
CA SER A 992 22.33 9.60 -6.06
C SER A 992 20.92 10.20 -6.31
N THR A 993 20.77 11.49 -6.00
CA THR A 993 19.49 12.20 -6.16
C THR A 993 19.13 12.44 -7.64
N GLY A 994 18.11 11.72 -8.12
CA GLY A 994 17.11 12.30 -9.02
C GLY A 994 17.00 11.74 -10.45
N LYS A 995 18.10 11.39 -11.13
CA LYS A 995 18.08 10.96 -12.54
C LYS A 995 18.40 9.47 -12.77
N ASP A 996 19.38 8.92 -12.07
CA ASP A 996 20.02 7.64 -12.47
C ASP A 996 19.76 6.47 -11.49
N VAL A 997 18.76 6.62 -10.62
CA VAL A 997 18.36 5.62 -9.62
C VAL A 997 17.81 4.37 -10.32
N ASN A 998 18.45 3.21 -10.09
CA ASN A 998 17.97 1.90 -10.54
C ASN A 998 16.52 1.62 -10.05
N ILE A 999 15.76 0.92 -10.87
CA ILE A 999 14.36 0.55 -10.65
C ILE A 999 14.19 -0.96 -10.78
N PHE A 1000 13.07 -1.49 -10.30
CA PHE A 1000 12.69 -2.89 -10.52
C PHE A 1000 11.46 -2.96 -11.41
N HIS A 1001 11.47 -3.85 -12.39
CA HIS A 1001 10.38 -4.07 -13.34
C HIS A 1001 9.84 -5.51 -13.17
N PRO A 1002 8.56 -5.67 -12.82
CA PRO A 1002 7.96 -6.99 -12.62
C PRO A 1002 7.60 -7.68 -13.94
N PHE A 1003 7.84 -8.98 -14.00
CA PHE A 1003 7.40 -9.93 -15.01
C PHE A 1003 6.56 -11.02 -14.34
N ALA A 1004 5.36 -11.28 -14.86
CA ALA A 1004 4.42 -12.25 -14.31
C ALA A 1004 4.39 -13.56 -15.12
N ASN A 1005 3.84 -14.62 -14.52
CA ASN A 1005 3.79 -15.99 -15.04
C ASN A 1005 5.19 -16.58 -15.33
N ILE A 1006 6.16 -16.29 -14.46
CA ILE A 1006 7.56 -16.65 -14.64
C ILE A 1006 7.93 -17.90 -13.82
N LYS A 1007 8.56 -18.89 -14.45
CA LYS A 1007 9.41 -19.89 -13.77
C LYS A 1007 10.61 -19.14 -13.18
N PRO A 1008 10.79 -19.07 -11.84
CA PRO A 1008 11.90 -18.35 -11.23
C PRO A 1008 13.25 -18.81 -11.81
N PRO A 1009 14.19 -17.89 -12.12
CA PRO A 1009 15.52 -18.24 -12.63
C PRO A 1009 16.25 -19.18 -11.68
N ASP A 1010 17.24 -19.91 -12.19
CA ASP A 1010 18.11 -20.71 -11.33
C ASP A 1010 19.10 -19.84 -10.53
N PHE A 1011 19.89 -20.44 -9.64
CA PHE A 1011 20.91 -19.76 -8.81
C PHE A 1011 20.38 -18.63 -7.91
N TYR A 1012 19.19 -18.80 -7.33
CA TYR A 1012 18.71 -17.92 -6.26
C TYR A 1012 19.44 -18.15 -4.94
N GLU A 1013 19.51 -17.07 -4.16
CA GLU A 1013 19.78 -17.09 -2.73
C GLU A 1013 18.47 -16.85 -1.95
N PHE A 1014 18.23 -17.63 -0.90
CA PHE A 1014 17.08 -17.45 -0.03
C PHE A 1014 17.36 -16.40 1.05
N ALA A 1015 16.62 -15.30 1.00
CA ALA A 1015 16.71 -14.23 1.99
C ALA A 1015 15.58 -14.36 3.02
N ARG A 1016 15.93 -14.32 4.31
CA ARG A 1016 14.95 -14.29 5.41
C ARG A 1016 14.33 -12.90 5.51
N SER A 1017 13.27 -12.63 4.73
CA SER A 1017 12.40 -11.46 4.90
C SER A 1017 10.98 -11.89 5.28
N VAL A 1018 10.25 -11.01 5.98
CA VAL A 1018 8.89 -11.28 6.45
C VAL A 1018 7.86 -11.02 5.35
N ASN A 1019 8.16 -10.08 4.44
CA ASN A 1019 7.25 -9.66 3.37
C ASN A 1019 8.00 -9.22 2.09
N ALA A 1020 7.21 -8.93 1.05
CA ALA A 1020 7.71 -8.54 -0.27
C ALA A 1020 8.35 -7.14 -0.32
N GLU A 1021 7.96 -6.21 0.56
CA GLU A 1021 8.57 -4.87 0.63
C GLU A 1021 9.98 -4.96 1.22
N GLU A 1022 10.17 -5.74 2.30
CA GLU A 1022 11.51 -6.04 2.83
C GLU A 1022 12.39 -6.74 1.79
N CYS A 1023 11.83 -7.69 1.02
CA CYS A 1023 12.53 -8.35 -0.08
C CYS A 1023 13.00 -7.36 -1.16
N TYR A 1024 12.14 -6.40 -1.52
CA TYR A 1024 12.48 -5.29 -2.41
C TYR A 1024 13.60 -4.40 -1.81
N GLN A 1025 13.51 -4.00 -0.55
CA GLN A 1025 14.53 -3.15 0.10
C GLN A 1025 15.89 -3.86 0.21
N LEU A 1026 15.90 -5.15 0.57
CA LEU A 1026 17.12 -5.98 0.60
C LEU A 1026 17.82 -6.00 -0.76
N CYS A 1027 17.09 -6.23 -1.85
CA CYS A 1027 17.64 -6.22 -3.21
C CYS A 1027 17.97 -4.81 -3.71
N LEU A 1028 17.28 -3.77 -3.24
CA LEU A 1028 17.59 -2.37 -3.57
C LEU A 1028 18.92 -1.92 -2.96
N HIS A 1029 19.17 -2.27 -1.69
CA HIS A 1029 20.39 -1.91 -0.97
C HIS A 1029 21.59 -2.79 -1.35
N ASN A 1030 21.39 -4.05 -1.73
CA ASN A 1030 22.46 -4.89 -2.26
C ASN A 1030 22.79 -4.48 -3.71
N CYS A 1031 23.99 -3.96 -3.97
CA CYS A 1031 24.41 -3.56 -5.31
C CYS A 1031 24.55 -4.72 -6.32
N SER A 1032 24.86 -5.93 -5.84
CA SER A 1032 25.00 -7.12 -6.67
C SER A 1032 23.65 -7.71 -7.07
N CYS A 1033 22.56 -7.38 -6.37
CA CYS A 1033 21.25 -7.93 -6.65
C CYS A 1033 20.71 -7.45 -8.01
N LEU A 1034 20.46 -8.40 -8.91
CA LEU A 1034 19.97 -8.19 -10.27
C LEU A 1034 18.47 -8.42 -10.41
N ALA A 1035 17.88 -9.27 -9.56
CA ALA A 1035 16.45 -9.52 -9.49
C ALA A 1035 16.03 -10.06 -8.12
N PHE A 1036 14.74 -9.95 -7.80
CA PHE A 1036 14.13 -10.62 -6.64
C PHE A 1036 12.71 -11.13 -6.96
N ALA A 1037 12.23 -12.07 -6.17
CA ALA A 1037 10.86 -12.56 -6.19
C ALA A 1037 10.43 -12.89 -4.75
N PHE A 1038 9.19 -12.56 -4.39
CA PHE A 1038 8.59 -13.00 -3.13
C PHE A 1038 7.51 -14.02 -3.46
N ILE A 1039 7.75 -15.29 -3.13
CA ILE A 1039 6.91 -16.41 -3.52
C ILE A 1039 6.20 -16.95 -2.29
N ASN A 1040 4.86 -17.01 -2.34
CA ASN A 1040 4.06 -17.55 -1.25
C ASN A 1040 4.44 -19.01 -0.98
N GLY A 1041 4.60 -19.37 0.30
CA GLY A 1041 5.12 -20.68 0.71
C GLY A 1041 6.65 -20.74 0.84
N ILE A 1042 7.39 -19.93 0.08
CA ILE A 1042 8.86 -19.80 0.17
C ILE A 1042 9.25 -18.62 1.07
N GLY A 1043 8.92 -17.40 0.65
CA GLY A 1043 9.52 -16.15 1.13
C GLY A 1043 10.29 -15.43 0.03
N CYS A 1044 11.36 -14.73 0.39
CA CYS A 1044 12.16 -13.92 -0.54
C CYS A 1044 13.29 -14.72 -1.20
N LEU A 1045 13.32 -14.69 -2.53
CA LEU A 1045 14.44 -15.15 -3.36
C LEU A 1045 15.10 -13.93 -4.01
N VAL A 1046 16.42 -13.86 -3.96
CA VAL A 1046 17.24 -12.83 -4.61
C VAL A 1046 18.27 -13.47 -5.54
N TRP A 1047 18.60 -12.77 -6.63
CA TRP A 1047 19.58 -13.22 -7.61
C TRP A 1047 20.70 -12.19 -7.73
N ASN A 1048 21.91 -12.60 -7.36
CA ASN A 1048 23.14 -11.80 -7.48
C ASN A 1048 23.98 -12.16 -8.72
N GLN A 1049 23.51 -13.13 -9.53
CA GLN A 1049 24.19 -13.67 -10.70
C GLN A 1049 23.27 -13.62 -11.94
N GLU A 1050 23.79 -14.00 -13.11
CA GLU A 1050 23.03 -13.97 -14.36
C GLU A 1050 21.77 -14.84 -14.29
N LEU A 1051 20.66 -14.33 -14.84
CA LEU A 1051 19.36 -15.02 -14.76
C LEU A 1051 19.29 -16.07 -15.88
N ILE A 1052 19.32 -17.35 -15.53
CA ILE A 1052 19.23 -18.46 -16.49
C ILE A 1052 17.99 -19.33 -16.23
N ASP A 1053 17.60 -20.10 -17.25
CA ASP A 1053 16.47 -21.02 -17.22
C ASP A 1053 15.13 -20.36 -16.85
N VAL A 1054 14.89 -19.17 -17.43
CA VAL A 1054 13.68 -18.38 -17.19
C VAL A 1054 12.63 -18.65 -18.27
N VAL A 1055 11.47 -19.13 -17.84
CA VAL A 1055 10.34 -19.49 -18.70
C VAL A 1055 9.16 -18.59 -18.37
N GLN A 1056 8.47 -18.09 -19.40
CA GLN A 1056 7.19 -17.42 -19.28
C GLN A 1056 6.07 -18.36 -19.71
N PHE A 1057 5.25 -18.76 -18.75
CA PHE A 1057 4.05 -19.55 -18.95
C PHE A 1057 2.87 -18.67 -19.41
N SER A 1058 1.83 -19.30 -19.95
CA SER A 1058 0.55 -18.64 -20.21
C SER A 1058 -0.18 -18.24 -18.92
N ALA A 1059 -0.07 -19.06 -17.87
CA ALA A 1059 -0.67 -18.85 -16.53
C ALA A 1059 0.12 -19.64 -15.46
N GLY A 1060 -0.19 -19.41 -14.18
CA GLY A 1060 0.26 -20.25 -13.05
C GLY A 1060 1.72 -20.09 -12.59
N GLY A 1061 2.47 -19.13 -13.12
CA GLY A 1061 3.86 -18.83 -12.72
C GLY A 1061 4.01 -17.65 -11.75
N GLU A 1062 5.23 -17.40 -11.31
CA GLU A 1062 5.56 -16.41 -10.28
C GLU A 1062 5.74 -14.97 -10.82
N LEU A 1063 5.89 -14.02 -9.89
CA LEU A 1063 6.25 -12.63 -10.16
C LEU A 1063 7.75 -12.40 -9.92
N LEU A 1064 8.52 -12.22 -10.99
CA LEU A 1064 9.95 -11.90 -10.94
C LEU A 1064 10.18 -10.39 -11.17
N SER A 1065 10.85 -9.71 -10.25
CA SER A 1065 11.19 -8.29 -10.37
C SER A 1065 12.66 -8.10 -10.75
N ILE A 1066 12.93 -7.67 -11.99
CA ILE A 1066 14.28 -7.49 -12.53
C ILE A 1066 14.73 -6.04 -12.39
N ARG A 1067 15.97 -5.82 -11.93
CA ARG A 1067 16.59 -4.50 -11.80
C ARG A 1067 16.94 -3.93 -13.18
N LEU A 1068 16.56 -2.68 -13.46
CA LEU A 1068 16.83 -1.95 -14.69
C LEU A 1068 17.30 -0.52 -14.41
N ALA A 1069 18.02 0.08 -15.35
CA ALA A 1069 18.29 1.51 -15.34
C ALA A 1069 17.00 2.31 -15.63
N ARG A 1070 16.81 3.46 -14.98
CA ARG A 1070 15.58 4.27 -15.11
C ARG A 1070 15.37 4.86 -16.51
N SER A 1071 16.43 4.96 -17.31
CA SER A 1071 16.39 5.29 -18.74
C SER A 1071 15.52 4.33 -19.56
N GLU A 1072 15.51 3.03 -19.21
CA GLU A 1072 14.82 1.98 -19.98
C GLU A 1072 13.27 2.04 -19.88
N LEU A 1073 12.71 2.87 -19.00
CA LEU A 1073 11.27 3.19 -19.00
C LEU A 1073 10.89 4.32 -19.97
N GLY A 1074 11.87 5.09 -20.46
CA GLY A 1074 11.63 6.35 -21.17
C GLY A 1074 11.92 6.26 -22.67
N GLY A 1075 10.91 5.90 -23.47
CA GLY A 1075 11.00 5.98 -24.93
C GLY A 1075 11.19 7.42 -25.43
N ASN A 1076 12.36 7.70 -26.00
CA ASN A 1076 12.77 8.74 -26.98
C ASN A 1076 12.15 10.17 -27.02
N GLU A 1077 11.33 10.62 -26.06
CA GLU A 1077 10.81 11.99 -25.97
C GLU A 1077 11.83 13.00 -25.40
N ARG A 1078 12.90 12.51 -24.78
CA ARG A 1078 13.80 13.34 -23.96
C ARG A 1078 14.64 14.30 -24.82
N ASN A 1079 15.07 13.90 -26.01
CA ASN A 1079 15.96 14.71 -26.84
C ASN A 1079 15.28 15.98 -27.40
N LYS A 1080 13.99 15.89 -27.79
CA LYS A 1080 13.20 17.07 -28.18
C LYS A 1080 12.98 18.02 -27.00
N THR A 1081 12.76 17.47 -25.80
CA THR A 1081 12.55 18.26 -24.59
C THR A 1081 13.86 18.93 -24.12
N ILE A 1082 15.00 18.22 -24.18
CA ILE A 1082 16.32 18.77 -23.86
C ILE A 1082 16.69 19.89 -24.84
N ALA A 1083 16.52 19.68 -26.15
CA ALA A 1083 16.73 20.72 -27.16
C ALA A 1083 15.84 21.95 -26.90
N ALA A 1084 14.55 21.77 -26.62
CA ALA A 1084 13.65 22.89 -26.29
C ALA A 1084 14.08 23.62 -25.01
N THR A 1085 14.50 22.90 -23.96
CA THR A 1085 15.01 23.55 -22.74
C THR A 1085 16.35 24.25 -22.94
N ILE A 1086 17.26 23.72 -23.76
CA ILE A 1086 18.54 24.37 -24.08
C ILE A 1086 18.27 25.62 -24.94
N VAL A 1087 17.42 25.53 -25.97
CA VAL A 1087 17.01 26.70 -26.76
C VAL A 1087 16.33 27.74 -25.87
N SER A 1088 15.47 27.33 -24.94
CA SER A 1088 14.83 28.25 -24.00
C SER A 1088 15.82 28.86 -22.99
N LEU A 1089 16.80 28.11 -22.48
CA LEU A 1089 17.84 28.64 -21.58
C LEU A 1089 18.80 29.56 -22.32
N VAL A 1090 19.17 29.22 -23.55
CA VAL A 1090 19.98 30.07 -24.44
C VAL A 1090 19.20 31.33 -24.81
N LEU A 1091 17.90 31.26 -25.11
CA LEU A 1091 17.07 32.45 -25.26
C LEU A 1091 16.98 33.26 -23.97
N PHE A 1092 16.88 32.64 -22.79
CA PHE A 1092 16.82 33.37 -21.52
C PHE A 1092 18.16 34.02 -21.15
N VAL A 1093 19.28 33.39 -21.49
CA VAL A 1093 20.64 33.95 -21.33
C VAL A 1093 20.93 35.00 -22.41
N ILE A 1094 20.43 34.85 -23.64
CA ILE A 1094 20.52 35.87 -24.69
C ILE A 1094 19.63 37.07 -24.35
N LEU A 1095 18.40 36.87 -23.89
CA LEU A 1095 17.52 37.96 -23.43
C LEU A 1095 18.05 38.61 -22.15
N GLY A 1096 18.60 37.85 -21.22
CA GLY A 1096 19.24 38.37 -20.01
C GLY A 1096 20.53 39.14 -20.30
N SER A 1097 21.38 38.62 -21.20
CA SER A 1097 22.59 39.33 -21.64
C SER A 1097 22.29 40.48 -22.59
N ALA A 1098 21.22 40.43 -23.39
CA ALA A 1098 20.70 41.55 -24.15
C ALA A 1098 20.05 42.60 -23.25
N ALA A 1099 19.37 42.22 -22.16
CA ALA A 1099 18.89 43.15 -21.15
C ALA A 1099 20.05 43.79 -20.38
N VAL A 1100 21.07 43.02 -20.00
CA VAL A 1100 22.30 43.55 -19.36
C VAL A 1100 23.14 44.38 -20.35
N ALA A 1101 23.16 44.02 -21.63
CA ALA A 1101 23.83 44.81 -22.67
C ALA A 1101 23.04 46.08 -23.00
N PHE A 1102 21.70 46.04 -23.03
CA PHE A 1102 20.82 47.21 -23.17
C PHE A 1102 20.91 48.12 -21.94
N TRP A 1103 21.04 47.55 -20.74
CA TRP A 1103 21.30 48.29 -19.51
C TRP A 1103 22.70 48.92 -19.51
N ARG A 1104 23.74 48.18 -19.92
CA ARG A 1104 25.10 48.71 -20.12
C ARG A 1104 25.20 49.70 -21.30
N TYR A 1105 24.35 49.58 -22.31
CA TYR A 1105 24.27 50.49 -23.46
C TYR A 1105 23.58 51.79 -23.06
N ARG A 1106 22.43 51.73 -22.33
CA ARG A 1106 21.83 52.91 -21.69
C ARG A 1106 22.80 53.59 -20.72
N LEU A 1107 23.51 52.83 -19.88
CA LEU A 1107 24.55 53.37 -18.98
C LEU A 1107 25.79 53.91 -19.70
N LYS A 1108 25.97 53.65 -21.00
CA LYS A 1108 27.08 54.18 -21.80
C LYS A 1108 26.66 55.28 -22.78
N HIS A 1109 25.36 55.56 -22.93
CA HIS A 1109 24.86 56.57 -23.87
C HIS A 1109 24.19 57.81 -23.26
N ASP A 1110 23.71 57.79 -22.01
CA ASP A 1110 23.33 59.02 -21.29
C ASP A 1110 24.46 59.51 -20.37
N GLY A 1111 25.59 59.80 -21.03
CA GLY A 1111 26.83 60.33 -20.43
C GLY A 1111 27.16 61.77 -20.82
N LYS A 1112 26.28 62.49 -21.54
CA LYS A 1112 26.35 63.95 -21.61
C LYS A 1112 25.71 64.54 -20.35
N ARG A 1113 26.53 64.74 -19.32
CA ARG A 1113 26.12 65.56 -18.17
C ARG A 1113 25.71 66.95 -18.66
N LEU A 1114 24.46 67.34 -18.41
CA LEU A 1114 24.19 68.73 -18.09
C LEU A 1114 24.74 68.95 -16.67
N GLU A 1115 25.98 69.45 -16.58
CA GLU A 1115 26.41 70.09 -15.34
C GLU A 1115 25.56 71.35 -15.16
N ILE A 1116 24.56 71.25 -14.27
CA ILE A 1116 23.88 72.43 -13.74
C ILE A 1116 24.96 73.24 -13.03
N ASP A 1117 25.31 74.39 -13.58
CA ASP A 1117 26.33 75.26 -13.01
C ASP A 1117 25.87 75.86 -11.67
N TRP A 1118 26.81 76.48 -10.94
CA TRP A 1118 26.48 77.06 -9.64
C TRP A 1118 25.45 78.20 -9.73
N PRO A 1119 25.48 79.10 -10.74
CA PRO A 1119 24.39 80.04 -11.04
C PRO A 1119 23.01 79.38 -11.16
N LYS A 1120 22.85 78.34 -11.99
CA LYS A 1120 21.55 77.71 -12.21
C LYS A 1120 21.08 76.88 -11.01
N ARG A 1121 22.00 76.34 -10.20
CA ARG A 1121 21.68 75.76 -8.87
C ARG A 1121 21.19 76.84 -7.90
N PHE A 1122 21.78 78.02 -7.91
CA PHE A 1122 21.35 79.16 -7.10
C PHE A 1122 19.96 79.67 -7.52
N ASP A 1123 19.68 79.76 -8.83
CA ASP A 1123 18.34 80.07 -9.36
C ASP A 1123 17.28 79.06 -8.89
N ILE A 1124 17.61 77.77 -8.88
CA ILE A 1124 16.73 76.71 -8.37
C ILE A 1124 16.47 76.90 -6.86
N ILE A 1125 17.50 77.14 -6.05
CA ILE A 1125 17.33 77.40 -4.61
C ILE A 1125 16.47 78.66 -4.38
N GLN A 1126 16.72 79.73 -5.13
CA GLN A 1126 15.97 80.98 -5.05
C GLN A 1126 14.51 80.81 -5.49
N GLY A 1127 14.25 79.98 -6.51
CA GLY A 1127 12.90 79.63 -6.96
C GLY A 1127 12.12 78.80 -5.93
N ILE A 1128 12.78 77.85 -5.23
CA ILE A 1128 12.16 77.11 -4.11
C ILE A 1128 11.80 78.08 -2.98
N ALA A 1129 12.72 78.98 -2.61
CA ALA A 1129 12.49 79.99 -1.58
C ALA A 1129 11.32 80.94 -1.93
N ARG A 1130 11.23 81.40 -3.18
CA ARG A 1130 10.08 82.19 -3.69
C ARG A 1130 8.78 81.37 -3.66
N GLY A 1131 8.81 80.10 -4.06
CA GLY A 1131 7.65 79.21 -3.99
C GLY A 1131 7.13 79.00 -2.57
N LEU A 1132 8.02 78.83 -1.59
CA LEU A 1132 7.67 78.76 -0.18
C LEU A 1132 7.14 80.08 0.38
N LEU A 1133 7.74 81.22 0.00
CA LEU A 1133 7.28 82.54 0.40
C LEU A 1133 5.85 82.78 -0.09
N TYR A 1134 5.59 82.45 -1.37
CA TYR A 1134 4.24 82.48 -1.94
C TYR A 1134 3.29 81.56 -1.16
N LEU A 1135 3.66 80.29 -0.92
CA LEU A 1135 2.81 79.37 -0.18
C LEU A 1135 2.48 79.89 1.24
N HIS A 1136 3.47 80.41 1.98
CA HIS A 1136 3.28 80.88 3.36
C HIS A 1136 2.58 82.24 3.49
N HIS A 1137 2.75 83.15 2.53
CA HIS A 1137 2.34 84.56 2.67
C HIS A 1137 1.30 85.01 1.64
N ASP A 1138 1.57 84.77 0.36
CA ASP A 1138 0.83 85.37 -0.77
C ASP A 1138 -0.27 84.45 -1.35
N SER A 1139 -0.21 83.15 -1.06
CA SER A 1139 -1.22 82.19 -1.46
C SER A 1139 -2.49 82.37 -0.62
N ARG A 1140 -3.66 82.34 -1.27
CA ARG A 1140 -4.98 82.51 -0.62
C ARG A 1140 -5.23 81.59 0.58
N LEU A 1141 -4.53 80.47 0.68
CA LEU A 1141 -4.77 79.40 1.68
C LEU A 1141 -3.63 79.25 2.71
N ARG A 1142 -2.58 80.10 2.63
CA ARG A 1142 -1.40 80.12 3.52
C ARG A 1142 -0.90 78.72 3.89
N VAL A 1143 -0.35 78.01 2.90
CA VAL A 1143 -0.02 76.59 3.00
C VAL A 1143 1.37 76.38 3.59
N ILE A 1144 1.45 75.73 4.74
CA ILE A 1144 2.71 75.22 5.30
C ILE A 1144 2.95 73.83 4.73
N HIS A 1145 4.04 73.63 3.96
CA HIS A 1145 4.29 72.38 3.24
C HIS A 1145 4.59 71.16 4.13
N ARG A 1146 5.33 71.37 5.23
CA ARG A 1146 5.72 70.38 6.27
C ARG A 1146 6.53 69.15 5.85
N ASP A 1147 6.56 68.77 4.58
CA ASP A 1147 7.42 67.69 4.05
C ASP A 1147 8.20 68.14 2.82
N LEU A 1148 8.97 69.22 3.00
CA LEU A 1148 9.80 69.79 1.94
C LEU A 1148 11.14 69.05 1.87
N LYS A 1149 11.22 68.07 0.96
CA LYS A 1149 12.39 67.24 0.69
C LYS A 1149 12.77 67.29 -0.78
N VAL A 1150 14.00 66.92 -1.13
CA VAL A 1150 14.53 67.03 -2.51
C VAL A 1150 13.67 66.26 -3.53
N SER A 1151 13.12 65.10 -3.16
CA SER A 1151 12.19 64.32 -4.01
C SER A 1151 10.84 65.00 -4.27
N ASN A 1152 10.51 66.04 -3.51
CA ASN A 1152 9.27 66.82 -3.61
C ASN A 1152 9.52 68.18 -4.32
N ILE A 1153 10.71 68.38 -4.90
CA ILE A 1153 11.01 69.50 -5.81
C ILE A 1153 11.14 68.93 -7.22
N LEU A 1154 10.16 69.20 -8.08
CA LEU A 1154 10.20 68.85 -9.50
C LEU A 1154 10.85 70.00 -10.29
N LEU A 1155 11.62 69.67 -11.31
CA LEU A 1155 12.16 70.65 -12.26
C LEU A 1155 11.40 70.56 -13.58
N ASP A 1156 10.93 71.69 -14.09
CA ASP A 1156 10.35 71.75 -15.44
C ASP A 1156 11.43 71.74 -16.53
N GLU A 1157 11.03 71.66 -17.80
CA GLU A 1157 11.94 71.60 -18.96
C GLU A 1157 12.90 72.81 -19.07
N LYS A 1158 12.60 73.91 -18.37
CA LYS A 1158 13.43 75.13 -18.29
C LYS A 1158 14.27 75.20 -17.00
N MET A 1159 14.31 74.07 -16.27
CA MET A 1159 15.01 73.89 -14.99
C MET A 1159 14.54 74.88 -13.91
N ASN A 1160 13.24 75.18 -13.87
CA ASN A 1160 12.64 75.93 -12.76
C ASN A 1160 12.04 74.97 -11.72
N PRO A 1161 12.19 75.25 -10.42
CA PRO A 1161 11.60 74.45 -9.35
C PRO A 1161 10.08 74.60 -9.28
N LYS A 1162 9.41 73.46 -9.06
CA LYS A 1162 8.01 73.34 -8.69
C LYS A 1162 7.94 72.51 -7.40
N ILE A 1163 7.24 73.03 -6.39
CA ILE A 1163 7.03 72.31 -5.14
C ILE A 1163 5.85 71.34 -5.36
N SER A 1164 6.03 70.07 -5.00
CA SER A 1164 5.07 68.98 -5.19
C SER A 1164 4.88 68.16 -3.90
N ASP A 1165 3.97 67.18 -3.92
CA ASP A 1165 3.66 66.30 -2.78
C ASP A 1165 3.27 67.06 -1.49
N PHE A 1166 2.07 67.65 -1.54
CA PHE A 1166 1.42 68.33 -0.43
C PHE A 1166 0.76 67.35 0.57
N GLY A 1167 1.10 66.05 0.56
CA GLY A 1167 0.42 65.02 1.36
C GLY A 1167 0.49 65.21 2.89
N LEU A 1168 1.48 65.97 3.37
CA LEU A 1168 1.62 66.39 4.77
C LEU A 1168 1.41 67.90 4.98
N ALA A 1169 1.10 68.64 3.90
CA ALA A 1169 0.92 70.07 3.94
C ALA A 1169 -0.35 70.46 4.70
N ARG A 1170 -0.27 71.56 5.45
CA ARG A 1170 -1.43 72.16 6.13
C ARG A 1170 -1.69 73.54 5.58
N MET A 1171 -2.87 73.71 4.98
CA MET A 1171 -3.47 75.02 4.74
C MET A 1171 -3.73 75.68 6.10
N TYR A 1172 -3.24 76.90 6.30
CA TYR A 1172 -3.50 77.65 7.53
C TYR A 1172 -4.84 78.40 7.42
N GLN A 1173 -5.93 77.65 7.18
CA GLN A 1173 -7.31 78.09 7.38
C GLN A 1173 -8.31 76.91 7.42
N GLY A 1174 -8.81 76.61 8.62
CA GLY A 1174 -10.26 76.42 8.86
C GLY A 1174 -10.93 75.05 8.69
N THR A 1175 -10.39 74.06 7.96
CA THR A 1175 -11.22 72.90 7.56
C THR A 1175 -11.57 71.86 8.65
N GLN A 1176 -11.11 72.03 9.90
CA GLN A 1176 -11.64 71.28 11.06
C GLN A 1176 -12.86 71.95 11.73
N TYR A 1177 -13.29 73.12 11.24
CA TYR A 1177 -14.45 73.87 11.74
C TYR A 1177 -15.74 73.65 10.95
N GLN A 1178 -15.71 73.19 9.70
CA GLN A 1178 -16.93 73.16 8.86
C GLN A 1178 -17.97 72.13 9.36
N ASP A 1179 -17.55 70.92 9.77
CA ASP A 1179 -18.46 69.95 10.40
C ASP A 1179 -18.86 70.31 11.85
N LYS A 1180 -18.09 71.17 12.53
CA LYS A 1180 -18.40 71.62 13.90
C LYS A 1180 -19.33 72.83 13.92
N THR A 1181 -19.16 73.77 13.00
CA THR A 1181 -19.98 74.99 12.89
C THR A 1181 -21.37 74.67 12.34
N ARG A 1182 -21.50 73.69 11.43
CA ARG A 1182 -22.81 73.14 11.04
C ARG A 1182 -23.56 72.59 12.25
N ARG A 1183 -22.91 71.68 13.00
CA ARG A 1183 -23.48 71.04 14.20
C ARG A 1183 -23.82 72.02 15.32
N ALA A 1184 -23.01 73.07 15.49
CA ALA A 1184 -23.25 74.13 16.46
C ALA A 1184 -24.39 75.09 16.02
N TRP A 1185 -24.54 75.36 14.73
CA TRP A 1185 -25.69 76.09 14.20
C TRP A 1185 -26.99 75.29 14.37
N GLU A 1186 -26.98 74.00 14.01
CA GLU A 1186 -28.11 73.07 14.18
C GLU A 1186 -28.58 73.06 15.65
N SER A 1187 -27.69 72.74 16.59
CA SER A 1187 -28.01 72.74 18.04
C SER A 1187 -28.46 74.11 18.57
N TRP A 1188 -27.84 75.21 18.13
CA TRP A 1188 -28.29 76.55 18.54
C TRP A 1188 -29.68 76.88 18.02
N SER A 1189 -30.01 76.50 16.78
CA SER A 1189 -31.32 76.75 16.19
C SER A 1189 -32.45 75.92 16.80
N GLU A 1190 -32.16 74.76 17.38
CA GLU A 1190 -33.16 73.86 17.98
C GLU A 1190 -33.38 74.11 19.47
N ASN A 1191 -32.32 74.40 20.25
CA ASN A 1191 -32.42 74.55 21.72
C ASN A 1191 -31.52 75.63 22.34
N GLY A 1192 -31.01 76.56 21.53
CA GLY A 1192 -30.11 77.62 22.01
C GLY A 1192 -28.68 77.14 22.30
N GLY A 1193 -28.33 75.90 21.94
CA GLY A 1193 -26.96 75.39 21.97
C GLY A 1193 -26.54 74.75 23.29
N ILE A 1194 -27.52 74.38 24.13
CA ILE A 1194 -27.27 73.74 25.43
C ILE A 1194 -26.69 72.34 25.23
N ASP A 1195 -27.13 71.61 24.20
CA ASP A 1195 -26.69 70.24 23.91
C ASP A 1195 -25.22 70.14 23.41
N LEU A 1196 -24.54 71.29 23.28
CA LEU A 1196 -23.09 71.34 23.05
C LEU A 1196 -22.28 71.25 24.36
N LEU A 1197 -22.93 71.21 25.54
CA LEU A 1197 -22.25 70.91 26.79
C LEU A 1197 -21.83 69.45 26.86
N ASP A 1198 -20.61 69.25 27.37
CA ASP A 1198 -20.16 67.94 27.82
C ASP A 1198 -20.89 67.55 29.11
N GLN A 1199 -21.31 66.29 29.25
CA GLN A 1199 -22.10 65.82 30.38
C GLN A 1199 -21.34 65.94 31.71
N ASP A 1200 -20.02 65.76 31.68
CA ASP A 1200 -19.13 65.91 32.85
C ASP A 1200 -18.99 67.37 33.33
N LEU A 1201 -19.48 68.35 32.55
CA LEU A 1201 -19.45 69.78 32.88
C LEU A 1201 -20.84 70.36 33.22
N ALA A 1202 -21.91 69.61 32.98
CA ALA A 1202 -23.30 70.07 33.11
C ALA A 1202 -23.65 70.60 34.50
N ASP A 1203 -23.12 69.97 35.55
CA ASP A 1203 -23.39 70.36 36.95
C ASP A 1203 -22.67 71.65 37.39
N SER A 1204 -21.73 72.15 36.57
CA SER A 1204 -20.86 73.28 36.92
C SER A 1204 -21.21 74.61 36.22
N CYS A 1205 -22.06 74.58 35.19
CA CYS A 1205 -22.33 75.72 34.32
C CYS A 1205 -23.83 76.04 34.22
N ARG A 1206 -24.19 77.33 34.29
CA ARG A 1206 -25.60 77.76 34.11
C ARG A 1206 -25.97 77.72 32.62
N PRO A 1207 -27.01 76.97 32.18
CA PRO A 1207 -27.31 76.77 30.76
C PRO A 1207 -27.49 78.07 29.95
N LEU A 1208 -28.12 79.08 30.54
CA LEU A 1208 -28.31 80.42 29.97
C LEU A 1208 -27.00 81.13 29.59
N GLN A 1209 -25.91 80.90 30.33
CA GLN A 1209 -24.61 81.52 30.01
C GLN A 1209 -23.95 80.81 28.81
N VAL A 1210 -24.13 79.50 28.66
CA VAL A 1210 -23.50 78.76 27.57
C VAL A 1210 -24.23 79.00 26.26
N GLY A 1211 -25.56 79.05 26.25
CA GLY A 1211 -26.33 79.46 25.07
C GLY A 1211 -25.96 80.88 24.60
N ARG A 1212 -25.73 81.81 25.54
CA ARG A 1212 -25.21 83.17 25.25
C ARG A 1212 -23.83 83.12 24.61
N CYS A 1213 -22.90 82.32 25.14
CA CYS A 1213 -21.56 82.16 24.54
C CYS A 1213 -21.60 81.54 23.14
N VAL A 1214 -22.46 80.54 22.90
CA VAL A 1214 -22.66 79.94 21.56
C VAL A 1214 -23.25 80.96 20.59
N GLN A 1215 -24.22 81.77 21.02
CA GLN A 1215 -24.81 82.84 20.21
C GLN A 1215 -23.77 83.90 19.81
N ILE A 1216 -22.93 84.37 20.73
CA ILE A 1216 -21.81 85.28 20.44
C ILE A 1216 -20.85 84.63 19.43
N GLY A 1217 -20.50 83.35 19.63
CA GLY A 1217 -19.65 82.60 18.71
C GLY A 1217 -20.21 82.54 17.28
N LEU A 1218 -21.53 82.33 17.14
CA LEU A 1218 -22.23 82.30 15.85
C LEU A 1218 -22.34 83.69 15.19
N LEU A 1219 -22.45 84.77 15.95
CA LEU A 1219 -22.38 86.15 15.43
C LEU A 1219 -20.97 86.48 14.89
N CYS A 1220 -19.91 86.01 15.55
CA CYS A 1220 -18.53 86.22 15.11
C CYS A 1220 -18.18 85.55 13.76
N VAL A 1221 -18.91 84.49 13.37
CA VAL A 1221 -18.64 83.70 12.15
C VAL A 1221 -19.62 83.93 11.00
N GLN A 1222 -20.43 84.98 11.07
CA GLN A 1222 -21.38 85.36 10.02
C GLN A 1222 -20.69 85.54 8.66
N HIS A 1223 -21.36 85.21 7.55
CA HIS A 1223 -20.71 85.23 6.24
C HIS A 1223 -20.29 86.65 5.82
N GLN A 1224 -21.19 87.62 5.94
CA GLN A 1224 -20.90 89.02 5.63
C GLN A 1224 -20.10 89.69 6.76
N PRO A 1225 -19.00 90.42 6.46
CA PRO A 1225 -18.22 91.11 7.50
C PRO A 1225 -19.03 92.15 8.29
N ALA A 1226 -20.03 92.79 7.67
CA ALA A 1226 -20.89 93.79 8.30
C ALA A 1226 -21.89 93.20 9.32
N ASP A 1227 -22.12 91.88 9.30
CA ASP A 1227 -22.99 91.18 10.24
C ASP A 1227 -22.21 90.63 11.47
N ARG A 1228 -20.89 90.86 11.54
CA ARG A 1228 -20.04 90.40 12.65
C ARG A 1228 -19.83 91.54 13.65
N PRO A 1229 -19.89 91.29 14.97
CA PRO A 1229 -19.55 92.29 15.96
C PRO A 1229 -18.07 92.67 15.87
N ASN A 1230 -17.77 93.96 16.01
CA ASN A 1230 -16.39 94.43 16.13
C ASN A 1230 -15.82 94.12 17.53
N THR A 1231 -14.50 94.29 17.73
CA THR A 1231 -13.85 93.90 18.99
C THR A 1231 -14.40 94.63 20.22
N LEU A 1232 -14.86 95.88 20.07
CA LEU A 1232 -15.44 96.67 21.16
C LEU A 1232 -16.86 96.16 21.50
N GLU A 1233 -17.66 95.88 20.48
CA GLU A 1233 -18.98 95.25 20.62
C GLU A 1233 -18.86 93.87 21.27
N LEU A 1234 -17.91 93.03 20.81
CA LEU A 1234 -17.66 91.70 21.35
C LEU A 1234 -17.30 91.73 22.85
N LEU A 1235 -16.43 92.67 23.26
CA LEU A 1235 -16.11 92.90 24.68
C LEU A 1235 -17.34 93.33 25.48
N SER A 1236 -18.21 94.17 24.91
CA SER A 1236 -19.47 94.55 25.57
C SER A 1236 -20.44 93.36 25.69
N MET A 1237 -20.58 92.53 24.66
CA MET A 1237 -21.48 91.37 24.64
C MET A 1237 -21.09 90.30 25.67
N LEU A 1238 -19.79 90.14 25.92
CA LEU A 1238 -19.21 89.23 26.91
C LEU A 1238 -19.27 89.74 28.36
N THR A 1239 -19.38 91.06 28.57
CA THR A 1239 -19.33 91.68 29.91
C THR A 1239 -20.67 92.24 30.41
N THR A 1240 -21.63 92.45 29.51
CA THR A 1240 -22.98 92.92 29.84
C THR A 1240 -24.02 91.78 29.76
N THR A 1241 -25.17 91.97 30.40
CA THR A 1241 -26.28 91.00 30.44
C THR A 1241 -27.43 91.31 29.47
N SER A 1242 -27.34 92.38 28.66
CA SER A 1242 -28.37 92.77 27.69
C SER A 1242 -28.58 91.73 26.59
N ASP A 1243 -29.79 91.64 26.03
CA ASP A 1243 -30.12 90.65 25.00
C ASP A 1243 -29.28 90.82 23.73
N LEU A 1244 -28.93 89.69 23.11
CA LEU A 1244 -28.07 89.63 21.93
C LEU A 1244 -28.90 89.44 20.65
N PRO A 1245 -28.48 90.03 19.51
CA PRO A 1245 -29.16 89.81 18.23
C PRO A 1245 -29.04 88.34 17.77
N PRO A 1246 -30.03 87.78 17.06
CA PRO A 1246 -29.95 86.43 16.55
C PRO A 1246 -28.97 86.33 15.34
N PRO A 1247 -28.02 85.39 15.33
CA PRO A 1247 -27.17 85.10 14.17
C PRO A 1247 -27.97 84.56 12.97
N LYS A 1248 -27.48 84.81 11.75
CA LYS A 1248 -28.05 84.28 10.49
C LYS A 1248 -27.36 82.96 10.10
N GLN A 1249 -28.01 82.17 9.23
CA GLN A 1249 -27.53 80.86 8.82
C GLN A 1249 -26.23 80.93 7.99
N PRO A 1250 -25.17 80.15 8.32
CA PRO A 1250 -23.94 80.10 7.53
C PRO A 1250 -24.11 79.40 6.16
N ILE A 1251 -23.49 79.95 5.12
CA ILE A 1251 -23.61 79.49 3.70
C ILE A 1251 -23.11 78.06 3.45
N PHE A 1252 -22.31 77.47 4.34
CA PHE A 1252 -21.69 76.14 4.16
C PHE A 1252 -22.66 74.94 4.28
N ALA A 1253 -23.96 75.16 4.10
CA ALA A 1253 -25.03 74.16 4.30
C ALA A 1253 -25.80 73.78 3.01
N LEU A 1254 -25.39 74.23 1.82
CA LEU A 1254 -26.14 74.05 0.56
C LEU A 1254 -25.41 73.17 -0.49
N HIS A 1255 -26.13 72.12 -0.92
CA HIS A 1255 -25.99 71.11 -2.00
C HIS A 1255 -25.56 71.60 -3.41
N THR A 1256 -25.33 70.82 -4.50
CA THR A 1256 -24.97 69.39 -4.84
C THR A 1256 -24.55 69.31 -6.34
N ARG A 1257 -24.25 68.09 -6.85
CA ARG A 1257 -24.01 67.72 -8.28
C ARG A 1257 -25.13 68.18 -9.25
N ASP A 1258 -24.77 68.51 -10.50
CA ASP A 1258 -25.17 67.79 -11.73
C ASP A 1258 -24.56 68.42 -13.02
N ASP A 1259 -24.82 67.77 -14.17
CA ASP A 1259 -24.53 68.09 -15.60
C ASP A 1259 -23.13 67.86 -16.24
N GLU A 1260 -23.16 67.05 -17.31
CA GLU A 1260 -22.12 66.88 -18.34
C GLU A 1260 -22.44 67.69 -19.61
N SER A 1261 -21.38 68.00 -20.36
CA SER A 1261 -21.36 68.30 -21.81
C SER A 1261 -21.87 69.66 -22.32
N HIS A 1262 -20.97 70.44 -22.93
CA HIS A 1262 -21.18 71.05 -24.25
C HIS A 1262 -19.84 71.56 -24.86
N PHE A 1263 -19.57 71.15 -26.09
CA PHE A 1263 -18.67 71.74 -27.11
C PHE A 1263 -17.19 72.08 -26.82
N ARG A 1264 -16.33 71.48 -27.65
CA ARG A 1264 -15.01 72.03 -28.03
C ARG A 1264 -15.22 73.20 -28.99
N ASP A 1265 -14.42 74.27 -28.89
CA ASP A 1265 -13.21 74.45 -29.73
C ASP A 1265 -12.55 75.84 -29.52
N LEU A 1266 -11.28 75.93 -29.96
CA LEU A 1266 -10.42 77.13 -30.11
C LEU A 1266 -9.60 77.66 -28.89
N ILE A 1267 -8.36 77.13 -28.79
CA ILE A 1267 -7.07 77.89 -28.81
C ILE A 1267 -6.78 78.90 -27.66
N THR A 1268 -5.64 78.91 -26.92
CA THR A 1268 -4.39 78.10 -26.87
C THR A 1268 -3.57 78.40 -25.58
N VAL A 1269 -2.49 77.65 -25.38
CA VAL A 1269 -1.30 77.90 -24.52
C VAL A 1269 -1.46 77.58 -23.02
N ASN A 1270 -0.76 76.51 -22.62
CA ASN A 1270 -0.68 75.90 -21.28
C ASN A 1270 -1.96 75.19 -20.82
N GLU A 1271 -1.92 73.85 -20.80
CA GLU A 1271 -2.32 72.94 -19.71
C GLU A 1271 -2.12 71.49 -20.21
N ILE A 1272 -1.44 70.60 -19.49
CA ILE A 1272 -1.91 69.81 -18.33
C ILE A 1272 -3.11 68.92 -18.67
N THR A 1273 -2.96 67.61 -18.43
CA THR A 1273 -4.00 66.76 -17.83
C THR A 1273 -3.28 65.56 -17.18
N HIS A 1274 -3.24 65.54 -15.86
CA HIS A 1274 -4.11 64.73 -14.99
C HIS A 1274 -3.75 63.24 -14.94
N SER A 1275 -3.16 62.84 -13.81
CA SER A 1275 -3.01 61.44 -13.42
C SER A 1275 -4.34 60.87 -12.91
N VAL A 1276 -4.63 59.63 -13.31
CA VAL A 1276 -5.66 58.78 -12.70
C VAL A 1276 -5.39 58.61 -11.20
N ILE A 1277 -6.34 59.02 -10.35
CA ILE A 1277 -6.62 58.35 -9.08
C ILE A 1277 -8.13 58.34 -8.84
N LEU A 1278 -8.71 57.14 -8.91
CA LEU A 1278 -9.68 56.59 -7.95
C LEU A 1278 -9.62 55.05 -8.14
N GLY A 1279 -9.55 54.20 -7.12
CA GLY A 1279 -9.57 54.46 -5.69
C GLY A 1279 -8.26 54.12 -4.94
N ARG A 1280 -8.05 54.84 -3.83
CA ARG A 1280 -7.61 54.26 -2.56
C ARG A 1280 -8.85 54.05 -1.71
#